data_AF-A0A0V1E1M8-F1
#
_entry.id   AF-A0A0V1E1M8-F1
#
_cell.length_a   1.000
_cell.length_b   1.000
_cell.length_c   1.000
_cell.angle_alpha   90.00
_cell.angle_beta   90.00
_cell.angle_gamma   90.00
#
_symmetry.space_group_name_H-M   'P 1'
#
loop_
_entity.id
_entity.type
_entity.pdbx_description
1 polymer ?
#
loop_
_entity_poly.entity_id
_entity_poly.type
_entity_poly.pdbx_seq_one_letter_code
_entity_poly.pdbx_strand_id
1 'polypeptide(L)'
;MYEKKTFILAFLKMAENLISNGRKLRINFGKMTISPEILQDWLSELYSFNRRRMEAAATEGLCSFLTRQTVEFLFAVCDEMQLMHELRYTACTIFDIFISRLVNSLWLYIRDRCESKEKLLEDWQLITEKLEKGMILRIISCVQVASKLECEPEFVTVSKAKQFLKKFGLVYSNEQILKSELRVAKTLKYFLQIPSPMCYTETLLKVLNLLDQRFEIEQFRECIQDLLDLVWLMRDEIYKCILSYSMCITKITRADLLYVENDFMYLAAGVIVTAVALVKNLNEARKISEILSEIVRLTVRDCAMLSIVKSFVKFVFFTTIGGGIGYFFWETAGKNIDFGDPKFNVWIHWFVVFSFALSCGFIQMVRSVILMTLVTILNVHGQAFIQCALMALVADSPGQNLMMNFHQATDSLLCNIDVAKNITRAKMDLLFKPSENILDDLLQGAKAASKVSQDLPLMVQDLEAELGRDPNGAADREHEAYEKDVNEWESAYLLKKGELPSKIEAMFEHRVNERKLRELSYRKEALRNFIRRATHACEDIINSAIRECKLWSLEHYNKCWAENWLNPFCKIYQGDELCNMLNMINYRGEQCESNNSGISEYANTYGAQLAAAEDYTEKLSDDFKLNIQFKVDLPLRRPDLVTVQQMAAIIKQSVSGIVSFVKYFSILMKAVSFFLALTTLRVNLSWFQSYMKDVTHSNCYLTKFWLDIEKRRKEENRKHLMPLRPFEQGRINNLLSPKPTPEERKHLVRGISTLFHMFWSIFSLIIIDDQFYHLLNMVKDYSGIEVNQTGKHDIIITLEGTGEVARMIGSVIEDLNQTVRLDQVITNDHCIVQPTKIDYESVKKIWLLYALLCFQLTAGVYLVRLRLLITNLMYPEREKVRAVWLYNDMLRNRAMHFRKRKIEINKMAMDDEFPKPTSSVWSDVFVCIYCGEKGKYDFSTCDKHNQNVDHCKHCWEEELAERCIACLLQRENILGKDGRIKEEYRALMIGKPSSFLMKCLSEELQCPTSSMLGRLASVMYFRKFKEISSNVINILNPSADDRILEVGFGLGYGLLEACKKVENGKGIVFGSERSQYMVKRARKVFALEIHYGKLEVNLSLASHLPYLNNSIDCIFHNDCFYYWPSVKNALLELKRVLKPGGRMLTSMSIERVKEWNSRGLLQSSYCLDPLDYILYLESAGFVDIKFEYHSTDGVQFQTVTALKPPVEEDRGVNLDVEEKNFEQEILEFEKLQRAIRKSHTSHKLSKIGQNGKRQQI
;
A
#
# COMPACT_ATOMS: atom_id res chain seq x y z
N MET A 1 -10.93 -15.92 -54.60
CA MET A 1 -12.11 -16.82 -54.56
C MET A 1 -13.33 -15.91 -54.65
N TYR A 2 -14.03 -15.78 -55.78
CA TYR A 2 -14.75 -16.80 -56.56
C TYR A 2 -15.84 -17.52 -55.76
N GLU A 3 -17.00 -16.84 -55.57
CA GLU A 3 -18.33 -17.31 -56.03
C GLU A 3 -19.42 -16.24 -55.74
N LYS A 4 -20.60 -16.38 -56.38
CA LYS A 4 -21.79 -15.47 -56.44
C LYS A 4 -21.94 -14.53 -57.65
N LYS A 5 -21.64 -14.99 -58.87
CA LYS A 5 -21.99 -14.27 -60.11
C LYS A 5 -23.46 -14.45 -60.56
N THR A 6 -24.26 -15.21 -59.81
CA THR A 6 -25.58 -15.73 -60.23
C THR A 6 -26.78 -14.96 -59.67
N PHE A 7 -26.61 -14.14 -58.62
CA PHE A 7 -27.73 -13.48 -57.92
C PHE A 7 -28.25 -12.22 -58.65
N ILE A 8 -27.39 -11.58 -59.45
CA ILE A 8 -27.67 -10.30 -60.14
C ILE A 8 -28.79 -10.44 -61.19
N LEU A 9 -28.90 -11.60 -61.84
CA LEU A 9 -29.91 -11.87 -62.87
C LEU A 9 -31.33 -12.13 -62.32
N ALA A 10 -31.46 -12.48 -61.04
CA ALA A 10 -32.77 -12.62 -60.39
C ALA A 10 -33.37 -11.25 -60.02
N PHE A 11 -32.51 -10.31 -59.57
CA PHE A 11 -32.93 -9.00 -59.09
C PHE A 11 -33.47 -8.10 -60.22
N LEU A 12 -32.79 -8.08 -61.37
CA LEU A 12 -33.21 -7.29 -62.55
C LEU A 12 -34.63 -7.65 -63.01
N LYS A 13 -34.98 -8.94 -63.00
CA LYS A 13 -36.29 -9.44 -63.45
C LYS A 13 -37.44 -9.17 -62.45
N MET A 14 -37.12 -8.69 -61.25
CA MET A 14 -38.10 -8.26 -60.25
C MET A 14 -38.35 -6.75 -60.31
N ALA A 15 -37.36 -5.96 -60.73
CA ALA A 15 -37.48 -4.51 -60.89
C ALA A 15 -38.44 -4.10 -62.02
N GLU A 16 -38.41 -4.79 -63.16
CA GLU A 16 -39.26 -4.46 -64.33
C GLU A 16 -40.77 -4.49 -64.02
N ASN A 17 -41.22 -5.36 -63.11
CA ASN A 17 -42.64 -5.53 -62.78
C ASN A 17 -43.21 -4.47 -61.81
N LEU A 18 -42.37 -3.63 -61.18
CA LEU A 18 -42.81 -2.66 -60.16
C LEU A 18 -42.92 -1.21 -60.68
N ILE A 19 -42.58 -0.96 -61.94
CA ILE A 19 -42.59 0.38 -62.55
C ILE A 19 -44.03 0.81 -62.97
N SER A 20 -44.99 -0.10 -63.02
CA SER A 20 -46.36 0.17 -63.47
C SER A 20 -47.33 0.58 -62.34
N ASN A 21 -47.24 1.84 -61.88
CA ASN A 21 -48.38 2.73 -61.50
C ASN A 21 -47.90 4.01 -60.78
N GLY A 22 -48.14 5.21 -61.34
CA GLY A 22 -47.57 6.47 -60.82
C GLY A 22 -48.57 7.53 -60.30
N ARG A 23 -48.20 8.24 -59.23
CA ARG A 23 -48.70 9.57 -58.76
C ARG A 23 -47.48 10.38 -58.15
N LYS A 24 -47.44 11.74 -58.14
CA LYS A 24 -46.16 12.58 -58.17
C LYS A 24 -45.99 13.76 -57.16
N LEU A 25 -44.72 14.21 -56.88
CA LEU A 25 -44.11 15.55 -56.46
C LEU A 25 -42.53 15.52 -56.66
N ARG A 26 -41.60 16.53 -56.76
CA ARG A 26 -41.26 17.92 -56.25
C ARG A 26 -40.70 18.09 -54.78
N ILE A 27 -39.41 18.35 -54.35
CA ILE A 27 -38.80 18.45 -52.91
C ILE A 27 -38.49 19.89 -52.64
N ASN A 28 -38.88 20.57 -51.54
CA ASN A 28 -38.73 22.03 -51.32
C ASN A 28 -37.75 22.82 -52.25
N PHE A 29 -37.97 23.13 -53.54
CA PHE A 29 -38.70 22.55 -54.72
C PHE A 29 -40.03 21.69 -54.57
N GLY A 30 -40.78 21.67 -53.44
CA GLY A 30 -42.16 21.13 -53.21
C GLY A 30 -42.58 19.89 -52.33
N LYS A 31 -41.73 19.11 -51.59
CA LYS A 31 -41.92 17.72 -50.98
C LYS A 31 -41.85 16.40 -51.87
N MET A 32 -40.66 15.89 -52.23
CA MET A 32 -40.34 14.86 -53.29
C MET A 32 -39.73 13.56 -52.81
N THR A 33 -40.15 12.53 -53.50
CA THR A 33 -39.37 11.33 -53.75
C THR A 33 -38.16 11.67 -54.61
N ILE A 34 -36.98 11.89 -54.01
CA ILE A 34 -35.73 11.55 -54.73
C ILE A 34 -35.94 10.09 -55.11
N SER A 35 -35.92 9.75 -56.40
CA SER A 35 -36.19 8.36 -56.75
C SER A 35 -35.09 7.46 -56.14
N PRO A 36 -35.41 6.21 -55.76
CA PRO A 36 -34.41 5.30 -55.24
C PRO A 36 -33.20 5.16 -56.16
N GLU A 37 -33.39 5.31 -57.48
CA GLU A 37 -32.29 5.35 -58.46
C GLU A 37 -31.36 6.55 -58.24
N ILE A 38 -31.89 7.77 -58.16
CA ILE A 38 -31.07 8.99 -57.96
C ILE A 38 -30.35 8.94 -56.60
N LEU A 39 -30.98 8.38 -55.56
CA LEU A 39 -30.33 8.20 -54.26
C LEU A 39 -29.23 7.11 -54.32
N GLN A 40 -29.46 6.03 -55.07
CA GLN A 40 -28.47 4.97 -55.28
C GLN A 40 -27.26 5.45 -56.09
N ASP A 41 -27.48 6.26 -57.14
CA ASP A 41 -26.41 6.89 -57.92
C ASP A 41 -25.63 7.90 -57.06
N TRP A 42 -26.33 8.70 -56.24
CA TRP A 42 -25.69 9.62 -55.29
C TRP A 42 -24.86 8.90 -54.22
N LEU A 43 -25.34 7.79 -53.67
CA LEU A 43 -24.57 6.92 -52.77
C LEU A 43 -23.34 6.31 -53.47
N SER A 44 -23.47 5.94 -54.75
CA SER A 44 -22.35 5.45 -55.56
C SER A 44 -21.28 6.52 -55.76
N GLU A 45 -21.67 7.79 -55.99
CA GLU A 45 -20.70 8.89 -56.04
C GLU A 45 -20.13 9.25 -54.66
N LEU A 46 -20.91 9.26 -53.59
CA LEU A 46 -20.38 9.42 -52.22
C LEU A 46 -19.37 8.33 -51.85
N TYR A 47 -19.63 7.06 -52.23
CA TYR A 47 -18.65 5.98 -52.10
C TYR A 47 -17.38 6.28 -52.92
N SER A 48 -17.53 6.84 -54.12
CA SER A 48 -16.44 7.27 -54.99
C SER A 48 -15.60 8.40 -54.36
N PHE A 49 -16.23 9.44 -53.80
CA PHE A 49 -15.56 10.54 -53.09
C PHE A 49 -14.83 10.04 -51.83
N ASN A 50 -15.50 9.24 -50.99
CA ASN A 50 -14.92 8.69 -49.76
C ASN A 50 -13.71 7.79 -50.07
N ARG A 51 -13.83 6.92 -51.08
CA ARG A 51 -12.71 6.09 -51.55
C ARG A 51 -11.53 6.93 -52.05
N ARG A 52 -11.77 7.96 -52.88
CA ARG A 52 -10.72 8.88 -53.36
C ARG A 52 -10.03 9.59 -52.18
N ARG A 53 -10.77 9.97 -51.13
CA ARG A 53 -10.20 10.58 -49.90
C ARG A 53 -9.26 9.61 -49.18
N MET A 54 -9.69 8.38 -48.92
CA MET A 54 -8.88 7.35 -48.26
C MET A 54 -7.62 6.97 -49.07
N GLU A 55 -7.78 6.76 -50.39
CA GLU A 55 -6.64 6.44 -51.26
C GLU A 55 -5.62 7.58 -51.33
N ALA A 56 -6.07 8.84 -51.39
CA ALA A 56 -5.19 10.01 -51.37
C ALA A 56 -4.41 10.15 -50.05
N ALA A 57 -5.05 9.95 -48.89
CA ALA A 57 -4.37 10.00 -47.59
C ALA A 57 -3.24 8.95 -47.49
N ALA A 58 -3.49 7.73 -47.99
CA ALA A 58 -2.51 6.65 -47.98
C ALA A 58 -1.37 6.82 -49.00
N THR A 59 -1.61 7.49 -50.14
CA THR A 59 -0.60 7.68 -51.20
C THR A 59 0.20 8.97 -51.09
N GLU A 60 -0.44 10.06 -50.66
CA GLU A 60 0.22 11.38 -50.51
C GLU A 60 0.81 11.59 -49.10
N GLY A 61 0.54 10.67 -48.15
CA GLY A 61 1.11 10.69 -46.79
C GLY A 61 0.58 11.82 -45.89
N LEU A 62 -0.52 12.44 -46.28
CA LEU A 62 -1.09 13.62 -45.63
C LEU A 62 -1.59 13.27 -44.22
N CYS A 63 -0.96 13.84 -43.21
CA CYS A 63 -1.50 13.83 -41.85
C CYS A 63 -2.52 14.96 -41.70
N SER A 64 -3.61 14.72 -40.95
CA SER A 64 -4.56 15.77 -40.58
C SER A 64 -3.88 16.91 -39.83
N PHE A 65 -4.23 18.15 -40.16
CA PHE A 65 -3.79 19.36 -39.45
C PHE A 65 -4.87 19.91 -38.50
N LEU A 66 -6.01 19.25 -38.41
CA LEU A 66 -7.14 19.63 -37.56
C LEU A 66 -6.89 19.23 -36.10
N THR A 67 -6.17 20.09 -35.37
CA THR A 67 -6.10 20.01 -33.91
C THR A 67 -7.39 20.53 -33.28
N ARG A 68 -7.66 20.14 -32.02
CA ARG A 68 -8.80 20.67 -31.24
C ARG A 68 -8.88 22.20 -31.28
N GLN A 69 -7.77 22.90 -31.03
CA GLN A 69 -7.70 24.36 -31.04
C GLN A 69 -8.02 24.96 -32.42
N THR A 70 -7.61 24.29 -33.49
CA THR A 70 -7.90 24.70 -34.87
C THR A 70 -9.39 24.55 -35.20
N VAL A 71 -10.03 23.48 -34.71
CA VAL A 71 -11.48 23.24 -34.88
C VAL A 71 -12.30 24.22 -34.04
N GLU A 72 -11.96 24.41 -32.76
CA GLU A 72 -12.58 25.39 -31.86
C GLU A 72 -12.54 26.81 -32.48
N PHE A 73 -11.40 27.21 -33.04
CA PHE A 73 -11.26 28.50 -33.73
C PHE A 73 -12.07 28.57 -35.03
N LEU A 74 -12.06 27.52 -35.86
CA LEU A 74 -12.85 27.48 -37.11
C LEU A 74 -14.36 27.56 -36.84
N PHE A 75 -14.84 26.90 -35.80
CA PHE A 75 -16.26 26.95 -35.40
C PHE A 75 -16.61 28.37 -34.92
N ALA A 76 -15.83 28.94 -33.99
CA ALA A 76 -16.02 30.29 -33.51
C ALA A 76 -15.96 31.36 -34.64
N VAL A 77 -15.13 31.17 -35.66
CA VAL A 77 -15.09 32.04 -36.86
C VAL A 77 -16.39 31.94 -37.67
N CYS A 78 -17.00 30.77 -37.80
CA CYS A 78 -18.27 30.61 -38.52
C CYS A 78 -19.43 31.25 -37.74
N ASP A 79 -19.44 31.08 -36.42
CA ASP A 79 -20.50 31.57 -35.53
C ASP A 79 -20.50 33.11 -35.46
N GLU A 80 -19.32 33.73 -35.27
CA GLU A 80 -19.11 35.19 -35.29
C GLU A 80 -19.34 35.81 -36.69
N MET A 81 -19.36 34.99 -37.75
CA MET A 81 -19.77 35.40 -39.11
C MET A 81 -21.25 35.13 -39.44
N GLN A 82 -21.99 34.50 -38.52
CA GLN A 82 -23.41 34.14 -38.64
C GLN A 82 -23.71 33.25 -39.85
N LEU A 83 -23.03 32.10 -39.93
CA LEU A 83 -23.15 31.09 -41.00
C LEU A 83 -23.88 29.84 -40.49
N MET A 84 -24.39 28.98 -41.38
CA MET A 84 -25.07 27.74 -40.98
C MET A 84 -24.12 26.77 -40.25
N HIS A 85 -24.65 26.01 -39.28
CA HIS A 85 -23.86 25.07 -38.46
C HIS A 85 -23.18 24.00 -39.32
N GLU A 86 -23.85 23.52 -40.36
CA GLU A 86 -23.35 22.55 -41.33
C GLU A 86 -22.09 23.03 -42.06
N LEU A 87 -21.97 24.34 -42.28
CA LEU A 87 -20.84 24.96 -42.99
C LEU A 87 -19.53 24.78 -42.24
N ARG A 88 -19.58 24.71 -40.89
CA ARG A 88 -18.41 24.51 -40.02
C ARG A 88 -17.57 23.30 -40.48
N TYR A 89 -18.24 22.17 -40.77
CA TYR A 89 -17.56 20.94 -41.20
C TYR A 89 -16.99 21.06 -42.62
N THR A 90 -17.70 21.73 -43.54
CA THR A 90 -17.21 22.02 -44.90
C THR A 90 -15.96 22.91 -44.85
N ALA A 91 -15.98 23.98 -44.06
CA ALA A 91 -14.85 24.88 -43.88
C ALA A 91 -13.62 24.17 -43.28
N CYS A 92 -13.80 23.35 -42.25
CA CYS A 92 -12.71 22.55 -41.68
C CYS A 92 -12.14 21.53 -42.68
N THR A 93 -13.00 20.87 -43.46
CA THR A 93 -12.59 19.89 -44.47
C THR A 93 -11.80 20.57 -45.61
N ILE A 94 -12.21 21.76 -46.03
CA ILE A 94 -11.50 22.59 -47.03
C ILE A 94 -10.12 23.03 -46.48
N PHE A 95 -10.06 23.48 -45.23
CA PHE A 95 -8.81 23.89 -44.59
C PHE A 95 -7.79 22.74 -44.50
N ASP A 96 -8.21 21.57 -44.02
CA ASP A 96 -7.38 20.38 -43.86
C ASP A 96 -6.73 19.92 -45.19
N ILE A 97 -7.53 19.85 -46.25
CA ILE A 97 -7.04 19.48 -47.59
C ILE A 97 -6.12 20.58 -48.17
N PHE A 98 -6.44 21.85 -47.94
CA PHE A 98 -5.61 22.98 -48.38
C PHE A 98 -4.23 22.98 -47.73
N ILE A 99 -4.17 22.94 -46.39
CA ILE A 99 -2.91 23.07 -45.65
C ILE A 99 -2.02 21.84 -45.87
N SER A 100 -2.60 20.63 -45.87
CA SER A 100 -1.89 19.38 -46.13
C SER A 100 -1.19 19.40 -47.50
N ARG A 101 -1.90 19.85 -48.55
CA ARG A 101 -1.31 19.97 -49.90
C ARG A 101 -0.28 21.08 -50.01
N LEU A 102 -0.50 22.22 -49.35
CA LEU A 102 0.46 23.32 -49.32
C LEU A 102 1.78 22.87 -48.68
N VAL A 103 1.71 22.31 -47.47
CA VAL A 103 2.89 21.86 -46.70
C VAL A 103 3.63 20.75 -47.46
N ASN A 104 2.92 19.76 -48.03
CA ASN A 104 3.54 18.71 -48.85
C ASN A 104 4.23 19.28 -50.11
N SER A 105 3.59 20.24 -50.81
CA SER A 105 4.20 20.87 -51.99
C SER A 105 5.48 21.65 -51.69
N LEU A 106 5.54 22.32 -50.53
CA LEU A 106 6.74 23.02 -50.06
C LEU A 106 7.83 22.03 -49.62
N TRP A 107 7.45 21.00 -48.86
CA TRP A 107 8.38 19.95 -48.41
C TRP A 107 9.08 19.26 -49.59
N LEU A 108 8.32 18.87 -50.63
CA LEU A 108 8.88 18.28 -51.85
C LEU A 108 9.83 19.24 -52.59
N TYR A 109 9.48 20.52 -52.71
CA TYR A 109 10.31 21.54 -53.37
C TYR A 109 11.68 21.73 -52.71
N ILE A 110 11.73 21.72 -51.37
CA ILE A 110 12.96 21.94 -50.60
C ILE A 110 13.79 20.65 -50.56
N ARG A 111 13.14 19.51 -50.30
CA ARG A 111 13.78 18.17 -50.30
C ARG A 111 14.48 17.86 -51.62
N ASP A 112 13.91 18.29 -52.74
CA ASP A 112 14.45 18.03 -54.08
C ASP A 112 15.50 19.09 -54.51
N ARG A 113 15.90 20.00 -53.60
CA ARG A 113 16.91 21.05 -53.80
C ARG A 113 18.07 21.04 -52.78
N CYS A 114 17.85 20.62 -51.53
CA CYS A 114 18.88 20.68 -50.49
C CYS A 114 19.80 19.45 -50.52
N GLU A 115 21.10 19.66 -50.76
CA GLU A 115 22.12 18.60 -50.78
C GLU A 115 22.54 18.13 -49.37
N SER A 116 22.46 19.01 -48.36
CA SER A 116 22.78 18.71 -46.95
C SER A 116 21.53 18.68 -46.05
N LYS A 117 21.61 17.98 -44.92
CA LYS A 117 20.49 17.85 -43.97
C LYS A 117 20.37 19.05 -43.04
N GLU A 118 21.46 19.75 -42.83
CA GLU A 118 21.58 20.96 -42.04
C GLU A 118 20.81 22.09 -42.73
N LYS A 119 21.09 22.35 -44.02
CA LYS A 119 20.43 23.41 -44.79
C LYS A 119 18.94 23.11 -45.02
N LEU A 120 18.59 21.84 -45.25
CA LEU A 120 17.20 21.37 -45.29
C LEU A 120 16.39 21.75 -44.03
N LEU A 121 17.02 21.76 -42.85
CA LEU A 121 16.36 22.08 -41.58
C LEU A 121 16.17 23.60 -41.40
N GLU A 122 17.17 24.38 -41.80
CA GLU A 122 17.17 25.84 -41.75
C GLU A 122 16.14 26.46 -42.71
N ASP A 123 16.14 26.02 -43.98
CA ASP A 123 15.14 26.41 -44.99
C ASP A 123 13.71 26.07 -44.53
N TRP A 124 13.53 24.94 -43.84
CA TRP A 124 12.22 24.52 -43.32
C TRP A 124 11.75 25.36 -42.13
N GLN A 125 12.65 25.80 -41.24
CA GLN A 125 12.31 26.70 -40.15
C GLN A 125 11.82 28.07 -40.67
N LEU A 126 12.56 28.67 -41.62
CA LEU A 126 12.19 29.94 -42.23
C LEU A 126 10.82 29.89 -42.93
N ILE A 127 10.53 28.77 -43.60
CA ILE A 127 9.25 28.54 -44.28
C ILE A 127 8.12 28.26 -43.29
N THR A 128 8.40 27.61 -42.16
CA THR A 128 7.41 27.41 -41.08
C THR A 128 6.97 28.74 -40.49
N GLU A 129 7.90 29.65 -40.14
CA GLU A 129 7.56 30.99 -39.68
C GLU A 129 6.72 31.78 -40.70
N LYS A 130 7.08 31.71 -41.99
CA LYS A 130 6.33 32.38 -43.08
C LYS A 130 4.93 31.79 -43.27
N LEU A 131 4.69 30.52 -42.90
CA LEU A 131 3.37 29.89 -42.90
C LEU A 131 2.52 30.30 -41.68
N GLU A 132 3.09 30.27 -40.48
CA GLU A 132 2.40 30.66 -39.23
C GLU A 132 1.88 32.10 -39.29
N LYS A 133 2.74 33.05 -39.69
CA LYS A 133 2.40 34.48 -39.87
C LYS A 133 1.29 34.73 -40.90
N GLY A 134 0.97 33.74 -41.74
CA GLY A 134 -0.13 33.79 -42.70
C GLY A 134 -1.37 32.96 -42.35
N MET A 135 -1.36 32.18 -41.27
CA MET A 135 -2.32 31.07 -41.09
C MET A 135 -3.77 31.53 -40.88
N ILE A 136 -4.01 32.57 -40.08
CA ILE A 136 -5.35 33.11 -39.80
C ILE A 136 -6.02 33.61 -41.10
N LEU A 137 -5.27 34.27 -41.97
CA LEU A 137 -5.76 34.70 -43.29
C LEU A 137 -6.16 33.49 -44.17
N ARG A 138 -5.44 32.36 -44.09
CA ARG A 138 -5.81 31.13 -44.81
C ARG A 138 -7.07 30.48 -44.25
N ILE A 139 -7.22 30.43 -42.92
CA ILE A 139 -8.43 29.91 -42.26
C ILE A 139 -9.67 30.67 -42.75
N ILE A 140 -9.62 32.01 -42.69
CA ILE A 140 -10.73 32.86 -43.16
C ILE A 140 -10.94 32.69 -44.67
N SER A 141 -9.88 32.56 -45.47
CA SER A 141 -10.00 32.26 -46.91
C SER A 141 -10.71 30.92 -47.18
N CYS A 142 -10.56 29.91 -46.30
CA CYS A 142 -11.26 28.63 -46.42
C CYS A 142 -12.75 28.77 -46.08
N VAL A 143 -13.10 29.55 -45.04
CA VAL A 143 -14.51 29.89 -44.71
C VAL A 143 -15.17 30.70 -45.84
N GLN A 144 -14.44 31.64 -46.45
CA GLN A 144 -14.92 32.38 -47.63
C GLN A 144 -15.23 31.44 -48.81
N VAL A 145 -14.33 30.49 -49.11
CA VAL A 145 -14.57 29.49 -50.17
C VAL A 145 -15.75 28.57 -49.80
N ALA A 146 -15.84 28.10 -48.54
CA ALA A 146 -16.95 27.25 -48.08
C ALA A 146 -18.32 27.94 -48.26
N SER A 147 -18.47 29.17 -47.76
CA SER A 147 -19.76 29.90 -47.81
C SER A 147 -20.27 30.14 -49.24
N LYS A 148 -19.37 30.23 -50.23
CA LYS A 148 -19.71 30.36 -51.64
C LYS A 148 -20.07 29.03 -52.33
N LEU A 149 -19.72 27.89 -51.71
CA LEU A 149 -19.96 26.55 -52.26
C LEU A 149 -21.29 25.96 -51.80
N GLU A 150 -21.64 26.11 -50.53
CA GLU A 150 -22.97 25.71 -50.01
C GLU A 150 -24.08 26.74 -50.37
N CYS A 151 -23.74 27.78 -51.13
CA CYS A 151 -24.63 28.88 -51.54
C CYS A 151 -25.34 29.60 -50.38
N GLU A 152 -24.58 29.97 -49.34
CA GLU A 152 -25.07 30.75 -48.20
C GLU A 152 -25.76 32.06 -48.63
N PRO A 153 -26.94 32.41 -48.07
CA PRO A 153 -27.62 33.68 -48.37
C PRO A 153 -26.75 34.91 -48.08
N GLU A 154 -25.89 34.85 -47.06
CA GLU A 154 -24.89 35.88 -46.74
C GLU A 154 -23.45 35.35 -46.80
N PHE A 155 -23.04 34.83 -47.96
CA PHE A 155 -21.66 34.38 -48.18
C PHE A 155 -20.60 35.44 -47.81
N VAL A 156 -19.43 34.99 -47.34
CA VAL A 156 -18.44 35.88 -46.71
C VAL A 156 -17.68 36.71 -47.75
N THR A 157 -18.15 37.94 -47.95
CA THR A 157 -17.51 38.94 -48.83
C THR A 157 -16.12 39.34 -48.32
N VAL A 158 -15.27 39.85 -49.23
CA VAL A 158 -13.95 40.41 -48.89
C VAL A 158 -14.06 41.53 -47.83
N SER A 159 -15.17 42.28 -47.83
CA SER A 159 -15.46 43.30 -46.83
C SER A 159 -15.77 42.70 -45.45
N LYS A 160 -16.66 41.70 -45.36
CA LYS A 160 -17.00 40.97 -44.12
C LYS A 160 -15.74 40.32 -43.53
N ALA A 161 -14.93 39.67 -44.36
CA ALA A 161 -13.63 39.09 -43.97
C ALA A 161 -12.60 40.15 -43.50
N LYS A 162 -12.48 41.30 -44.18
CA LYS A 162 -11.56 42.38 -43.79
C LYS A 162 -11.96 43.06 -42.47
N GLN A 163 -13.27 43.24 -42.24
CA GLN A 163 -13.79 43.77 -40.99
C GLN A 163 -13.52 42.81 -39.82
N PHE A 164 -13.70 41.50 -40.04
CA PHE A 164 -13.34 40.46 -39.07
C PHE A 164 -11.83 40.49 -38.75
N LEU A 165 -10.96 40.45 -39.78
CA LEU A 165 -9.50 40.52 -39.60
C LEU A 165 -9.06 41.75 -38.79
N LYS A 166 -9.70 42.90 -39.03
CA LYS A 166 -9.45 44.14 -38.26
C LYS A 166 -9.81 44.03 -36.77
N LYS A 167 -10.80 43.21 -36.37
CA LYS A 167 -11.09 42.94 -34.94
C LYS A 167 -9.91 42.27 -34.23
N PHE A 168 -9.16 41.42 -34.93
CA PHE A 168 -7.97 40.72 -34.42
C PHE A 168 -6.66 41.52 -34.61
N GLY A 169 -6.74 42.81 -34.92
CA GLY A 169 -5.57 43.66 -35.17
C GLY A 169 -4.82 43.39 -36.49
N LEU A 170 -5.31 42.48 -37.32
CA LEU A 170 -4.66 42.06 -38.57
C LEU A 170 -5.08 42.96 -39.74
N VAL A 171 -4.15 43.77 -40.25
CA VAL A 171 -4.39 44.70 -41.35
C VAL A 171 -3.94 44.10 -42.68
N TYR A 172 -4.90 43.73 -43.53
CA TYR A 172 -4.67 43.25 -44.89
C TYR A 172 -5.42 44.10 -45.93
N SER A 173 -4.85 44.21 -47.14
CA SER A 173 -5.50 44.84 -48.28
C SER A 173 -6.57 43.93 -48.90
N ASN A 174 -7.55 44.50 -49.61
CA ASN A 174 -8.58 43.73 -50.31
C ASN A 174 -7.94 42.77 -51.33
N GLU A 175 -6.86 43.21 -51.97
CA GLU A 175 -6.09 42.43 -52.94
C GLU A 175 -5.33 41.27 -52.29
N GLN A 176 -4.76 41.45 -51.09
CA GLN A 176 -4.11 40.38 -50.33
C GLN A 176 -5.12 39.28 -49.92
N ILE A 177 -6.32 39.68 -49.49
CA ILE A 177 -7.41 38.75 -49.15
C ILE A 177 -7.85 37.99 -50.42
N LEU A 178 -8.09 38.68 -51.53
CA LEU A 178 -8.49 38.06 -52.80
C LEU A 178 -7.39 37.12 -53.36
N LYS A 179 -6.11 37.54 -53.30
CA LYS A 179 -4.96 36.69 -53.64
C LYS A 179 -4.83 35.48 -52.71
N SER A 180 -5.32 35.57 -51.46
CA SER A 180 -5.36 34.45 -50.53
C SER A 180 -6.47 33.45 -50.89
N GLU A 181 -7.69 33.93 -51.11
CA GLU A 181 -8.82 33.10 -51.55
C GLU A 181 -8.50 32.36 -52.86
N LEU A 182 -7.96 33.08 -53.85
CA LEU A 182 -7.51 32.51 -55.13
C LEU A 182 -6.42 31.45 -54.94
N ARG A 183 -5.52 31.60 -53.94
CA ARG A 183 -4.49 30.59 -53.64
C ARG A 183 -5.10 29.33 -53.04
N VAL A 184 -6.12 29.43 -52.18
CA VAL A 184 -6.86 28.25 -51.66
C VAL A 184 -7.50 27.49 -52.82
N ALA A 185 -8.27 28.17 -53.67
CA ALA A 185 -8.91 27.54 -54.83
C ALA A 185 -7.91 26.88 -55.81
N LYS A 186 -6.77 27.54 -56.07
CA LYS A 186 -5.69 26.98 -56.92
C LYS A 186 -5.00 25.75 -56.30
N THR A 187 -4.73 25.74 -54.99
CA THR A 187 -4.14 24.57 -54.30
C THR A 187 -5.11 23.38 -54.28
N LEU A 188 -6.41 23.65 -54.21
CA LEU A 188 -7.47 22.64 -54.39
C LEU A 188 -7.67 22.22 -55.86
N LYS A 189 -6.92 22.81 -56.81
CA LYS A 189 -7.02 22.58 -58.27
C LYS A 189 -8.43 22.85 -58.81
N TYR A 190 -9.20 23.72 -58.16
CA TYR A 190 -10.63 23.97 -58.40
C TYR A 190 -11.56 22.73 -58.24
N PHE A 191 -11.09 21.62 -57.66
CA PHE A 191 -11.96 20.52 -57.22
C PHE A 191 -12.61 20.89 -55.88
N LEU A 192 -13.73 21.62 -55.98
CA LEU A 192 -14.43 22.20 -54.83
C LEU A 192 -15.69 21.41 -54.39
N GLN A 193 -16.08 20.37 -55.14
CA GLN A 193 -17.08 19.39 -54.70
C GLN A 193 -16.45 18.45 -53.66
N ILE A 194 -16.51 18.86 -52.39
CA ILE A 194 -15.94 18.15 -51.25
C ILE A 194 -17.07 17.85 -50.25
N PRO A 195 -17.70 16.66 -50.30
CA PRO A 195 -18.81 16.34 -49.40
C PRO A 195 -18.36 16.31 -47.93
N SER A 196 -19.06 17.07 -47.09
CA SER A 196 -18.82 17.14 -45.64
C SER A 196 -19.32 15.87 -44.93
N PRO A 197 -18.84 15.57 -43.70
CA PRO A 197 -19.35 14.45 -42.90
C PRO A 197 -20.87 14.48 -42.72
N MET A 198 -21.44 15.68 -42.52
CA MET A 198 -22.89 15.86 -42.39
C MET A 198 -23.64 15.43 -43.65
N CYS A 199 -23.07 15.64 -44.85
CA CYS A 199 -23.66 15.17 -46.11
C CYS A 199 -23.72 13.63 -46.20
N TYR A 200 -22.70 12.92 -45.71
CA TYR A 200 -22.75 11.45 -45.57
C TYR A 200 -23.82 11.02 -44.56
N THR A 201 -23.87 11.67 -43.39
CA THR A 201 -24.84 11.36 -42.33
C THR A 201 -26.28 11.59 -42.78
N GLU A 202 -26.59 12.75 -43.36
CA GLU A 202 -27.89 13.08 -43.94
C GLU A 202 -28.31 12.08 -45.03
N THR A 203 -27.38 11.66 -45.89
CA THR A 203 -27.69 10.69 -46.95
C THR A 203 -28.00 9.32 -46.35
N LEU A 204 -27.22 8.85 -45.38
CA LEU A 204 -27.47 7.58 -44.68
C LEU A 204 -28.78 7.58 -43.87
N LEU A 205 -29.13 8.70 -43.21
CA LEU A 205 -30.41 8.86 -42.52
C LEU A 205 -31.60 8.76 -43.49
N LYS A 206 -31.49 9.38 -44.67
CA LYS A 206 -32.50 9.30 -45.74
C LYS A 206 -32.65 7.88 -46.29
N VAL A 207 -31.54 7.12 -46.41
CA VAL A 207 -31.58 5.69 -46.75
C VAL A 207 -32.27 4.86 -45.67
N LEU A 208 -31.96 5.09 -44.39
CA LEU A 208 -32.58 4.34 -43.29
C LEU A 208 -34.10 4.54 -43.21
N ASN A 209 -34.58 5.78 -43.38
CA ASN A 209 -36.02 6.09 -43.42
C ASN A 209 -36.75 5.43 -44.62
N LEU A 210 -36.06 5.22 -45.74
CA LEU A 210 -36.61 4.45 -46.88
C LEU A 210 -36.65 2.94 -46.61
N LEU A 211 -35.87 2.42 -45.65
CA LEU A 211 -35.79 1.01 -45.30
C LEU A 211 -36.66 0.61 -44.09
N ASP A 212 -36.81 1.48 -43.08
CA ASP A 212 -37.83 1.35 -42.02
C ASP A 212 -38.58 2.68 -41.87
N GLN A 213 -39.82 2.70 -42.35
CA GLN A 213 -40.71 3.88 -42.33
C GLN A 213 -41.12 4.33 -40.92
N ARG A 214 -40.68 3.64 -39.85
CA ARG A 214 -40.83 4.06 -38.46
C ARG A 214 -39.61 4.85 -37.94
N PHE A 215 -38.66 5.19 -38.80
CA PHE A 215 -37.46 5.92 -38.45
C PHE A 215 -37.62 7.44 -38.71
N GLU A 216 -38.25 8.12 -37.77
CA GLU A 216 -38.42 9.58 -37.81
C GLU A 216 -37.07 10.31 -37.68
N ILE A 217 -36.50 10.75 -38.81
CA ILE A 217 -35.18 11.41 -38.90
C ILE A 217 -35.05 12.59 -37.92
N GLU A 218 -36.09 13.41 -37.82
CA GLU A 218 -36.07 14.66 -37.05
C GLU A 218 -35.86 14.43 -35.54
N GLN A 219 -36.22 13.26 -34.99
CA GLN A 219 -35.95 12.91 -33.58
C GLN A 219 -34.45 12.77 -33.27
N PHE A 220 -33.60 12.60 -34.28
CA PHE A 220 -32.16 12.36 -34.12
C PHE A 220 -31.28 13.51 -34.62
N ARG A 221 -31.84 14.52 -35.32
CA ARG A 221 -31.08 15.57 -36.01
C ARG A 221 -30.15 16.34 -35.06
N GLU A 222 -30.70 16.88 -33.98
CA GLU A 222 -29.96 17.67 -32.98
C GLU A 222 -28.85 16.82 -32.31
N CYS A 223 -29.21 15.63 -31.81
CA CYS A 223 -28.26 14.71 -31.19
C CYS A 223 -27.12 14.29 -32.15
N ILE A 224 -27.39 14.20 -33.46
CA ILE A 224 -26.39 13.91 -34.48
C ILE A 224 -25.46 15.10 -34.74
N GLN A 225 -25.98 16.34 -34.72
CA GLN A 225 -25.15 17.55 -34.80
C GLN A 225 -24.26 17.69 -33.56
N ASP A 226 -24.80 17.50 -32.35
CA ASP A 226 -24.04 17.50 -31.09
C ASP A 226 -22.91 16.44 -31.09
N LEU A 227 -23.20 15.23 -31.56
CA LEU A 227 -22.22 14.15 -31.67
C LEU A 227 -21.17 14.43 -32.74
N LEU A 228 -21.51 15.10 -33.85
CA LEU A 228 -20.53 15.52 -34.86
C LEU A 228 -19.61 16.61 -34.30
N ASP A 229 -20.14 17.62 -33.63
CA ASP A 229 -19.34 18.66 -32.96
C ASP A 229 -18.40 18.04 -31.91
N LEU A 230 -18.91 17.15 -31.04
CA LEU A 230 -18.10 16.42 -30.06
C LEU A 230 -16.97 15.60 -30.72
N VAL A 231 -17.27 14.85 -31.79
CA VAL A 231 -16.27 14.01 -32.47
C VAL A 231 -15.23 14.84 -33.23
N TRP A 232 -15.59 16.03 -33.72
CA TRP A 232 -14.63 16.95 -34.35
C TRP A 232 -13.74 17.67 -33.31
N LEU A 233 -14.31 18.08 -32.17
CA LEU A 233 -13.56 18.70 -31.06
C LEU A 233 -12.62 17.71 -30.35
N MET A 234 -13.07 16.46 -30.15
CA MET A 234 -12.31 15.39 -29.49
C MET A 234 -11.58 14.45 -30.46
N ARG A 235 -11.54 14.77 -31.77
CA ARG A 235 -11.04 13.90 -32.85
C ARG A 235 -9.70 13.24 -32.51
N ASP A 236 -8.78 14.07 -32.04
CA ASP A 236 -7.42 13.70 -31.67
C ASP A 236 -7.38 12.66 -30.53
N GLU A 237 -8.21 12.81 -29.49
CA GLU A 237 -8.29 11.88 -28.36
C GLU A 237 -9.00 10.58 -28.74
N ILE A 238 -10.09 10.67 -29.52
CA ILE A 238 -10.83 9.51 -30.02
C ILE A 238 -9.90 8.60 -30.84
N TYR A 239 -9.17 9.16 -31.81
CA TYR A 239 -8.23 8.37 -32.63
C TYR A 239 -6.99 7.90 -31.84
N LYS A 240 -6.51 8.63 -30.82
CA LYS A 240 -5.47 8.15 -29.89
C LYS A 240 -5.96 7.00 -29.00
N CYS A 241 -7.21 7.01 -28.56
CA CYS A 241 -7.85 5.88 -27.86
C CYS A 241 -8.00 4.67 -28.79
N ILE A 242 -8.43 4.87 -30.04
CA ILE A 242 -8.51 3.80 -31.05
C ILE A 242 -7.10 3.24 -31.34
N LEU A 243 -6.08 4.09 -31.49
CA LEU A 243 -4.70 3.66 -31.77
C LEU A 243 -4.08 2.86 -30.60
N SER A 244 -4.19 3.37 -29.37
CA SER A 244 -3.67 2.68 -28.18
C SER A 244 -4.37 1.34 -27.91
N TYR A 245 -5.67 1.24 -28.23
CA TYR A 245 -6.42 -0.01 -28.17
C TYR A 245 -6.07 -0.99 -29.30
N SER A 246 -5.88 -0.49 -30.52
CA SER A 246 -5.68 -1.32 -31.73
C SER A 246 -4.24 -1.80 -31.92
N MET A 247 -3.24 -1.04 -31.43
CA MET A 247 -1.88 -1.56 -31.20
C MET A 247 -1.86 -2.73 -30.19
N CYS A 248 -2.92 -2.91 -29.39
CA CYS A 248 -3.11 -4.09 -28.54
C CYS A 248 -3.87 -5.25 -29.23
N ILE A 249 -4.00 -5.27 -30.57
CA ILE A 249 -4.71 -6.34 -31.29
C ILE A 249 -3.91 -6.84 -32.50
N THR A 250 -3.37 -5.94 -33.33
CA THR A 250 -2.66 -6.25 -34.60
C THR A 250 -1.53 -5.26 -34.87
N LYS A 251 -0.62 -5.61 -35.80
CA LYS A 251 0.31 -4.64 -36.43
C LYS A 251 -0.46 -3.70 -37.38
N ILE A 252 -1.31 -2.84 -36.84
CA ILE A 252 -1.88 -1.70 -37.54
C ILE A 252 -0.75 -0.68 -37.74
N THR A 253 -0.44 -0.38 -38.99
CA THR A 253 0.54 0.64 -39.37
C THR A 253 -0.10 2.02 -39.29
N ARG A 254 0.72 3.08 -39.33
CA ARG A 254 0.22 4.46 -39.40
C ARG A 254 -0.61 4.71 -40.68
N ALA A 255 -0.36 3.97 -41.76
CA ALA A 255 -1.14 4.05 -43.00
C ALA A 255 -2.55 3.44 -42.83
N ASP A 256 -2.67 2.34 -42.07
CA ASP A 256 -3.98 1.72 -41.78
C ASP A 256 -4.85 2.63 -40.89
N LEU A 257 -4.23 3.36 -39.94
CA LEU A 257 -4.95 4.38 -39.16
C LEU A 257 -5.39 5.56 -40.04
N LEU A 258 -4.52 6.06 -40.91
CA LEU A 258 -4.84 7.16 -41.85
C LEU A 258 -5.99 6.81 -42.80
N TYR A 259 -6.19 5.53 -43.13
CA TYR A 259 -7.39 5.05 -43.83
C TYR A 259 -8.66 5.31 -43.00
N VAL A 260 -8.71 4.80 -41.75
CA VAL A 260 -9.90 4.91 -40.88
C VAL A 260 -10.20 6.36 -40.49
N GLU A 261 -9.17 7.17 -40.25
CA GLU A 261 -9.30 8.60 -39.90
C GLU A 261 -9.91 9.46 -41.03
N ASN A 262 -9.95 8.92 -42.24
CA ASN A 262 -10.44 9.55 -43.46
C ASN A 262 -11.67 8.86 -44.09
N ASP A 263 -12.20 7.80 -43.47
CA ASP A 263 -13.47 7.20 -43.88
C ASP A 263 -14.65 7.96 -43.25
N PHE A 264 -15.15 8.95 -43.99
CA PHE A 264 -16.27 9.80 -43.56
C PHE A 264 -17.61 9.04 -43.56
N MET A 265 -17.72 7.94 -44.30
CA MET A 265 -18.93 7.12 -44.36
C MET A 265 -19.01 6.14 -43.17
N TYR A 266 -17.87 5.57 -42.75
CA TYR A 266 -17.75 4.85 -41.48
C TYR A 266 -18.03 5.78 -40.28
N LEU A 267 -17.46 7.00 -40.28
CA LEU A 267 -17.74 8.02 -39.27
C LEU A 267 -19.24 8.33 -39.16
N ALA A 268 -19.90 8.62 -40.29
CA ALA A 268 -21.33 8.91 -40.34
C ALA A 268 -22.19 7.76 -39.80
N ALA A 269 -21.90 6.52 -40.21
CA ALA A 269 -22.59 5.33 -39.69
C ALA A 269 -22.38 5.15 -38.17
N GLY A 270 -21.16 5.42 -37.67
CA GLY A 270 -20.85 5.38 -36.24
C GLY A 270 -21.64 6.41 -35.42
N VAL A 271 -21.77 7.64 -35.92
CA VAL A 271 -22.57 8.70 -35.27
C VAL A 271 -24.05 8.32 -35.23
N ILE A 272 -24.64 7.83 -36.33
CA ILE A 272 -26.04 7.41 -36.38
C ILE A 272 -26.33 6.30 -35.35
N VAL A 273 -25.48 5.26 -35.29
CA VAL A 273 -25.63 4.18 -34.30
C VAL A 273 -25.49 4.69 -32.87
N THR A 274 -24.67 5.74 -32.64
CA THR A 274 -24.54 6.40 -31.34
C THR A 274 -25.82 7.15 -30.95
N ALA A 275 -26.34 7.99 -31.85
CA ALA A 275 -27.57 8.75 -31.61
C ALA A 275 -28.77 7.84 -31.32
N VAL A 276 -28.94 6.76 -32.09
CA VAL A 276 -30.00 5.76 -31.85
C VAL A 276 -29.83 5.05 -30.49
N ALA A 277 -28.58 4.77 -30.07
CA ALA A 277 -28.31 4.16 -28.78
C ALA A 277 -28.61 5.08 -27.58
N LEU A 278 -28.45 6.40 -27.75
CA LEU A 278 -28.71 7.42 -26.73
C LEU A 278 -30.18 7.82 -26.65
N VAL A 279 -30.82 8.10 -27.79
CA VAL A 279 -32.20 8.61 -27.87
C VAL A 279 -33.24 7.50 -27.66
N LYS A 280 -32.91 6.25 -28.04
CA LYS A 280 -33.83 5.09 -27.89
C LYS A 280 -33.27 3.98 -27.02
N ASN A 281 -32.51 3.04 -27.59
CA ASN A 281 -31.96 1.89 -26.87
C ASN A 281 -30.90 1.11 -27.67
N LEU A 282 -30.09 0.33 -26.94
CA LEU A 282 -29.03 -0.53 -27.47
C LEU A 282 -29.49 -1.67 -28.39
N ASN A 283 -30.78 -2.01 -28.43
CA ASN A 283 -31.29 -3.11 -29.28
C ASN A 283 -31.74 -2.60 -30.65
N GLU A 284 -32.38 -1.43 -30.74
CA GLU A 284 -32.61 -0.72 -32.01
C GLU A 284 -31.28 -0.27 -32.64
N ALA A 285 -30.35 0.25 -31.83
CA ALA A 285 -29.00 0.60 -32.30
C ALA A 285 -28.26 -0.61 -32.91
N ARG A 286 -28.46 -1.82 -32.38
CA ARG A 286 -27.90 -3.04 -32.97
C ARG A 286 -28.50 -3.37 -34.33
N LYS A 287 -29.83 -3.33 -34.46
CA LYS A 287 -30.53 -3.56 -35.75
C LYS A 287 -30.09 -2.57 -36.82
N ILE A 288 -30.03 -1.28 -36.47
CA ILE A 288 -29.59 -0.22 -37.39
C ILE A 288 -28.09 -0.35 -37.71
N SER A 289 -27.25 -0.80 -36.75
CA SER A 289 -25.85 -1.13 -37.03
C SER A 289 -25.69 -2.33 -37.97
N GLU A 290 -26.59 -3.32 -37.93
CA GLU A 290 -26.57 -4.47 -38.85
C GLU A 290 -26.93 -4.02 -40.28
N ILE A 291 -28.01 -3.23 -40.42
CA ILE A 291 -28.45 -2.62 -41.70
C ILE A 291 -27.35 -1.70 -42.29
N LEU A 292 -26.77 -0.81 -41.48
CA LEU A 292 -25.68 0.07 -41.92
C LEU A 292 -24.40 -0.71 -42.27
N SER A 293 -24.10 -1.82 -41.60
CA SER A 293 -22.95 -2.66 -41.95
C SER A 293 -23.10 -3.30 -43.33
N GLU A 294 -24.33 -3.64 -43.75
CA GLU A 294 -24.62 -4.15 -45.09
C GLU A 294 -24.52 -3.04 -46.16
N ILE A 295 -25.12 -1.87 -45.90
CA ILE A 295 -25.09 -0.71 -46.81
C ILE A 295 -23.66 -0.20 -47.04
N VAL A 296 -22.92 0.05 -45.96
CA VAL A 296 -21.54 0.59 -46.01
C VAL A 296 -20.51 -0.51 -46.33
N ARG A 297 -20.95 -1.78 -46.43
CA ARG A 297 -20.12 -2.98 -46.70
C ARG A 297 -18.99 -3.20 -45.70
N LEU A 298 -19.23 -2.82 -44.44
CA LEU A 298 -18.26 -2.95 -43.36
C LEU A 298 -18.15 -4.40 -42.88
N THR A 299 -16.93 -4.83 -42.57
CA THR A 299 -16.72 -6.08 -41.84
C THR A 299 -16.93 -5.88 -40.34
N VAL A 300 -17.54 -6.87 -39.67
CA VAL A 300 -17.82 -6.89 -38.22
C VAL A 300 -16.56 -6.79 -37.33
N ARG A 301 -15.36 -6.80 -37.94
CA ARG A 301 -14.09 -6.51 -37.26
C ARG A 301 -13.94 -5.04 -36.85
N ASP A 302 -14.52 -4.14 -37.63
CA ASP A 302 -14.07 -2.74 -37.67
C ASP A 302 -14.92 -1.82 -36.77
N CYS A 303 -15.96 -2.37 -36.13
CA CYS A 303 -16.90 -1.68 -35.25
C CYS A 303 -16.24 -1.19 -33.94
N ALA A 304 -15.50 -0.07 -33.98
CA ALA A 304 -14.92 0.57 -32.79
C ALA A 304 -16.00 0.94 -31.75
N MET A 305 -17.22 1.29 -32.20
CA MET A 305 -18.42 1.46 -31.37
C MET A 305 -18.72 0.25 -30.47
N LEU A 306 -18.55 -0.96 -31.00
CA LEU A 306 -18.75 -2.18 -30.22
C LEU A 306 -17.65 -2.35 -29.15
N SER A 307 -16.48 -1.72 -29.32
CA SER A 307 -15.42 -1.64 -28.30
C SER A 307 -15.76 -0.62 -27.20
N ILE A 308 -16.35 0.52 -27.55
CA ILE A 308 -16.80 1.53 -26.58
C ILE A 308 -17.87 0.94 -25.65
N VAL A 309 -18.91 0.32 -26.22
CA VAL A 309 -19.97 -0.34 -25.42
C VAL A 309 -19.40 -1.48 -24.56
N LYS A 310 -18.49 -2.32 -25.11
CA LYS A 310 -17.79 -3.35 -24.32
C LYS A 310 -16.91 -2.76 -23.22
N SER A 311 -16.40 -1.54 -23.37
CA SER A 311 -15.56 -0.87 -22.38
C SER A 311 -16.39 -0.21 -21.28
N PHE A 312 -17.55 0.38 -21.62
CA PHE A 312 -18.52 0.88 -20.64
C PHE A 312 -19.13 -0.26 -19.79
N VAL A 313 -19.53 -1.37 -20.42
CA VAL A 313 -20.02 -2.56 -19.68
C VAL A 313 -18.94 -3.13 -18.77
N LYS A 314 -17.67 -3.17 -19.22
CA LYS A 314 -16.53 -3.54 -18.35
C LYS A 314 -16.34 -2.54 -17.20
N PHE A 315 -16.42 -1.24 -17.46
CA PHE A 315 -16.30 -0.20 -16.43
C PHE A 315 -17.35 -0.42 -15.33
N VAL A 316 -18.64 -0.49 -15.66
CA VAL A 316 -19.71 -0.72 -14.68
C VAL A 316 -19.51 -2.03 -13.91
N PHE A 317 -19.16 -3.13 -14.60
CA PHE A 317 -18.92 -4.44 -13.98
C PHE A 317 -17.71 -4.46 -13.01
N PHE A 318 -16.63 -3.74 -13.33
CA PHE A 318 -15.45 -3.71 -12.46
C PHE A 318 -15.54 -2.65 -11.37
N THR A 319 -16.29 -1.56 -11.57
CA THR A 319 -16.61 -0.58 -10.53
C THR A 319 -17.47 -1.21 -9.44
N THR A 320 -18.49 -2.02 -9.79
CA THR A 320 -19.31 -2.72 -8.79
C THR A 320 -18.53 -3.79 -8.03
N ILE A 321 -17.68 -4.58 -8.70
CA ILE A 321 -16.74 -5.51 -8.04
C ILE A 321 -15.78 -4.76 -7.11
N GLY A 322 -15.22 -3.61 -7.54
CA GLY A 322 -14.35 -2.79 -6.73
C GLY A 322 -15.02 -2.28 -5.46
N GLY A 323 -16.25 -1.76 -5.57
CA GLY A 323 -17.04 -1.32 -4.42
C GLY A 323 -17.34 -2.45 -3.44
N GLY A 324 -17.73 -3.64 -3.93
CA GLY A 324 -17.95 -4.81 -3.08
C GLY A 324 -16.70 -5.27 -2.33
N ILE A 325 -15.53 -5.23 -2.98
CA ILE A 325 -14.24 -5.54 -2.34
C ILE A 325 -13.85 -4.45 -1.31
N GLY A 326 -14.08 -3.17 -1.61
CA GLY A 326 -13.85 -2.07 -0.67
C GLY A 326 -14.75 -2.17 0.57
N TYR A 327 -16.01 -2.56 0.40
CA TYR A 327 -16.96 -2.79 1.49
C TYR A 327 -16.54 -3.96 2.37
N PHE A 328 -16.17 -5.10 1.77
CA PHE A 328 -15.65 -6.27 2.50
C PHE A 328 -14.35 -5.94 3.27
N PHE A 329 -13.44 -5.16 2.67
CA PHE A 329 -12.23 -4.67 3.33
C PHE A 329 -12.54 -3.76 4.54
N TRP A 330 -13.57 -2.92 4.44
CA TRP A 330 -14.01 -2.14 5.60
C TRP A 330 -14.61 -3.00 6.70
N GLU A 331 -15.57 -3.87 6.39
CA GLU A 331 -16.22 -4.74 7.38
C GLU A 331 -15.25 -5.68 8.09
N THR A 332 -14.18 -6.14 7.41
CA THR A 332 -13.16 -7.01 8.01
C THR A 332 -12.05 -6.27 8.76
N ALA A 333 -11.66 -5.06 8.35
CA ALA A 333 -10.54 -4.33 8.95
C ALA A 333 -10.91 -2.94 9.49
N GLY A 334 -11.51 -2.07 8.65
CA GLY A 334 -11.82 -0.68 9.02
C GLY A 334 -12.78 -0.55 10.20
N LYS A 335 -13.76 -1.45 10.32
CA LYS A 335 -14.79 -1.45 11.37
C LYS A 335 -14.25 -1.61 12.81
N ASN A 336 -13.04 -2.12 12.97
CA ASN A 336 -12.38 -2.26 14.28
C ASN A 336 -11.48 -1.04 14.63
N ILE A 337 -11.43 -0.02 13.77
CA ILE A 337 -10.66 1.21 13.95
C ILE A 337 -11.65 2.35 14.17
N ASP A 338 -11.77 2.79 15.41
CA ASP A 338 -12.62 3.94 15.75
C ASP A 338 -11.83 5.25 15.58
N PHE A 339 -12.31 6.15 14.73
CA PHE A 339 -11.77 7.49 14.54
C PHE A 339 -12.52 8.57 15.35
N GLY A 340 -13.34 8.15 16.33
CA GLY A 340 -13.93 8.99 17.38
C GLY A 340 -15.29 9.60 17.03
N ASP A 341 -15.39 10.36 15.94
CA ASP A 341 -16.69 10.88 15.48
C ASP A 341 -17.40 9.81 14.63
N PRO A 342 -18.61 9.33 15.01
CA PRO A 342 -19.36 8.36 14.21
C PRO A 342 -19.71 8.86 12.80
N LYS A 343 -19.85 10.19 12.59
CA LYS A 343 -20.03 10.76 11.24
C LYS A 343 -18.76 10.63 10.39
N PHE A 344 -17.58 10.83 11.01
CA PHE A 344 -16.29 10.68 10.37
C PHE A 344 -16.00 9.21 10.03
N ASN A 345 -16.32 8.28 10.93
CA ASN A 345 -16.28 6.84 10.67
C ASN A 345 -17.11 6.45 9.42
N VAL A 346 -18.34 6.98 9.30
CA VAL A 346 -19.20 6.75 8.12
C VAL A 346 -18.65 7.41 6.85
N TRP A 347 -18.02 8.58 6.95
CA TRP A 347 -17.40 9.24 5.79
C TRP A 347 -16.19 8.44 5.26
N ILE A 348 -15.30 7.98 6.15
CA ILE A 348 -14.14 7.16 5.77
C ILE A 348 -14.60 5.82 5.16
N HIS A 349 -15.65 5.18 5.70
CA HIS A 349 -16.24 3.97 5.12
C HIS A 349 -16.55 4.15 3.63
N TRP A 350 -17.36 5.16 3.30
CA TRP A 350 -17.75 5.42 1.92
C TRP A 350 -16.57 5.90 1.05
N PHE A 351 -15.65 6.69 1.59
CA PHE A 351 -14.43 7.10 0.89
C PHE A 351 -13.58 5.89 0.46
N VAL A 352 -13.39 4.89 1.33
CA VAL A 352 -12.67 3.65 1.01
C VAL A 352 -13.42 2.84 -0.06
N VAL A 353 -14.75 2.68 0.08
CA VAL A 353 -15.59 1.96 -0.90
C VAL A 353 -15.53 2.61 -2.29
N PHE A 354 -15.72 3.93 -2.39
CA PHE A 354 -15.68 4.65 -3.66
C PHE A 354 -14.27 4.67 -4.28
N SER A 355 -13.22 4.80 -3.47
CA SER A 355 -11.83 4.76 -3.94
C SER A 355 -11.48 3.43 -4.60
N PHE A 356 -11.87 2.30 -3.98
CA PHE A 356 -11.71 0.97 -4.58
C PHE A 356 -12.58 0.76 -5.82
N ALA A 357 -13.83 1.24 -5.81
CA ALA A 357 -14.75 1.16 -6.95
C ALA A 357 -14.18 1.87 -8.20
N LEU A 358 -13.85 3.17 -8.08
CA LEU A 358 -13.33 3.98 -9.18
C LEU A 358 -11.98 3.47 -9.69
N SER A 359 -11.08 3.04 -8.78
CA SER A 359 -9.77 2.50 -9.15
C SER A 359 -9.87 1.20 -9.95
N CYS A 360 -10.81 0.30 -9.62
CA CYS A 360 -11.10 -0.90 -10.40
C CYS A 360 -11.77 -0.61 -11.76
N GLY A 361 -12.61 0.42 -11.84
CA GLY A 361 -13.25 0.86 -13.07
C GLY A 361 -12.25 1.38 -14.10
N PHE A 362 -11.48 2.41 -13.72
CA PHE A 362 -10.58 3.11 -14.65
C PHE A 362 -9.22 2.42 -14.87
N ILE A 363 -8.59 1.88 -13.83
CA ILE A 363 -7.17 1.48 -13.90
C ILE A 363 -7.04 -0.04 -14.12
N GLN A 364 -6.83 -0.44 -15.37
CA GLN A 364 -6.67 -1.84 -15.80
C GLN A 364 -5.59 -2.62 -15.01
N MET A 365 -4.52 -1.96 -14.58
CA MET A 365 -3.51 -2.56 -13.69
C MET A 365 -4.10 -2.88 -12.31
N VAL A 366 -4.72 -1.90 -11.64
CA VAL A 366 -5.30 -2.05 -10.30
C VAL A 366 -6.40 -3.10 -10.31
N ARG A 367 -7.30 -3.04 -11.30
CA ARG A 367 -8.29 -4.09 -11.58
C ARG A 367 -7.67 -5.49 -11.64
N SER A 368 -6.58 -5.66 -12.39
CA SER A 368 -5.91 -6.96 -12.55
C SER A 368 -5.27 -7.44 -11.24
N VAL A 369 -4.60 -6.54 -10.51
CA VAL A 369 -3.96 -6.85 -9.22
C VAL A 369 -5.00 -7.18 -8.15
N ILE A 370 -6.14 -6.47 -8.10
CA ILE A 370 -7.23 -6.75 -7.16
C ILE A 370 -7.90 -8.09 -7.46
N LEU A 371 -8.16 -8.42 -8.73
CA LEU A 371 -8.69 -9.74 -9.12
C LEU A 371 -7.71 -10.89 -8.79
N MET A 372 -6.41 -10.70 -9.01
CA MET A 372 -5.39 -11.67 -8.55
C MET A 372 -5.30 -11.76 -7.03
N THR A 373 -5.48 -10.65 -6.32
CA THR A 373 -5.50 -10.60 -4.84
C THR A 373 -6.71 -11.36 -4.29
N LEU A 374 -7.90 -11.16 -4.85
CA LEU A 374 -9.10 -11.95 -4.53
C LEU A 374 -8.86 -13.46 -4.75
N VAL A 375 -8.31 -13.83 -5.91
CA VAL A 375 -7.99 -15.23 -6.24
C VAL A 375 -6.88 -15.81 -5.36
N THR A 376 -5.97 -15.01 -4.81
CA THR A 376 -4.95 -15.48 -3.86
C THR A 376 -5.41 -15.51 -2.41
N ILE A 377 -6.35 -14.65 -2.00
CA ILE A 377 -7.08 -14.79 -0.73
C ILE A 377 -7.90 -16.10 -0.72
N LEU A 378 -8.46 -16.49 -1.87
CA LEU A 378 -9.17 -17.76 -2.07
C LEU A 378 -8.24 -18.99 -2.29
N ASN A 379 -6.93 -18.88 -2.03
CA ASN A 379 -5.92 -19.88 -2.38
C ASN A 379 -5.21 -20.44 -1.14
N VAL A 380 -4.38 -21.47 -1.32
CA VAL A 380 -3.43 -21.99 -0.32
C VAL A 380 -2.58 -20.87 0.30
N HIS A 381 -2.16 -19.88 -0.49
CA HIS A 381 -1.42 -18.72 0.02
C HIS A 381 -2.27 -17.78 0.89
N GLY A 382 -3.59 -17.76 0.70
CA GLY A 382 -4.57 -17.00 1.50
C GLY A 382 -5.11 -17.75 2.71
N GLN A 383 -4.82 -19.05 2.86
CA GLN A 383 -5.29 -19.83 4.01
C GLN A 383 -4.92 -19.20 5.35
N ALA A 384 -3.74 -18.57 5.47
CA ALA A 384 -3.32 -17.88 6.68
C ALA A 384 -4.31 -16.76 7.10
N PHE A 385 -4.91 -16.03 6.15
CA PHE A 385 -5.91 -14.99 6.43
C PHE A 385 -7.18 -15.59 7.05
N ILE A 386 -7.70 -16.68 6.47
CA ILE A 386 -8.91 -17.35 7.00
C ILE A 386 -8.60 -18.14 8.28
N GLN A 387 -7.40 -18.68 8.44
CA GLN A 387 -6.93 -19.27 9.70
C GLN A 387 -6.90 -18.23 10.82
N CYS A 388 -6.34 -17.03 10.57
CA CYS A 388 -6.37 -15.94 11.55
C CYS A 388 -7.80 -15.50 11.89
N ALA A 389 -8.69 -15.39 10.90
CA ALA A 389 -10.09 -15.05 11.12
C ALA A 389 -10.85 -16.14 11.92
N LEU A 390 -10.60 -17.41 11.61
CA LEU A 390 -11.18 -18.56 12.31
C LEU A 390 -10.68 -18.64 13.76
N MET A 391 -9.39 -18.46 14.01
CA MET A 391 -8.83 -18.42 15.36
C MET A 391 -9.34 -17.23 16.18
N ALA A 392 -9.54 -16.07 15.55
CA ALA A 392 -10.17 -14.92 16.20
C ALA A 392 -11.63 -15.19 16.56
N LEU A 393 -12.42 -15.82 15.67
CA LEU A 393 -13.81 -16.18 15.92
C LEU A 393 -13.96 -17.27 17.01
N VAL A 394 -13.03 -18.24 17.05
CA VAL A 394 -12.96 -19.27 18.09
C VAL A 394 -12.59 -18.67 19.45
N ALA A 395 -11.71 -17.66 19.47
CA ALA A 395 -11.43 -16.88 20.68
C ALA A 395 -12.61 -16.00 21.11
N ASP A 396 -13.31 -15.36 20.17
CA ASP A 396 -14.44 -14.46 20.44
C ASP A 396 -15.71 -15.17 20.94
N SER A 397 -15.95 -16.42 20.53
CA SER A 397 -17.18 -17.15 20.87
C SER A 397 -16.91 -18.30 21.87
N PRO A 398 -16.43 -19.50 21.49
CA PRO A 398 -16.08 -20.54 22.47
C PRO A 398 -15.11 -20.09 23.57
N GLY A 399 -14.05 -19.36 23.19
CA GLY A 399 -13.03 -18.91 24.14
C GLY A 399 -13.54 -17.94 25.21
N GLN A 400 -14.41 -17.00 24.83
CA GLN A 400 -15.04 -16.08 25.78
C GLN A 400 -16.20 -16.71 26.56
N ASN A 401 -16.99 -17.63 25.98
CA ASN A 401 -18.05 -18.33 26.71
C ASN A 401 -17.48 -19.24 27.81
N LEU A 402 -16.44 -20.02 27.48
CA LEU A 402 -15.76 -20.90 28.45
C LEU A 402 -15.17 -20.08 29.60
N MET A 403 -14.58 -18.92 29.29
CA MET A 403 -14.01 -18.04 30.31
C MET A 403 -15.07 -17.29 31.12
N MET A 404 -16.23 -16.98 30.53
CA MET A 404 -17.38 -16.40 31.25
C MET A 404 -17.93 -17.41 32.26
N ASN A 405 -18.19 -18.65 31.82
CA ASN A 405 -18.56 -19.77 32.69
C ASN A 405 -17.52 -19.98 33.81
N PHE A 406 -16.22 -19.88 33.50
CA PHE A 406 -15.16 -20.02 34.50
C PHE A 406 -15.14 -18.87 35.51
N HIS A 407 -15.40 -17.64 35.06
CA HIS A 407 -15.53 -16.47 35.94
C HIS A 407 -16.76 -16.59 36.85
N GLN A 408 -17.91 -17.03 36.34
CA GLN A 408 -19.12 -17.27 37.14
C GLN A 408 -18.92 -18.39 38.17
N ALA A 409 -18.28 -19.49 37.77
CA ALA A 409 -17.92 -20.58 38.68
C ALA A 409 -16.94 -20.11 39.77
N THR A 410 -16.01 -19.21 39.41
CA THR A 410 -15.06 -18.58 40.34
C THR A 410 -15.77 -17.66 41.34
N ASP A 411 -16.61 -16.73 40.88
CA ASP A 411 -17.34 -15.83 41.78
C ASP A 411 -18.29 -16.61 42.71
N SER A 412 -18.95 -17.66 42.19
CA SER A 412 -19.75 -18.60 42.99
C SER A 412 -18.93 -19.31 44.07
N LEU A 413 -17.76 -19.85 43.72
CA LEU A 413 -16.85 -20.50 44.68
C LEU A 413 -16.39 -19.53 45.77
N LEU A 414 -16.04 -18.29 45.41
CA LEU A 414 -15.64 -17.26 46.36
C LEU A 414 -16.82 -16.85 47.28
N CYS A 415 -18.03 -16.72 46.73
CA CYS A 415 -19.25 -16.47 47.50
C CYS A 415 -19.54 -17.60 48.51
N ASN A 416 -19.44 -18.86 48.09
CA ASN A 416 -19.56 -20.04 48.96
C ASN A 416 -18.50 -20.02 50.08
N ILE A 417 -17.25 -19.61 49.79
CA ILE A 417 -16.18 -19.51 50.79
C ILE A 417 -16.46 -18.38 51.81
N ASP A 418 -16.97 -17.22 51.38
CA ASP A 418 -17.37 -16.16 52.32
C ASP A 418 -18.61 -16.54 53.16
N VAL A 419 -19.56 -17.31 52.61
CA VAL A 419 -20.67 -17.93 53.38
C VAL A 419 -20.12 -18.90 54.43
N ALA A 420 -19.23 -19.83 54.04
CA ALA A 420 -18.61 -20.78 54.97
C ALA A 420 -17.76 -20.09 56.07
N LYS A 421 -17.08 -19.00 55.73
CA LYS A 421 -16.36 -18.12 56.65
C LYS A 421 -17.30 -17.39 57.61
N ASN A 422 -18.45 -16.89 57.16
CA ASN A 422 -19.45 -16.26 58.03
C ASN A 422 -20.10 -17.27 58.98
N ILE A 423 -20.38 -18.50 58.50
CA ILE A 423 -20.80 -19.63 59.35
C ILE A 423 -19.73 -19.95 60.41
N THR A 424 -18.47 -20.05 59.99
CA THR A 424 -17.35 -20.36 60.89
C THR A 424 -17.15 -19.26 61.92
N ARG A 425 -17.24 -17.98 61.51
CA ARG A 425 -17.23 -16.82 62.41
C ARG A 425 -18.37 -16.91 63.42
N ALA A 426 -19.62 -17.09 62.98
CA ALA A 426 -20.76 -17.19 63.91
C ALA A 426 -20.57 -18.29 64.97
N LYS A 427 -19.93 -19.42 64.62
CA LYS A 427 -19.57 -20.48 65.57
C LYS A 427 -18.40 -20.11 66.48
N MET A 428 -17.36 -19.44 65.97
CA MET A 428 -16.25 -18.95 66.79
C MET A 428 -16.70 -17.85 67.76
N ASP A 429 -17.51 -16.91 67.29
CA ASP A 429 -18.16 -15.90 68.11
C ASP A 429 -19.02 -16.56 69.22
N LEU A 430 -19.84 -17.58 68.92
CA LEU A 430 -20.61 -18.30 69.94
C LEU A 430 -19.72 -19.02 70.98
N LEU A 431 -18.55 -19.55 70.57
CA LEU A 431 -17.67 -20.32 71.44
C LEU A 431 -16.71 -19.48 72.29
N PHE A 432 -16.18 -18.38 71.72
CA PHE A 432 -15.10 -17.59 72.33
C PHE A 432 -15.55 -16.20 72.75
N LYS A 433 -16.51 -15.57 72.07
CA LYS A 433 -16.92 -14.20 72.38
C LYS A 433 -17.55 -14.02 73.77
N PRO A 434 -18.29 -15.00 74.34
CA PRO A 434 -18.68 -14.92 75.76
C PRO A 434 -17.47 -14.86 76.69
N SER A 435 -16.42 -15.65 76.43
CA SER A 435 -15.17 -15.61 77.21
C SER A 435 -14.30 -14.39 76.91
N GLU A 436 -14.34 -13.85 75.69
CA GLU A 436 -13.65 -12.61 75.31
C GLU A 436 -14.33 -11.40 75.95
N ASN A 437 -15.67 -11.32 75.89
CA ASN A 437 -16.48 -10.33 76.61
C ASN A 437 -16.21 -10.41 78.11
N ILE A 438 -16.34 -11.58 78.75
CA ILE A 438 -16.06 -11.71 80.20
C ILE A 438 -14.61 -11.34 80.53
N LEU A 439 -13.64 -11.66 79.66
CA LEU A 439 -12.25 -11.24 79.86
C LEU A 439 -12.06 -9.73 79.67
N ASP A 440 -12.74 -9.09 78.71
CA ASP A 440 -12.68 -7.64 78.49
C ASP A 440 -13.53 -6.86 79.50
N ASP A 441 -14.59 -7.42 80.06
CA ASP A 441 -15.38 -6.89 81.17
C ASP A 441 -14.59 -7.01 82.48
N LEU A 442 -13.88 -8.12 82.70
CA LEU A 442 -12.93 -8.28 83.80
C LEU A 442 -11.66 -7.43 83.62
N LEU A 443 -11.19 -7.22 82.39
CA LEU A 443 -10.05 -6.33 82.11
C LEU A 443 -10.46 -4.86 82.11
N GLN A 444 -11.69 -4.49 81.75
CA GLN A 444 -12.24 -3.15 81.95
C GLN A 444 -12.55 -2.92 83.43
N GLY A 445 -13.09 -3.90 84.14
CA GLY A 445 -13.24 -3.87 85.59
C GLY A 445 -11.90 -3.72 86.31
N ALA A 446 -10.89 -4.50 85.93
CA ALA A 446 -9.54 -4.42 86.50
C ALA A 446 -8.76 -3.17 86.03
N LYS A 447 -8.95 -2.68 84.80
CA LYS A 447 -8.37 -1.40 84.35
C LYS A 447 -9.10 -0.21 84.97
N ALA A 448 -10.41 -0.28 85.21
CA ALA A 448 -11.16 0.74 85.92
C ALA A 448 -10.79 0.74 87.41
N ALA A 449 -10.70 -0.42 88.06
CA ALA A 449 -10.22 -0.54 89.43
C ALA A 449 -8.75 -0.13 89.58
N SER A 450 -7.87 -0.50 88.66
CA SER A 450 -6.45 -0.09 88.65
C SER A 450 -6.27 1.38 88.30
N LYS A 451 -7.05 1.91 87.35
CA LYS A 451 -7.05 3.34 87.01
C LYS A 451 -7.67 4.16 88.13
N VAL A 452 -8.76 3.74 88.76
CA VAL A 452 -9.24 4.37 90.00
C VAL A 452 -8.18 4.22 91.11
N SER A 453 -7.49 3.09 91.25
CA SER A 453 -6.42 2.92 92.24
C SER A 453 -5.17 3.79 91.98
N GLN A 454 -4.94 4.26 90.75
CA GLN A 454 -3.81 5.12 90.38
C GLN A 454 -4.21 6.61 90.30
N ASP A 455 -5.38 6.89 89.73
CA ASP A 455 -5.95 8.22 89.61
C ASP A 455 -6.54 8.69 90.95
N LEU A 456 -7.07 7.83 91.84
CA LEU A 456 -7.67 8.30 93.11
C LEU A 456 -6.64 8.93 94.06
N PRO A 457 -5.43 8.37 94.28
CA PRO A 457 -4.37 9.08 95.02
C PRO A 457 -3.96 10.39 94.35
N LEU A 458 -3.86 10.43 93.02
CA LEU A 458 -3.49 11.64 92.27
C LEU A 458 -4.59 12.70 92.32
N MET A 459 -5.85 12.33 92.10
CA MET A 459 -7.01 13.22 92.18
C MET A 459 -7.26 13.71 93.61
N VAL A 460 -6.91 12.92 94.64
CA VAL A 460 -6.91 13.38 96.04
C VAL A 460 -5.76 14.37 96.27
N GLN A 461 -4.53 14.10 95.81
CA GLN A 461 -3.42 15.06 95.91
C GLN A 461 -3.70 16.36 95.15
N ASP A 462 -4.27 16.27 93.95
CA ASP A 462 -4.70 17.43 93.15
C ASP A 462 -5.81 18.18 93.90
N LEU A 463 -6.84 17.51 94.44
CA LEU A 463 -7.87 18.16 95.28
C LEU A 463 -7.26 18.87 96.49
N GLU A 464 -6.34 18.23 97.23
CA GLU A 464 -5.72 18.82 98.42
C GLU A 464 -4.84 20.03 98.07
N ALA A 465 -4.10 19.98 96.95
CA ALA A 465 -3.35 21.12 96.44
C ALA A 465 -4.27 22.26 95.96
N GLU A 466 -5.37 21.94 95.26
CA GLU A 466 -6.34 22.90 94.73
C GLU A 466 -7.17 23.59 95.84
N LEU A 467 -7.37 22.89 96.96
CA LEU A 467 -7.98 23.36 98.21
C LEU A 467 -7.00 24.08 99.15
N GLY A 468 -5.69 24.07 98.84
CA GLY A 468 -4.68 24.88 99.52
C GLY A 468 -4.01 24.23 100.74
N ARG A 469 -4.02 22.89 100.87
CA ARG A 469 -3.09 22.20 101.78
C ARG A 469 -1.68 22.18 101.19
N ASP A 470 -0.66 22.22 102.04
CA ASP A 470 0.69 21.78 101.66
C ASP A 470 0.64 20.26 101.41
N PRO A 471 0.96 19.76 100.20
CA PRO A 471 0.92 18.33 99.89
C PRO A 471 1.86 17.48 100.77
N ASN A 472 2.80 18.10 101.49
CA ASN A 472 3.69 17.42 102.43
C ASN A 472 3.22 17.49 103.88
N GLY A 473 2.15 18.23 104.21
CA GLY A 473 1.52 18.26 105.54
C GLY A 473 2.52 18.42 106.70
N ALA A 474 3.55 19.26 106.53
CA ALA A 474 4.66 19.33 107.48
C ALA A 474 4.27 20.08 108.76
N ALA A 475 3.67 21.26 108.61
CA ALA A 475 3.24 22.11 109.73
C ALA A 475 2.13 21.46 110.57
N ASP A 476 1.17 20.79 109.93
CA ASP A 476 0.10 20.07 110.64
C ASP A 476 0.67 18.93 111.50
N ARG A 477 1.64 18.15 110.97
CA ARG A 477 2.30 17.06 111.69
C ARG A 477 3.19 17.52 112.83
N GLU A 478 3.90 18.64 112.69
CA GLU A 478 4.62 19.24 113.82
C GLU A 478 3.66 19.72 114.92
N HIS A 479 2.51 20.30 114.55
CA HIS A 479 1.52 20.78 115.52
C HIS A 479 0.76 19.64 116.21
N GLU A 480 0.45 18.54 115.51
CA GLU A 480 -0.11 17.33 116.10
C GLU A 480 0.88 16.59 117.00
N ALA A 481 2.17 16.52 116.63
CA ALA A 481 3.19 15.96 117.50
C ALA A 481 3.31 16.76 118.81
N TYR A 482 3.38 18.10 118.70
CA TYR A 482 3.43 18.98 119.87
C TYR A 482 2.15 18.90 120.73
N GLU A 483 0.96 18.89 120.13
CA GLU A 483 -0.30 18.75 120.87
C GLU A 483 -0.43 17.36 121.53
N LYS A 484 0.09 16.30 120.89
CA LYS A 484 0.16 14.96 121.50
C LYS A 484 1.11 14.93 122.69
N ASP A 485 2.34 15.44 122.56
CA ASP A 485 3.31 15.49 123.67
C ASP A 485 2.76 16.30 124.86
N VAL A 486 2.08 17.43 124.58
CA VAL A 486 1.39 18.25 125.59
C VAL A 486 0.24 17.50 126.24
N ASN A 487 -0.60 16.79 125.48
CA ASN A 487 -1.73 16.02 126.04
C ASN A 487 -1.24 14.79 126.84
N GLU A 488 -0.20 14.08 126.41
CA GLU A 488 0.41 12.99 127.19
C GLU A 488 0.99 13.54 128.51
N TRP A 489 1.72 14.65 128.47
CA TRP A 489 2.23 15.32 129.67
C TRP A 489 1.13 15.82 130.61
N GLU A 490 0.08 16.47 130.08
CA GLU A 490 -1.06 16.97 130.84
C GLU A 490 -1.85 15.82 131.47
N SER A 491 -2.04 14.69 130.76
CA SER A 491 -2.67 13.48 131.29
C SER A 491 -1.87 12.90 132.47
N ALA A 492 -0.55 12.78 132.34
CA ALA A 492 0.33 12.25 133.39
C ALA A 492 0.41 13.18 134.62
N TYR A 493 0.27 14.50 134.41
CA TYR A 493 0.16 15.48 135.49
C TYR A 493 -1.18 15.39 136.23
N LEU A 494 -2.31 15.32 135.49
CA LEU A 494 -3.65 15.24 136.07
C LEU A 494 -3.91 13.90 136.80
N LEU A 495 -3.42 12.79 136.25
CA LEU A 495 -3.46 11.47 136.92
C LEU A 495 -2.68 11.48 138.25
N LYS A 496 -1.49 12.11 138.30
CA LYS A 496 -0.74 12.32 139.55
C LYS A 496 -1.46 13.22 140.57
N LYS A 497 -2.47 13.97 140.14
CA LYS A 497 -3.27 14.89 140.96
C LYS A 497 -4.60 14.29 141.45
N GLY A 498 -4.94 13.07 141.00
CA GLY A 498 -6.13 12.33 141.43
C GLY A 498 -7.41 12.60 140.63
N GLU A 499 -7.31 13.19 139.43
CA GLU A 499 -8.45 13.28 138.51
C GLU A 499 -8.79 11.91 137.88
N LEU A 500 -10.06 11.72 137.48
CA LEU A 500 -10.52 10.46 136.88
C LEU A 500 -10.13 10.36 135.39
N PRO A 501 -9.66 9.20 134.88
CA PRO A 501 -9.28 9.04 133.48
C PRO A 501 -10.36 9.48 132.48
N SER A 502 -11.61 9.04 132.68
CA SER A 502 -12.74 9.36 131.79
C SER A 502 -13.09 10.85 131.69
N LYS A 503 -12.67 11.65 132.68
CA LYS A 503 -12.86 13.11 132.69
C LYS A 503 -11.70 13.84 132.01
N ILE A 504 -10.50 13.25 132.04
CA ILE A 504 -9.33 13.69 131.28
C ILE A 504 -9.57 13.40 129.78
N GLU A 505 -10.05 12.21 129.44
CA GLU A 505 -10.42 11.82 128.06
C GLU A 505 -11.47 12.78 127.47
N ALA A 506 -12.57 13.03 128.19
CA ALA A 506 -13.61 13.97 127.75
C ALA A 506 -13.11 15.42 127.55
N MET A 507 -12.10 15.86 128.32
CA MET A 507 -11.46 17.17 128.12
C MET A 507 -10.60 17.22 126.85
N PHE A 508 -9.96 16.12 126.46
CA PHE A 508 -9.22 16.04 125.20
C PHE A 508 -10.17 15.88 123.99
N GLU A 509 -11.24 15.07 124.09
CA GLU A 509 -12.27 14.98 123.05
C GLU A 509 -12.90 16.34 122.71
N HIS A 510 -13.20 17.17 123.72
CA HIS A 510 -13.72 18.51 123.50
C HIS A 510 -12.72 19.41 122.75
N ARG A 511 -11.43 19.30 123.08
CA ARG A 511 -10.33 20.06 122.44
C ARG A 511 -10.19 19.68 120.95
N VAL A 512 -10.22 18.37 120.66
CA VAL A 512 -10.20 17.82 119.30
C VAL A 512 -11.43 18.23 118.48
N ASN A 513 -12.62 18.21 119.07
CA ASN A 513 -13.84 18.59 118.37
C ASN A 513 -13.90 20.09 118.03
N GLU A 514 -13.36 20.98 118.87
CA GLU A 514 -13.19 22.39 118.52
C GLU A 514 -12.20 22.61 117.35
N ARG A 515 -11.10 21.83 117.29
CA ARG A 515 -10.13 21.90 116.18
C ARG A 515 -10.80 21.50 114.86
N LYS A 516 -11.54 20.38 114.84
CA LYS A 516 -12.32 19.91 113.68
C LYS A 516 -13.36 20.93 113.22
N LEU A 517 -14.05 21.63 114.13
CA LEU A 517 -15.02 22.67 113.78
C LEU A 517 -14.38 23.88 113.06
N ARG A 518 -13.16 24.26 113.44
CA ARG A 518 -12.44 25.39 112.82
C ARG A 518 -11.92 25.02 111.43
N GLU A 519 -11.40 23.81 111.24
CA GLU A 519 -11.07 23.30 109.89
C GLU A 519 -12.30 23.28 108.97
N LEU A 520 -13.45 22.82 109.45
CA LEU A 520 -14.70 22.79 108.68
C LEU A 520 -15.13 24.19 108.21
N SER A 521 -14.81 25.24 108.97
CA SER A 521 -15.04 26.63 108.56
C SER A 521 -14.10 27.04 107.42
N TYR A 522 -12.80 26.75 107.53
CA TYR A 522 -11.80 27.10 106.52
C TYR A 522 -12.03 26.36 105.18
N ARG A 523 -12.33 25.05 105.24
CA ARG A 523 -12.60 24.22 104.06
C ARG A 523 -13.81 24.73 103.25
N LYS A 524 -14.81 25.36 103.90
CA LYS A 524 -15.96 26.01 103.22
C LYS A 524 -15.60 27.30 102.48
N GLU A 525 -14.52 27.98 102.85
CA GLU A 525 -14.04 29.17 102.14
C GLU A 525 -13.26 28.78 100.87
N ALA A 526 -12.38 27.79 100.98
CA ALA A 526 -11.61 27.25 99.85
C ALA A 526 -12.53 26.72 98.72
N LEU A 527 -13.57 25.96 99.09
CA LEU A 527 -14.52 25.38 98.12
C LEU A 527 -15.27 26.45 97.30
N ARG A 528 -15.61 27.61 97.90
CA ARG A 528 -16.23 28.74 97.17
C ARG A 528 -15.27 29.35 96.14
N ASN A 529 -13.98 29.43 96.45
CA ASN A 529 -12.94 29.91 95.54
C ASN A 529 -12.54 28.90 94.45
N PHE A 530 -12.79 27.60 94.67
CA PHE A 530 -12.67 26.58 93.61
C PHE A 530 -13.79 26.70 92.57
N ILE A 531 -15.05 26.78 93.00
CA ILE A 531 -16.21 26.85 92.10
C ILE A 531 -16.12 28.05 91.14
N ARG A 532 -15.65 29.21 91.62
CA ARG A 532 -15.44 30.42 90.80
C ARG A 532 -14.30 30.31 89.76
N ARG A 533 -13.38 29.33 89.90
CA ARG A 533 -12.34 29.03 88.90
C ARG A 533 -12.89 28.13 87.79
N ALA A 534 -13.69 27.12 88.16
CA ALA A 534 -14.35 26.22 87.21
C ALA A 534 -15.28 26.96 86.22
N THR A 535 -15.92 28.06 86.66
CA THR A 535 -16.82 28.87 85.81
C THR A 535 -16.12 29.45 84.58
N HIS A 536 -14.86 29.92 84.71
CA HIS A 536 -14.12 30.47 83.58
C HIS A 536 -13.53 29.39 82.66
N ALA A 537 -13.20 28.20 83.20
CA ALA A 537 -12.80 27.06 82.37
C ALA A 537 -13.93 26.59 81.42
N CYS A 538 -15.19 26.75 81.85
CA CYS A 538 -16.39 26.52 81.02
C CYS A 538 -16.36 27.36 79.72
N GLU A 539 -15.96 28.64 79.82
CA GLU A 539 -15.91 29.56 78.68
C GLU A 539 -14.81 29.20 77.68
N ASP A 540 -13.60 28.85 78.17
CA ASP A 540 -12.45 28.61 77.30
C ASP A 540 -12.53 27.30 76.50
N ILE A 541 -13.18 26.27 77.03
CA ILE A 541 -13.45 25.03 76.30
C ILE A 541 -14.35 25.31 75.08
N ILE A 542 -15.39 26.14 75.25
CA ILE A 542 -16.28 26.58 74.16
C ILE A 542 -15.50 27.42 73.13
N ASN A 543 -14.63 28.33 73.59
CA ASN A 543 -13.74 29.14 72.74
C ASN A 543 -12.67 28.31 71.99
N SER A 544 -12.44 27.06 72.38
CA SER A 544 -11.55 26.11 71.70
C SER A 544 -12.27 25.35 70.58
N ALA A 545 -13.44 24.77 70.86
CA ALA A 545 -14.21 23.97 69.89
C ALA A 545 -14.59 24.75 68.61
N ILE A 546 -14.96 26.03 68.75
CA ILE A 546 -15.25 26.94 67.62
C ILE A 546 -14.01 27.13 66.72
N ARG A 547 -12.80 27.02 67.28
CA ARG A 547 -11.52 27.25 66.59
C ARG A 547 -11.14 26.05 65.71
N GLU A 548 -11.33 24.82 66.21
CA GLU A 548 -11.06 23.61 65.42
C GLU A 548 -12.05 23.44 64.27
N CYS A 549 -13.32 23.81 64.45
CA CYS A 549 -14.32 23.83 63.36
C CYS A 549 -13.81 24.62 62.14
N LYS A 550 -13.23 25.80 62.37
CA LYS A 550 -12.70 26.66 61.28
C LYS A 550 -11.46 26.06 60.60
N LEU A 551 -10.60 25.38 61.35
CA LEU A 551 -9.43 24.68 60.79
C LEU A 551 -9.85 23.51 59.90
N TRP A 552 -10.77 22.67 60.39
CA TRP A 552 -11.29 21.51 59.64
C TRP A 552 -11.95 21.92 58.31
N SER A 553 -12.76 23.00 58.31
CA SER A 553 -13.39 23.54 57.10
C SER A 553 -12.36 23.95 56.04
N LEU A 554 -11.25 24.55 56.47
CA LEU A 554 -10.26 25.15 55.57
C LEU A 554 -9.35 24.09 54.92
N GLU A 555 -9.05 23.00 55.63
CA GLU A 555 -8.31 21.86 55.07
C GLU A 555 -9.11 21.16 53.95
N HIS A 556 -10.40 20.91 54.18
CA HIS A 556 -11.26 20.20 53.22
C HIS A 556 -11.59 21.05 51.98
N TYR A 557 -11.72 22.37 52.13
CA TYR A 557 -11.81 23.29 51.00
C TYR A 557 -10.58 23.19 50.09
N ASN A 558 -9.37 23.16 50.66
CA ASN A 558 -8.13 23.08 49.89
C ASN A 558 -7.95 21.71 49.20
N LYS A 559 -8.31 20.61 49.86
CA LYS A 559 -8.30 19.25 49.25
C LYS A 559 -9.26 19.17 48.05
N CYS A 560 -10.48 19.72 48.16
CA CYS A 560 -11.47 19.72 47.08
C CYS A 560 -10.95 20.39 45.79
N TRP A 561 -10.18 21.48 45.93
CA TRP A 561 -9.57 22.19 44.80
C TRP A 561 -8.34 21.50 44.18
N ALA A 562 -7.69 20.58 44.88
CA ALA A 562 -6.45 19.94 44.42
C ALA A 562 -6.69 18.80 43.41
N GLU A 563 -7.85 18.14 43.47
CA GLU A 563 -8.12 16.89 42.74
C GLU A 563 -9.02 17.04 41.50
N ASN A 564 -9.74 18.17 41.35
CA ASN A 564 -10.69 18.39 40.24
C ASN A 564 -10.56 19.75 39.56
N TRP A 565 -10.41 19.73 38.23
CA TRP A 565 -10.20 20.93 37.39
C TRP A 565 -11.49 21.56 36.82
N LEU A 566 -12.67 21.07 37.22
CA LEU A 566 -13.99 21.55 36.82
C LEU A 566 -14.89 21.65 38.05
N ASN A 567 -15.41 22.85 38.33
CA ASN A 567 -15.88 23.22 39.68
C ASN A 567 -17.17 24.05 39.63
N PRO A 568 -18.21 23.63 40.38
CA PRO A 568 -18.94 24.60 41.19
C PRO A 568 -19.17 24.15 42.65
N PHE A 569 -18.97 22.87 42.99
CA PHE A 569 -19.41 22.30 44.27
C PHE A 569 -18.45 22.53 45.46
N CYS A 570 -17.16 22.80 45.23
CA CYS A 570 -16.20 23.00 46.34
C CYS A 570 -16.52 24.24 47.19
N LYS A 571 -17.40 25.13 46.70
CA LYS A 571 -17.83 26.34 47.42
C LYS A 571 -18.63 26.04 48.71
N ILE A 572 -19.16 24.82 48.85
CA ILE A 572 -19.88 24.36 50.07
C ILE A 572 -18.95 24.35 51.30
N TYR A 573 -17.64 24.13 51.12
CA TYR A 573 -16.66 24.11 52.21
C TYR A 573 -16.14 25.50 52.63
N GLN A 574 -16.67 26.59 52.06
CA GLN A 574 -16.32 27.97 52.42
C GLN A 574 -17.11 28.44 53.68
N GLY A 575 -16.97 27.69 54.77
CA GLY A 575 -17.93 27.62 55.88
C GLY A 575 -17.82 28.65 57.01
N ASP A 576 -17.63 29.94 56.72
CA ASP A 576 -17.69 30.97 57.79
C ASP A 576 -19.09 31.10 58.40
N GLU A 577 -20.16 30.81 57.64
CA GLU A 577 -21.53 30.66 58.18
C GLU A 577 -21.72 29.33 58.93
N LEU A 578 -21.02 28.26 58.52
CA LEU A 578 -21.26 26.89 58.99
C LEU A 578 -20.78 26.70 60.44
N CYS A 579 -19.61 27.23 60.80
CA CYS A 579 -19.16 27.27 62.20
C CYS A 579 -19.88 28.34 63.05
N ASN A 580 -20.53 29.34 62.43
CA ASN A 580 -21.28 30.37 63.14
C ASN A 580 -22.68 29.92 63.61
N MET A 581 -23.16 28.74 63.20
CA MET A 581 -24.43 28.17 63.70
C MET A 581 -24.43 27.99 65.23
N LEU A 582 -23.26 27.84 65.86
CA LEU A 582 -23.11 27.78 67.32
C LEU A 582 -23.46 29.09 68.05
N ASN A 583 -23.45 30.26 67.37
CA ASN A 583 -23.91 31.53 67.95
C ASN A 583 -25.44 31.71 67.93
N MET A 584 -26.17 30.91 67.13
CA MET A 584 -27.64 30.90 67.13
C MET A 584 -28.24 30.06 68.26
N ILE A 585 -27.44 29.17 68.86
CA ILE A 585 -27.81 28.41 70.05
C ILE A 585 -27.38 29.23 71.27
N ASN A 586 -28.32 29.63 72.14
CA ASN A 586 -28.06 30.51 73.29
C ASN A 586 -27.32 29.81 74.46
N TYR A 587 -26.46 28.84 74.15
CA TYR A 587 -25.76 27.93 75.08
C TYR A 587 -24.81 28.66 76.05
N ARG A 588 -24.48 29.92 75.75
CA ARG A 588 -23.53 30.74 76.52
C ARG A 588 -24.12 31.31 77.81
N GLY A 589 -25.45 31.37 77.95
CA GLY A 589 -26.13 31.95 79.11
C GLY A 589 -26.62 30.93 80.15
N GLU A 590 -27.21 29.81 79.71
CA GLU A 590 -27.99 28.92 80.60
C GLU A 590 -27.19 27.74 81.20
N GLN A 591 -25.89 27.61 80.89
CA GLN A 591 -25.08 26.44 81.29
C GLN A 591 -23.90 26.75 82.20
N CYS A 592 -23.18 27.87 82.03
CA CYS A 592 -22.02 28.19 82.87
C CYS A 592 -22.38 29.00 84.15
N GLU A 593 -23.53 29.69 84.21
CA GLU A 593 -24.01 30.35 85.44
C GLU A 593 -25.03 29.47 86.18
N SER A 594 -24.80 29.20 87.46
CA SER A 594 -25.75 28.51 88.35
C SER A 594 -25.99 29.32 89.63
N ASN A 595 -27.24 29.30 90.12
CA ASN A 595 -27.67 30.15 91.23
C ASN A 595 -26.88 29.89 92.54
N ASN A 596 -26.43 30.96 93.18
CA ASN A 596 -25.66 30.94 94.44
C ASN A 596 -26.34 30.21 95.62
N SER A 597 -27.66 29.93 95.55
CA SER A 597 -28.40 29.19 96.57
C SER A 597 -28.00 27.71 96.65
N GLY A 598 -27.96 26.99 95.52
CA GLY A 598 -27.67 25.55 95.49
C GLY A 598 -26.25 25.21 95.95
N ILE A 599 -25.30 26.13 95.76
CA ILE A 599 -23.90 26.00 96.19
C ILE A 599 -23.78 25.85 97.72
N SER A 600 -24.63 26.53 98.49
CA SER A 600 -24.68 26.45 99.96
C SER A 600 -25.12 25.06 100.43
N GLU A 601 -26.13 24.49 99.78
CA GLU A 601 -26.70 23.20 100.13
C GLU A 601 -25.73 22.06 99.78
N TYR A 602 -25.17 22.09 98.56
CA TYR A 602 -24.15 21.15 98.10
C TYR A 602 -22.91 21.13 99.02
N ALA A 603 -22.39 22.29 99.41
CA ALA A 603 -21.22 22.38 100.29
C ALA A 603 -21.44 21.79 101.70
N ASN A 604 -22.68 21.79 102.21
CA ASN A 604 -23.01 21.16 103.48
C ASN A 604 -23.15 19.63 103.35
N THR A 605 -23.72 19.14 102.24
CA THR A 605 -23.84 17.70 101.96
C THR A 605 -22.48 17.05 101.68
N TYR A 606 -21.64 17.70 100.89
CA TYR A 606 -20.33 17.19 100.47
C TYR A 606 -19.37 17.00 101.66
N GLY A 607 -19.39 17.93 102.63
CA GLY A 607 -18.55 17.85 103.84
C GLY A 607 -18.87 16.66 104.76
N ALA A 608 -20.09 16.12 104.71
CA ALA A 608 -20.46 14.91 105.44
C ALA A 608 -20.05 13.63 104.70
N GLN A 609 -19.92 13.68 103.38
CA GLN A 609 -19.53 12.54 102.55
C GLN A 609 -18.01 12.36 102.48
N LEU A 610 -17.23 13.45 102.51
CA LEU A 610 -15.76 13.37 102.46
C LEU A 610 -15.17 12.57 103.65
N ALA A 611 -15.65 12.84 104.87
CA ALA A 611 -15.21 12.14 106.08
C ALA A 611 -15.60 10.65 106.13
N ALA A 612 -16.57 10.23 105.30
CA ALA A 612 -16.92 8.82 105.12
C ALA A 612 -16.11 8.14 103.99
N ALA A 613 -15.51 8.92 103.08
CA ALA A 613 -14.63 8.41 102.04
C ALA A 613 -13.20 8.17 102.56
N GLU A 614 -12.67 9.09 103.39
CA GLU A 614 -11.31 9.02 103.94
C GLU A 614 -11.04 7.70 104.70
N ASP A 615 -11.97 7.23 105.57
CA ASP A 615 -11.83 5.95 106.29
C ASP A 615 -12.01 4.69 105.40
N TYR A 616 -12.59 4.86 104.21
CA TYR A 616 -12.74 3.77 103.22
C TYR A 616 -11.53 3.64 102.29
N THR A 617 -10.90 4.75 101.89
CA THR A 617 -9.79 4.73 100.93
C THR A 617 -8.52 4.09 101.49
N GLU A 618 -8.22 4.29 102.78
CA GLU A 618 -7.03 3.68 103.41
C GLU A 618 -7.13 2.15 103.44
N LYS A 619 -8.33 1.60 103.70
CA LYS A 619 -8.56 0.14 103.71
C LYS A 619 -8.55 -0.47 102.30
N LEU A 620 -9.12 0.22 101.30
CA LEU A 620 -9.23 -0.31 99.93
C LEU A 620 -7.87 -0.50 99.23
N SER A 621 -6.85 0.27 99.65
CA SER A 621 -5.52 0.31 99.02
C SER A 621 -4.68 -0.95 99.28
N ASP A 622 -4.76 -1.52 100.49
CA ASP A 622 -3.91 -2.67 100.85
C ASP A 622 -4.46 -4.01 100.34
N ASP A 623 -5.78 -4.17 100.27
CA ASP A 623 -6.43 -5.42 99.84
C ASP A 623 -6.26 -5.76 98.34
N PHE A 624 -6.01 -4.77 97.47
CA PHE A 624 -6.11 -4.94 96.01
C PHE A 624 -4.84 -5.40 95.26
N LYS A 625 -3.84 -5.97 95.95
CA LYS A 625 -2.57 -6.45 95.34
C LYS A 625 -2.69 -7.79 94.60
N LEU A 626 -3.57 -7.87 93.59
CA LEU A 626 -3.75 -9.06 92.72
C LEU A 626 -2.77 -9.08 91.53
N ASN A 627 -1.76 -9.94 91.57
CA ASN A 627 -0.74 -10.08 90.53
C ASN A 627 -1.00 -11.30 89.62
N ILE A 628 -1.95 -11.18 88.70
CA ILE A 628 -2.46 -12.31 87.89
C ILE A 628 -1.70 -12.45 86.56
N GLN A 629 -0.99 -13.57 86.36
CA GLN A 629 -0.35 -13.92 85.09
C GLN A 629 -1.16 -14.98 84.32
N PHE A 630 -1.88 -14.57 83.28
CA PHE A 630 -2.56 -15.50 82.37
C PHE A 630 -1.61 -16.02 81.28
N LYS A 631 -1.39 -17.34 81.24
CA LYS A 631 -0.63 -18.02 80.16
C LYS A 631 -1.58 -18.82 79.27
N VAL A 632 -2.09 -18.18 78.22
CA VAL A 632 -2.94 -18.83 77.20
C VAL A 632 -2.05 -19.40 76.10
N ASP A 633 -1.77 -20.70 76.15
CA ASP A 633 -0.98 -21.40 75.12
C ASP A 633 -1.80 -21.63 73.84
N LEU A 634 -1.95 -20.57 73.04
CA LEU A 634 -2.63 -20.60 71.74
C LEU A 634 -1.92 -21.56 70.75
N PRO A 635 -2.63 -22.52 70.14
CA PRO A 635 -2.01 -23.50 69.26
C PRO A 635 -1.58 -22.91 67.90
N LEU A 636 -0.27 -22.72 67.74
CA LEU A 636 0.46 -22.68 66.47
C LEU A 636 -0.07 -21.73 65.38
N ARG A 637 0.27 -20.43 65.50
CA ARG A 637 0.22 -19.47 64.39
C ARG A 637 1.25 -19.82 63.30
N ARG A 638 0.90 -20.72 62.38
CA ARG A 638 1.73 -21.05 61.20
C ARG A 638 1.84 -19.83 60.27
N PRO A 639 3.03 -19.50 59.74
CA PRO A 639 3.21 -18.33 58.88
C PRO A 639 2.60 -18.49 57.48
N ASP A 640 2.36 -19.72 57.01
CA ASP A 640 1.94 -20.02 55.63
C ASP A 640 0.42 -19.92 55.38
N LEU A 641 -0.37 -19.42 56.34
CA LEU A 641 -1.81 -19.21 56.12
C LEU A 641 -2.07 -17.95 55.29
N VAL A 642 -2.16 -18.13 53.97
CA VAL A 642 -2.76 -17.15 53.06
C VAL A 642 -4.19 -16.87 53.52
N THR A 643 -4.53 -15.58 53.76
CA THR A 643 -5.88 -15.21 54.18
C THR A 643 -6.90 -15.46 53.06
N VAL A 644 -8.15 -15.73 53.43
CA VAL A 644 -9.26 -15.93 52.46
C VAL A 644 -9.36 -14.76 51.46
N GLN A 645 -9.12 -13.52 51.90
CA GLN A 645 -9.12 -12.33 51.05
C GLN A 645 -7.94 -12.30 50.06
N GLN A 646 -6.73 -12.69 50.49
CA GLN A 646 -5.58 -12.82 49.58
C GLN A 646 -5.80 -13.96 48.58
N MET A 647 -6.36 -15.10 49.00
CA MET A 647 -6.70 -16.22 48.13
C MET A 647 -7.74 -15.80 47.07
N ALA A 648 -8.80 -15.10 47.48
CA ALA A 648 -9.80 -14.53 46.57
C ALA A 648 -9.20 -13.55 45.56
N ALA A 649 -8.31 -12.66 46.02
CA ALA A 649 -7.62 -11.70 45.15
C ALA A 649 -6.71 -12.39 44.12
N ILE A 650 -5.90 -13.37 44.54
CA ILE A 650 -5.01 -14.16 43.65
C ILE A 650 -5.83 -14.89 42.59
N ILE A 651 -6.90 -15.58 42.99
CA ILE A 651 -7.78 -16.31 42.07
C ILE A 651 -8.41 -15.32 41.08
N LYS A 652 -9.05 -14.24 41.54
CA LYS A 652 -9.72 -13.24 40.67
C LYS A 652 -8.74 -12.54 39.72
N GLN A 653 -7.52 -12.23 40.18
CA GLN A 653 -6.47 -11.62 39.36
C GLN A 653 -5.98 -12.58 38.26
N SER A 654 -5.77 -13.86 38.59
CA SER A 654 -5.35 -14.87 37.59
C SER A 654 -6.41 -15.10 36.51
N VAL A 655 -7.69 -15.25 36.89
CA VAL A 655 -8.80 -15.40 35.93
C VAL A 655 -8.94 -14.17 35.03
N SER A 656 -8.93 -12.97 35.61
CA SER A 656 -9.00 -11.70 34.86
C SER A 656 -7.84 -11.54 33.87
N GLY A 657 -6.63 -12.00 34.23
CA GLY A 657 -5.49 -12.06 33.33
C GLY A 657 -5.72 -12.95 32.11
N ILE A 658 -6.34 -14.13 32.30
CA ILE A 658 -6.63 -15.07 31.21
C ILE A 658 -7.78 -14.55 30.32
N VAL A 659 -8.85 -13.99 30.91
CA VAL A 659 -9.92 -13.28 30.16
C VAL A 659 -9.32 -12.22 29.24
N SER A 660 -8.45 -11.38 29.81
CA SER A 660 -7.77 -10.30 29.09
C SER A 660 -6.89 -10.84 27.97
N PHE A 661 -6.12 -11.90 28.23
CA PHE A 661 -5.29 -12.56 27.23
C PHE A 661 -6.10 -13.08 26.04
N VAL A 662 -7.23 -13.75 26.25
CA VAL A 662 -8.11 -14.25 25.17
C VAL A 662 -8.64 -13.08 24.31
N LYS A 663 -9.03 -11.97 24.95
CA LYS A 663 -9.49 -10.77 24.25
C LYS A 663 -8.39 -10.10 23.43
N TYR A 664 -7.19 -9.91 24.00
CA TYR A 664 -6.04 -9.37 23.27
C TYR A 664 -5.55 -10.30 22.16
N PHE A 665 -5.64 -11.61 22.34
CA PHE A 665 -5.31 -12.60 21.32
C PHE A 665 -6.24 -12.49 20.11
N SER A 666 -7.56 -12.35 20.32
CA SER A 666 -8.51 -12.09 19.23
C SER A 666 -8.16 -10.83 18.42
N ILE A 667 -7.86 -9.72 19.12
CA ILE A 667 -7.46 -8.45 18.49
C ILE A 667 -6.15 -8.62 17.70
N LEU A 668 -5.16 -9.31 18.27
CA LEU A 668 -3.89 -9.63 17.61
C LEU A 668 -4.09 -10.46 16.34
N MET A 669 -4.93 -11.51 16.39
CA MET A 669 -5.19 -12.36 15.22
C MET A 669 -5.91 -11.58 14.10
N LYS A 670 -6.83 -10.66 14.44
CA LYS A 670 -7.45 -9.73 13.48
C LYS A 670 -6.42 -8.80 12.84
N ALA A 671 -5.52 -8.21 13.64
CA ALA A 671 -4.45 -7.33 13.15
C ALA A 671 -3.45 -8.07 12.25
N VAL A 672 -3.04 -9.30 12.63
CA VAL A 672 -2.17 -10.16 11.78
C VAL A 672 -2.85 -10.47 10.45
N SER A 673 -4.16 -10.75 10.45
CA SER A 673 -4.92 -10.98 9.23
C SER A 673 -4.91 -9.76 8.28
N PHE A 674 -5.03 -8.55 8.82
CA PHE A 674 -4.91 -7.30 8.06
C PHE A 674 -3.51 -7.13 7.43
N PHE A 675 -2.43 -7.36 8.17
CA PHE A 675 -1.07 -7.31 7.61
C PHE A 675 -0.83 -8.41 6.55
N LEU A 676 -1.41 -9.60 6.71
CA LEU A 676 -1.39 -10.65 5.69
C LEU A 676 -2.12 -10.24 4.40
N ALA A 677 -3.24 -9.53 4.49
CA ALA A 677 -3.93 -8.98 3.31
C ALA A 677 -3.07 -7.93 2.57
N LEU A 678 -2.47 -6.99 3.30
CA LEU A 678 -1.59 -5.94 2.72
C LEU A 678 -0.33 -6.52 2.07
N THR A 679 0.32 -7.50 2.71
CA THR A 679 1.48 -8.20 2.13
C THR A 679 1.09 -9.03 0.92
N THR A 680 -0.08 -9.68 0.91
CA THR A 680 -0.61 -10.42 -0.25
C THR A 680 -0.83 -9.49 -1.44
N LEU A 681 -1.41 -8.30 -1.25
CA LEU A 681 -1.55 -7.28 -2.30
C LEU A 681 -0.18 -6.84 -2.83
N ARG A 682 0.80 -6.60 -1.95
CA ARG A 682 2.18 -6.21 -2.33
C ARG A 682 2.89 -7.31 -3.12
N VAL A 683 2.70 -8.58 -2.76
CA VAL A 683 3.27 -9.75 -3.47
C VAL A 683 2.63 -9.90 -4.86
N ASN A 684 1.31 -9.76 -4.99
CA ASN A 684 0.63 -9.79 -6.29
C ASN A 684 1.05 -8.62 -7.20
N LEU A 685 1.21 -7.42 -6.65
CA LEU A 685 1.72 -6.25 -7.39
C LEU A 685 3.16 -6.49 -7.88
N SER A 686 4.03 -7.05 -7.05
CA SER A 686 5.40 -7.42 -7.41
C SER A 686 5.43 -8.50 -8.52
N TRP A 687 4.65 -9.57 -8.37
CA TRP A 687 4.51 -10.63 -9.37
C TRP A 687 3.98 -10.09 -10.71
N PHE A 688 3.00 -9.18 -10.69
CA PHE A 688 2.50 -8.50 -11.88
C PHE A 688 3.57 -7.66 -12.58
N GLN A 689 4.35 -6.87 -11.82
CA GLN A 689 5.46 -6.10 -12.38
C GLN A 689 6.52 -7.01 -13.01
N SER A 690 6.83 -8.17 -12.40
CA SER A 690 7.71 -9.18 -12.98
C SER A 690 7.13 -9.81 -14.25
N TYR A 691 5.82 -10.13 -14.28
CA TYR A 691 5.14 -10.64 -15.47
C TYR A 691 5.16 -9.64 -16.65
N MET A 692 5.00 -8.34 -16.37
CA MET A 692 5.02 -7.28 -17.38
C MET A 692 6.43 -6.89 -17.85
N LYS A 693 7.46 -7.02 -16.99
CA LYS A 693 8.86 -6.77 -17.36
C LYS A 693 9.50 -7.99 -18.02
N ASP A 694 9.55 -9.12 -17.33
CA ASP A 694 10.22 -10.34 -17.80
C ASP A 694 9.29 -11.29 -18.59
N VAL A 695 9.80 -11.84 -19.69
CA VAL A 695 9.12 -12.85 -20.52
C VAL A 695 9.42 -14.28 -20.06
N THR A 696 10.45 -14.50 -19.25
CA THR A 696 10.81 -15.84 -18.73
C THR A 696 10.04 -16.19 -17.45
N HIS A 697 9.78 -15.20 -16.59
CA HIS A 697 9.10 -15.33 -15.31
C HIS A 697 7.78 -16.10 -15.40
N SER A 698 7.69 -17.25 -14.71
CA SER A 698 6.52 -18.14 -14.70
C SER A 698 6.05 -18.61 -16.09
N ASN A 699 6.91 -18.60 -17.12
CA ASN A 699 6.54 -18.90 -18.51
C ASN A 699 6.78 -20.38 -18.88
N CYS A 700 6.05 -21.28 -18.22
CA CYS A 700 6.13 -22.74 -18.41
C CYS A 700 4.79 -23.39 -18.81
N TYR A 701 3.79 -22.59 -19.20
CA TYR A 701 2.43 -23.05 -19.46
C TYR A 701 2.08 -23.03 -20.95
N LEU A 702 1.49 -24.13 -21.45
CA LEU A 702 0.91 -24.16 -22.80
C LEU A 702 -0.39 -23.35 -22.81
N THR A 703 -0.41 -22.26 -23.58
CA THR A 703 -1.58 -21.41 -23.77
C THR A 703 -2.29 -21.68 -25.09
N LYS A 704 -3.52 -21.17 -25.25
CA LYS A 704 -4.25 -21.28 -26.53
C LYS A 704 -3.45 -20.70 -27.69
N PHE A 705 -2.85 -19.53 -27.52
CA PHE A 705 -2.06 -18.89 -28.57
C PHE A 705 -0.79 -19.68 -28.94
N TRP A 706 -0.20 -20.43 -28.00
CA TRP A 706 0.90 -21.36 -28.30
C TRP A 706 0.41 -22.51 -29.21
N LEU A 707 -0.78 -23.06 -28.95
CA LEU A 707 -1.40 -24.09 -29.78
C LEU A 707 -1.82 -23.56 -31.17
N ASP A 708 -2.23 -22.29 -31.25
CA ASP A 708 -2.54 -21.62 -32.53
C ASP A 708 -1.27 -21.42 -33.40
N ILE A 709 -0.10 -21.18 -32.79
CA ILE A 709 1.22 -21.15 -33.48
C ILE A 709 1.59 -22.56 -33.98
N GLU A 710 1.42 -23.57 -33.13
CA GLU A 710 1.71 -24.97 -33.46
C GLU A 710 0.87 -25.45 -34.64
N LYS A 711 -0.46 -25.24 -34.59
CA LYS A 711 -1.39 -25.58 -35.67
C LYS A 711 -0.98 -24.92 -36.98
N ARG A 712 -0.70 -23.60 -36.97
CA ARG A 712 -0.30 -22.89 -38.18
C ARG A 712 1.03 -23.38 -38.75
N ARG A 713 2.03 -23.65 -37.91
CA ARG A 713 3.33 -24.19 -38.39
C ARG A 713 3.17 -25.57 -39.02
N LYS A 714 2.26 -26.40 -38.51
CA LYS A 714 1.89 -27.68 -39.13
C LYS A 714 1.16 -27.50 -40.46
N GLU A 715 0.22 -26.57 -40.55
CA GLU A 715 -0.46 -26.21 -41.82
C GLU A 715 0.50 -25.62 -42.87
N GLU A 716 1.53 -24.88 -42.44
CA GLU A 716 2.58 -24.30 -43.27
C GLU A 716 3.71 -25.29 -43.63
N ASN A 717 3.64 -26.57 -43.23
CA ASN A 717 4.71 -27.58 -43.37
C ASN A 717 6.09 -27.11 -42.82
N ARG A 718 6.08 -26.35 -41.73
CA ARG A 718 7.29 -25.86 -41.04
C ARG A 718 7.60 -26.72 -39.81
N LYS A 719 8.88 -26.76 -39.40
CA LYS A 719 9.30 -27.47 -38.16
C LYS A 719 8.45 -27.01 -36.96
N HIS A 720 7.76 -27.98 -36.36
CA HIS A 720 6.80 -27.81 -35.28
C HIS A 720 7.24 -28.58 -34.01
N LEU A 721 6.50 -28.43 -32.89
CA LEU A 721 6.92 -28.94 -31.58
C LEU A 721 6.17 -30.18 -31.10
N MET A 722 4.97 -30.46 -31.60
CA MET A 722 4.23 -31.69 -31.28
C MET A 722 4.69 -32.86 -32.16
N PRO A 723 4.81 -34.09 -31.62
CA PRO A 723 4.68 -34.44 -30.21
C PRO A 723 5.86 -33.93 -29.35
N LEU A 724 5.56 -33.51 -28.12
CA LEU A 724 6.57 -33.08 -27.15
C LEU A 724 7.38 -34.29 -26.66
N ARG A 725 8.71 -34.22 -26.73
CA ARG A 725 9.61 -35.32 -26.35
C ARG A 725 9.78 -35.38 -24.81
N PRO A 726 10.14 -36.53 -24.21
CA PRO A 726 10.19 -36.68 -22.75
C PRO A 726 11.07 -35.66 -22.02
N PHE A 727 12.20 -35.25 -22.61
CA PHE A 727 13.10 -34.25 -22.04
C PHE A 727 12.53 -32.81 -22.05
N GLU A 728 11.48 -32.55 -22.83
CA GLU A 728 10.79 -31.26 -22.92
C GLU A 728 9.59 -31.22 -21.96
N GLN A 729 8.85 -32.34 -21.88
CA GLN A 729 7.65 -32.46 -21.03
C GLN A 729 7.94 -32.10 -19.56
N GLY A 730 9.11 -32.49 -19.03
CA GLY A 730 9.52 -32.17 -17.66
C GLY A 730 9.66 -30.67 -17.32
N ARG A 731 9.65 -29.78 -18.33
CA ARG A 731 9.71 -28.31 -18.15
C ARG A 731 8.35 -27.62 -18.37
N ILE A 732 7.30 -28.37 -18.75
CA ILE A 732 6.07 -27.83 -19.33
C ILE A 732 4.84 -28.29 -18.53
N ASN A 733 4.11 -27.34 -17.95
CA ASN A 733 2.87 -27.59 -17.25
C ASN A 733 1.66 -27.27 -18.15
N ASN A 734 0.74 -28.21 -18.33
CA ASN A 734 -0.55 -27.91 -18.95
C ASN A 734 -1.43 -27.16 -17.95
N LEU A 735 -1.79 -25.91 -18.28
CA LEU A 735 -2.54 -25.00 -17.40
C LEU A 735 -3.85 -25.60 -16.87
N LEU A 736 -4.55 -26.37 -17.72
CA LEU A 736 -5.87 -26.96 -17.46
C LEU A 736 -5.79 -28.44 -17.02
N SER A 737 -4.61 -29.01 -16.82
CA SER A 737 -4.48 -30.39 -16.36
C SER A 737 -4.96 -30.55 -14.91
N PRO A 738 -5.88 -31.48 -14.59
CA PRO A 738 -6.31 -31.74 -13.22
C PRO A 738 -5.24 -32.48 -12.40
N LYS A 739 -4.11 -32.89 -13.00
CA LYS A 739 -3.02 -33.51 -12.24
C LYS A 739 -2.20 -32.45 -11.50
N PRO A 740 -1.95 -32.59 -10.18
CA PRO A 740 -1.06 -31.70 -9.45
C PRO A 740 0.40 -31.98 -9.78
N THR A 741 1.24 -30.95 -9.75
CA THR A 741 2.71 -31.08 -9.85
C THR A 741 3.27 -31.75 -8.58
N PRO A 742 4.51 -32.30 -8.61
CA PRO A 742 5.13 -32.86 -7.40
C PRO A 742 5.29 -31.82 -6.27
N GLU A 743 5.45 -30.54 -6.60
CA GLU A 743 5.49 -29.45 -5.61
C GLU A 743 4.10 -29.18 -5.02
N GLU A 744 3.07 -29.02 -5.87
CA GLU A 744 1.68 -28.84 -5.44
C GLU A 744 1.21 -30.00 -4.53
N ARG A 745 1.59 -31.25 -4.85
CA ARG A 745 1.30 -32.43 -4.01
C ARG A 745 1.94 -32.33 -2.62
N LYS A 746 3.17 -31.81 -2.52
CA LYS A 746 3.87 -31.61 -1.22
C LYS A 746 3.21 -30.51 -0.38
N HIS A 747 2.66 -29.49 -1.02
CA HIS A 747 1.84 -28.47 -0.34
C HIS A 747 0.49 -29.03 0.13
N LEU A 748 -0.20 -29.82 -0.71
CA LEU A 748 -1.47 -30.46 -0.35
C LEU A 748 -1.35 -31.32 0.92
N VAL A 749 -0.38 -32.23 0.98
CA VAL A 749 -0.18 -33.14 2.14
C VAL A 749 0.09 -32.36 3.44
N ARG A 750 0.88 -31.28 3.38
CA ARG A 750 1.12 -30.39 4.53
C ARG A 750 -0.16 -29.70 4.98
N GLY A 751 -0.94 -29.14 4.04
CA GLY A 751 -2.21 -28.49 4.34
C GLY A 751 -3.22 -29.45 4.97
N ILE A 752 -3.31 -30.71 4.53
CA ILE A 752 -4.20 -31.72 5.12
C ILE A 752 -3.87 -31.92 6.60
N SER A 753 -2.59 -32.05 6.95
CA SER A 753 -2.14 -32.16 8.35
C SER A 753 -2.50 -30.92 9.17
N THR A 754 -2.28 -29.71 8.64
CA THR A 754 -2.65 -28.47 9.35
C THR A 754 -4.16 -28.34 9.57
N LEU A 755 -4.99 -28.67 8.58
CA LEU A 755 -6.45 -28.65 8.74
C LEU A 755 -6.92 -29.70 9.76
N PHE A 756 -6.35 -30.91 9.72
CA PHE A 756 -6.66 -31.98 10.69
C PHE A 756 -6.38 -31.57 12.14
N HIS A 757 -5.23 -30.95 12.42
CA HIS A 757 -4.94 -30.46 13.77
C HIS A 757 -5.89 -29.34 14.21
N MET A 758 -6.24 -28.40 13.32
CA MET A 758 -7.20 -27.34 13.65
C MET A 758 -8.62 -27.87 13.85
N PHE A 759 -9.05 -28.89 13.10
CA PHE A 759 -10.33 -29.56 13.31
C PHE A 759 -10.42 -30.09 14.74
N TRP A 760 -9.44 -30.87 15.17
CA TRP A 760 -9.42 -31.47 16.50
C TRP A 760 -9.31 -30.43 17.62
N SER A 761 -8.55 -29.34 17.46
CA SER A 761 -8.49 -28.29 18.49
C SER A 761 -9.81 -27.52 18.61
N ILE A 762 -10.47 -27.18 17.50
CA ILE A 762 -11.76 -26.46 17.52
C ILE A 762 -12.87 -27.37 18.05
N PHE A 763 -12.94 -28.62 17.59
CA PHE A 763 -13.89 -29.62 18.05
C PHE A 763 -13.75 -29.89 19.56
N SER A 764 -12.51 -30.06 20.05
CA SER A 764 -12.24 -30.25 21.48
C SER A 764 -12.65 -29.05 22.32
N LEU A 765 -12.38 -27.81 21.88
CA LEU A 765 -12.77 -26.60 22.61
C LEU A 765 -14.29 -26.44 22.71
N ILE A 766 -15.03 -26.75 21.64
CA ILE A 766 -16.50 -26.71 21.65
C ILE A 766 -17.07 -27.79 22.59
N ILE A 767 -16.50 -29.00 22.60
CA ILE A 767 -16.90 -30.06 23.54
C ILE A 767 -16.56 -29.67 24.99
N ILE A 768 -15.39 -29.09 25.25
CA ILE A 768 -15.00 -28.66 26.60
C ILE A 768 -15.96 -27.60 27.14
N ASP A 769 -16.36 -26.62 26.33
CA ASP A 769 -17.37 -25.63 26.74
C ASP A 769 -18.76 -26.26 26.98
N ASP A 770 -19.25 -27.09 26.07
CA ASP A 770 -20.56 -27.75 26.21
C ASP A 770 -20.63 -28.67 27.45
N GLN A 771 -19.57 -29.45 27.69
CA GLN A 771 -19.47 -30.31 28.88
C GLN A 771 -19.28 -29.51 30.17
N PHE A 772 -18.59 -28.36 30.12
CA PHE A 772 -18.45 -27.46 31.27
C PHE A 772 -19.76 -26.72 31.58
N TYR A 773 -20.51 -26.29 30.56
CA TYR A 773 -21.88 -25.78 30.70
C TYR A 773 -22.78 -26.83 31.36
N HIS A 774 -22.75 -28.08 30.89
CA HIS A 774 -23.51 -29.17 31.50
C HIS A 774 -23.09 -29.47 32.95
N LEU A 775 -21.78 -29.42 33.26
CA LEU A 775 -21.27 -29.55 34.63
C LEU A 775 -21.80 -28.42 35.53
N LEU A 776 -21.73 -27.16 35.08
CA LEU A 776 -22.22 -26.02 35.86
C LEU A 776 -23.74 -26.01 36.01
N ASN A 777 -24.50 -26.56 35.05
CA ASN A 777 -25.95 -26.73 35.23
C ASN A 777 -26.25 -27.81 36.28
N MET A 778 -25.53 -28.94 36.30
CA MET A 778 -25.66 -29.91 37.39
C MET A 778 -25.27 -29.30 38.74
N VAL A 779 -24.20 -28.49 38.81
CA VAL A 779 -23.85 -27.77 40.05
C VAL A 779 -24.99 -26.84 40.47
N LYS A 780 -25.56 -26.05 39.55
CA LYS A 780 -26.73 -25.20 39.82
C LYS A 780 -27.90 -26.00 40.42
N ASP A 781 -28.28 -27.11 39.79
CA ASP A 781 -29.43 -27.92 40.20
C ASP A 781 -29.25 -28.63 41.56
N TYR A 782 -28.01 -28.84 42.01
CA TYR A 782 -27.69 -29.53 43.28
C TYR A 782 -26.96 -28.66 44.35
N SER A 783 -26.74 -27.36 44.11
CA SER A 783 -25.99 -26.45 45.03
C SER A 783 -26.85 -25.64 46.01
N GLY A 784 -28.18 -25.75 45.90
CA GLY A 784 -29.12 -25.17 46.87
C GLY A 784 -29.00 -25.88 48.21
N ILE A 785 -28.49 -25.18 49.22
CA ILE A 785 -28.34 -25.69 50.59
C ILE A 785 -28.88 -24.63 51.56
N GLU A 786 -29.85 -25.06 52.38
CA GLU A 786 -30.33 -24.33 53.54
C GLU A 786 -29.69 -24.94 54.80
N VAL A 787 -29.00 -24.15 55.61
CA VAL A 787 -28.36 -24.61 56.84
C VAL A 787 -28.98 -23.90 58.04
N ASN A 788 -29.90 -24.61 58.70
CA ASN A 788 -30.46 -24.20 59.99
C ASN A 788 -29.43 -24.49 61.09
N GLN A 789 -29.01 -23.47 61.82
CA GLN A 789 -28.04 -23.58 62.91
C GLN A 789 -28.65 -23.08 64.20
N THR A 790 -28.79 -23.99 65.15
CA THR A 790 -29.27 -23.74 66.52
C THR A 790 -28.14 -24.08 67.49
N GLY A 791 -27.77 -23.15 68.35
CA GLY A 791 -26.65 -23.32 69.29
C GLY A 791 -26.85 -22.53 70.58
N LYS A 792 -26.30 -23.05 71.68
CA LYS A 792 -26.38 -22.45 73.02
C LYS A 792 -25.04 -22.64 73.72
N HIS A 793 -24.49 -21.55 74.26
CA HIS A 793 -23.29 -21.55 75.09
C HIS A 793 -23.65 -20.89 76.42
N ASP A 794 -23.52 -21.64 77.51
CA ASP A 794 -23.84 -21.20 78.86
C ASP A 794 -22.55 -21.15 79.67
N ILE A 795 -22.18 -19.97 80.16
CA ILE A 795 -21.14 -19.81 81.17
C ILE A 795 -21.85 -19.68 82.51
N ILE A 796 -21.68 -20.68 83.36
CA ILE A 796 -22.23 -20.72 84.72
C ILE A 796 -21.04 -20.85 85.68
N ILE A 797 -20.80 -19.82 86.48
CA ILE A 797 -19.65 -19.75 87.38
C ILE A 797 -20.09 -20.08 88.80
N THR A 798 -19.80 -21.31 89.26
CA THR A 798 -20.17 -21.79 90.60
C THR A 798 -19.07 -21.50 91.62
N LEU A 799 -19.40 -20.75 92.68
CA LEU A 799 -18.50 -20.49 93.81
C LEU A 799 -18.63 -21.56 94.89
N GLU A 800 -17.53 -22.24 95.23
CA GLU A 800 -17.45 -23.10 96.40
C GLU A 800 -16.78 -22.36 97.58
N GLY A 801 -17.58 -21.89 98.52
CA GLY A 801 -17.11 -21.22 99.75
C GLY A 801 -18.24 -20.63 100.58
N THR A 802 -18.09 -20.58 101.90
CA THR A 802 -19.17 -20.21 102.85
C THR A 802 -18.88 -18.95 103.69
N GLY A 803 -17.85 -18.17 103.33
CA GLY A 803 -17.50 -16.92 104.01
C GLY A 803 -18.14 -15.66 103.40
N GLU A 804 -18.08 -14.53 104.12
CA GLU A 804 -18.59 -13.23 103.66
C GLU A 804 -17.99 -12.80 102.30
N VAL A 805 -16.68 -13.01 102.12
CA VAL A 805 -15.97 -12.74 100.86
C VAL A 805 -16.56 -13.54 99.68
N ALA A 806 -16.96 -14.79 99.90
CA ALA A 806 -17.60 -15.61 98.87
C ALA A 806 -19.02 -15.09 98.52
N ARG A 807 -19.70 -14.42 99.45
CA ARG A 807 -21.01 -13.78 99.20
C ARG A 807 -20.87 -12.47 98.42
N MET A 808 -19.86 -11.66 98.74
CA MET A 808 -19.51 -10.43 98.00
C MET A 808 -19.06 -10.75 96.57
N ILE A 809 -18.18 -11.75 96.39
CA ILE A 809 -17.81 -12.25 95.06
C ILE A 809 -19.03 -12.87 94.36
N GLY A 810 -19.92 -13.54 95.10
CA GLY A 810 -21.20 -14.05 94.61
C GLY A 810 -22.03 -12.98 93.89
N SER A 811 -22.27 -11.83 94.54
CA SER A 811 -23.02 -10.72 93.92
C SER A 811 -22.36 -10.10 92.69
N VAL A 812 -21.04 -10.26 92.50
CA VAL A 812 -20.33 -9.80 91.28
C VAL A 812 -20.32 -10.88 90.19
N ILE A 813 -20.37 -12.15 90.58
CA ILE A 813 -20.33 -13.29 89.65
C ILE A 813 -21.72 -13.70 89.15
N GLU A 814 -22.81 -13.40 89.88
CA GLU A 814 -24.17 -13.64 89.38
C GLU A 814 -24.45 -12.90 88.07
N ASP A 815 -24.01 -11.65 87.94
CA ASP A 815 -24.09 -10.82 86.72
C ASP A 815 -23.19 -11.32 85.57
N LEU A 816 -22.19 -12.17 85.85
CA LEU A 816 -21.30 -12.75 84.84
C LEU A 816 -21.83 -14.06 84.21
N ASN A 817 -22.99 -14.58 84.65
CA ASN A 817 -23.58 -15.80 84.12
C ASN A 817 -24.26 -15.57 82.75
N GLN A 818 -23.46 -15.44 81.68
CA GLN A 818 -23.95 -15.20 80.33
C GLN A 818 -24.43 -16.50 79.64
N THR A 819 -25.63 -16.47 79.06
CA THR A 819 -26.14 -17.53 78.17
C THR A 819 -26.39 -16.96 76.77
N VAL A 820 -25.57 -17.36 75.80
CA VAL A 820 -25.66 -16.87 74.41
C VAL A 820 -26.29 -17.95 73.54
N ARG A 821 -27.26 -17.56 72.71
CA ARG A 821 -27.94 -18.43 71.75
C ARG A 821 -27.74 -17.93 70.33
N LEU A 822 -27.59 -18.87 69.40
CA LEU A 822 -27.47 -18.62 67.97
C LEU A 822 -28.49 -19.49 67.25
N ASP A 823 -29.61 -18.89 66.86
CA ASP A 823 -30.63 -19.51 66.01
C ASP A 823 -30.68 -18.73 64.68
N GLN A 824 -30.08 -19.28 63.62
CA GLN A 824 -30.06 -18.65 62.28
C GLN A 824 -30.27 -19.66 61.16
N VAL A 825 -30.90 -19.18 60.07
CA VAL A 825 -31.02 -19.90 58.80
C VAL A 825 -30.12 -19.21 57.79
N ILE A 826 -29.21 -19.94 57.15
CA ILE A 826 -28.35 -19.44 56.07
C ILE A 826 -28.65 -20.23 54.79
N THR A 827 -29.02 -19.52 53.74
CA THR A 827 -29.32 -20.06 52.40
C THR A 827 -28.23 -19.69 51.41
N ASN A 828 -27.90 -20.59 50.49
CA ASN A 828 -26.79 -20.39 49.53
C ASN A 828 -27.22 -19.71 48.21
N ASP A 829 -28.50 -19.41 48.03
CA ASP A 829 -29.13 -19.13 46.73
C ASP A 829 -28.51 -17.95 45.97
N HIS A 830 -28.03 -16.93 46.69
CA HIS A 830 -27.34 -15.78 46.10
C HIS A 830 -26.00 -16.15 45.42
N CYS A 831 -25.37 -17.26 45.82
CA CYS A 831 -24.11 -17.74 45.29
C CYS A 831 -24.26 -18.72 44.10
N ILE A 832 -25.47 -19.02 43.62
CA ILE A 832 -25.70 -20.06 42.59
C ILE A 832 -25.27 -19.59 41.19
N VAL A 833 -24.51 -20.44 40.48
CA VAL A 833 -24.01 -20.20 39.11
C VAL A 833 -25.16 -20.05 38.10
N GLN A 834 -25.03 -19.14 37.14
CA GLN A 834 -25.97 -18.95 36.03
C GLN A 834 -25.27 -19.21 34.67
N PRO A 835 -25.05 -20.49 34.31
CA PRO A 835 -24.13 -20.86 33.22
C PRO A 835 -24.63 -20.41 31.84
N THR A 836 -23.69 -19.94 31.00
CA THR A 836 -23.98 -19.44 29.65
C THR A 836 -23.68 -20.50 28.58
N LYS A 837 -24.61 -20.66 27.63
CA LYS A 837 -24.46 -21.60 26.50
C LYS A 837 -23.96 -20.87 25.24
N ILE A 838 -23.04 -21.50 24.51
CA ILE A 838 -22.55 -21.02 23.21
C ILE A 838 -23.70 -20.72 22.22
N ASP A 839 -23.58 -19.61 21.49
CA ASP A 839 -24.44 -19.26 20.35
C ASP A 839 -24.21 -20.20 19.14
N TYR A 840 -25.31 -20.82 18.69
CA TYR A 840 -25.33 -21.72 17.54
C TYR A 840 -24.99 -21.03 16.20
N GLU A 841 -25.38 -19.76 15.99
CA GLU A 841 -25.02 -19.05 14.75
C GLU A 841 -23.51 -18.76 14.67
N SER A 842 -22.85 -18.58 15.81
CA SER A 842 -21.38 -18.45 15.89
C SER A 842 -20.67 -19.77 15.60
N VAL A 843 -21.16 -20.90 16.13
CA VAL A 843 -20.64 -22.25 15.79
C VAL A 843 -20.83 -22.57 14.30
N LYS A 844 -21.99 -22.22 13.73
CA LYS A 844 -22.29 -22.36 12.30
C LYS A 844 -21.33 -21.54 11.42
N LYS A 845 -20.96 -20.33 11.83
CA LYS A 845 -19.92 -19.51 11.15
C LYS A 845 -18.53 -20.14 11.25
N ILE A 846 -18.14 -20.68 12.41
CA ILE A 846 -16.88 -21.40 12.62
C ILE A 846 -16.76 -22.58 11.63
N TRP A 847 -17.79 -23.43 11.54
CA TRP A 847 -17.79 -24.58 10.63
C TRP A 847 -17.85 -24.18 9.15
N LEU A 848 -18.54 -23.10 8.79
CA LEU A 848 -18.55 -22.57 7.42
C LEU A 848 -17.18 -22.05 6.99
N LEU A 849 -16.46 -21.35 7.87
CA LEU A 849 -15.07 -20.92 7.62
C LEU A 849 -14.10 -22.12 7.55
N TYR A 850 -14.29 -23.15 8.37
CA TYR A 850 -13.50 -24.38 8.28
C TYR A 850 -13.76 -25.15 6.97
N ALA A 851 -15.02 -25.26 6.53
CA ALA A 851 -15.38 -25.84 5.23
C ALA A 851 -14.77 -25.04 4.06
N LEU A 852 -14.73 -23.71 4.18
CA LEU A 852 -14.04 -22.84 3.21
C LEU A 852 -12.52 -23.08 3.18
N LEU A 853 -11.86 -23.30 4.33
CA LEU A 853 -10.43 -23.70 4.37
C LEU A 853 -10.19 -25.05 3.68
N CYS A 854 -11.08 -26.02 3.86
CA CYS A 854 -11.03 -27.32 3.17
C CYS A 854 -11.19 -27.15 1.65
N PHE A 855 -12.13 -26.31 1.21
CA PHE A 855 -12.30 -25.96 -0.21
C PHE A 855 -11.06 -25.23 -0.76
N GLN A 856 -10.48 -24.28 -0.02
CA GLN A 856 -9.24 -23.60 -0.42
C GLN A 856 -8.05 -24.57 -0.57
N LEU A 857 -7.99 -25.64 0.21
CA LEU A 857 -6.92 -26.63 0.10
C LEU A 857 -7.02 -27.43 -1.20
N THR A 858 -8.23 -27.84 -1.58
CA THR A 858 -8.48 -28.67 -2.77
C THR A 858 -8.55 -27.84 -4.05
N ALA A 859 -9.24 -26.69 -4.02
CA ALA A 859 -9.36 -25.79 -5.17
C ALA A 859 -8.15 -24.87 -5.36
N GLY A 860 -7.47 -24.48 -4.28
CA GLY A 860 -6.38 -23.48 -4.28
C GLY A 860 -5.25 -23.82 -5.24
N VAL A 861 -4.86 -25.10 -5.31
CA VAL A 861 -3.87 -25.64 -6.26
C VAL A 861 -4.18 -25.21 -7.71
N TYR A 862 -5.45 -25.24 -8.11
CA TYR A 862 -5.89 -24.81 -9.44
C TYR A 862 -6.09 -23.29 -9.52
N LEU A 863 -6.48 -22.63 -8.42
CA LEU A 863 -6.59 -21.16 -8.34
C LEU A 863 -5.23 -20.46 -8.45
N VAL A 864 -4.10 -21.09 -8.10
CA VAL A 864 -2.75 -20.58 -8.41
C VAL A 864 -2.58 -20.37 -9.92
N ARG A 865 -3.16 -21.26 -10.73
CA ARG A 865 -3.07 -21.24 -12.19
C ARG A 865 -4.05 -20.23 -12.79
N LEU A 866 -5.20 -20.00 -12.13
CA LEU A 866 -6.20 -18.99 -12.53
C LEU A 866 -5.63 -17.56 -12.56
N ARG A 867 -4.63 -17.21 -11.74
CA ARG A 867 -3.97 -15.89 -11.80
C ARG A 867 -3.39 -15.59 -13.20
N LEU A 868 -2.83 -16.62 -13.86
CA LEU A 868 -2.27 -16.47 -15.20
C LEU A 868 -3.39 -16.29 -16.23
N LEU A 869 -4.50 -17.03 -16.10
CA LEU A 869 -5.67 -16.87 -16.95
C LEU A 869 -6.23 -15.43 -16.86
N ILE A 870 -6.31 -14.87 -15.65
CA ILE A 870 -6.75 -13.48 -15.42
C ILE A 870 -5.78 -12.50 -16.09
N THR A 871 -4.46 -12.65 -15.95
CA THR A 871 -3.50 -11.77 -16.64
C THR A 871 -3.53 -11.92 -18.16
N ASN A 872 -3.82 -13.11 -18.70
CA ASN A 872 -3.91 -13.34 -20.14
C ASN A 872 -5.18 -12.71 -20.72
N LEU A 873 -6.33 -12.87 -20.03
CA LEU A 873 -7.60 -12.21 -20.37
C LEU A 873 -7.52 -10.67 -20.29
N MET A 874 -6.69 -10.14 -19.39
CA MET A 874 -6.48 -8.69 -19.23
C MET A 874 -5.38 -8.12 -20.12
N TYR A 875 -4.36 -8.90 -20.49
CA TYR A 875 -3.19 -8.45 -21.27
C TYR A 875 -2.83 -9.49 -22.36
N PRO A 876 -3.69 -9.71 -23.38
CA PRO A 876 -3.48 -10.72 -24.41
C PRO A 876 -2.20 -10.52 -25.22
N GLU A 877 -1.75 -9.28 -25.44
CA GLU A 877 -0.48 -9.05 -26.15
C GLU A 877 0.73 -9.51 -25.35
N ARG A 878 0.68 -9.43 -24.02
CA ARG A 878 1.74 -9.95 -23.17
C ARG A 878 1.76 -11.48 -23.20
N GLU A 879 0.60 -12.13 -23.27
CA GLU A 879 0.49 -13.56 -23.56
C GLU A 879 1.08 -13.91 -24.93
N LYS A 880 0.71 -13.21 -26.01
CA LYS A 880 1.23 -13.46 -27.37
C LYS A 880 2.77 -13.42 -27.40
N VAL A 881 3.38 -12.36 -26.85
CA VAL A 881 4.85 -12.20 -26.81
C VAL A 881 5.50 -13.33 -25.99
N ARG A 882 4.93 -13.69 -24.83
CA ARG A 882 5.43 -14.76 -23.97
C ARG A 882 5.31 -16.14 -24.61
N ALA A 883 4.22 -16.41 -25.32
CA ALA A 883 3.99 -17.66 -26.04
C ALA A 883 4.94 -17.82 -27.25
N VAL A 884 5.17 -16.75 -28.02
CA VAL A 884 6.16 -16.73 -29.11
C VAL A 884 7.58 -16.93 -28.56
N TRP A 885 7.92 -16.26 -27.44
CA TRP A 885 9.21 -16.47 -26.77
C TRP A 885 9.39 -17.93 -26.32
N LEU A 886 8.38 -18.50 -25.63
CA LEU A 886 8.43 -19.88 -25.15
C LEU A 886 8.55 -20.89 -26.29
N TYR A 887 7.78 -20.72 -27.37
CA TYR A 887 7.86 -21.58 -28.55
C TYR A 887 9.26 -21.51 -29.20
N ASN A 888 9.83 -20.32 -29.34
CA ASN A 888 11.15 -20.14 -29.95
C ASN A 888 12.29 -20.63 -29.02
N ASP A 889 12.16 -20.49 -27.70
CA ASP A 889 13.07 -21.10 -26.72
C ASP A 889 12.99 -22.63 -26.75
N MET A 890 11.79 -23.21 -26.87
CA MET A 890 11.63 -24.66 -27.03
C MET A 890 12.28 -25.17 -28.33
N LEU A 891 12.03 -24.52 -29.48
CA LEU A 891 12.72 -24.84 -30.74
C LEU A 891 14.25 -24.74 -30.60
N ARG A 892 14.75 -23.69 -29.94
CA ARG A 892 16.19 -23.51 -29.69
C ARG A 892 16.75 -24.64 -28.80
N ASN A 893 16.06 -24.99 -27.71
CA ASN A 893 16.50 -26.06 -26.81
C ASN A 893 16.45 -27.44 -27.47
N ARG A 894 15.41 -27.75 -28.26
CA ARG A 894 15.33 -28.95 -29.10
C ARG A 894 16.52 -29.02 -30.06
N ALA A 895 16.82 -27.93 -30.76
CA ALA A 895 17.96 -27.86 -31.68
C ALA A 895 19.31 -27.97 -30.97
N MET A 896 19.48 -27.36 -29.78
CA MET A 896 20.70 -27.47 -28.97
C MET A 896 20.88 -28.90 -28.40
N HIS A 897 19.78 -29.56 -27.99
CA HIS A 897 19.81 -30.95 -27.55
C HIS A 897 20.26 -31.89 -28.66
N PHE A 898 19.63 -31.81 -29.86
CA PHE A 898 20.04 -32.63 -30.99
C PHE A 898 21.44 -32.31 -31.50
N ARG A 899 21.89 -31.04 -31.47
CA ARG A 899 23.30 -30.69 -31.77
C ARG A 899 24.27 -31.31 -30.77
N LYS A 900 23.96 -31.28 -29.47
CA LYS A 900 24.77 -31.93 -28.43
C LYS A 900 24.82 -33.45 -28.63
N ARG A 901 23.68 -34.10 -28.90
CA ARG A 901 23.63 -35.54 -29.22
C ARG A 901 24.39 -35.87 -30.50
N LYS A 902 24.30 -35.07 -31.59
CA LYS A 902 25.15 -35.24 -32.78
C LYS A 902 26.64 -35.23 -32.44
N ILE A 903 27.10 -34.30 -31.59
CA ILE A 903 28.52 -34.22 -31.18
C ILE A 903 28.93 -35.41 -30.30
N GLU A 904 28.08 -35.84 -29.37
CA GLU A 904 28.32 -37.04 -28.54
C GLU A 904 28.41 -38.32 -29.38
N ILE A 905 27.47 -38.50 -30.31
CA ILE A 905 27.44 -39.65 -31.22
C ILE A 905 28.61 -39.62 -32.20
N ASN A 906 29.04 -38.45 -32.68
CA ASN A 906 30.18 -38.36 -33.59
C ASN A 906 31.49 -38.80 -32.92
N LYS A 907 31.63 -38.61 -31.60
CA LYS A 907 32.77 -39.17 -30.84
C LYS A 907 32.67 -40.70 -30.76
N MET A 908 31.52 -41.22 -30.33
CA MET A 908 31.26 -42.67 -30.29
C MET A 908 31.49 -43.34 -31.66
N ALA A 909 31.20 -42.65 -32.77
CA ALA A 909 31.42 -43.10 -34.15
C ALA A 909 32.84 -42.89 -34.70
N MET A 910 33.72 -42.21 -33.96
CA MET A 910 35.15 -42.07 -34.24
C MET A 910 35.99 -43.04 -33.40
N ASP A 911 35.58 -43.26 -32.16
CA ASP A 911 36.18 -44.23 -31.24
C ASP A 911 35.65 -45.67 -31.48
N ASP A 912 34.58 -45.82 -32.28
CA ASP A 912 33.74 -47.01 -32.54
C ASP A 912 33.10 -47.66 -31.29
N GLU A 913 33.33 -47.08 -30.11
CA GLU A 913 32.73 -47.46 -28.82
C GLU A 913 31.29 -46.92 -28.67
N PHE A 914 30.35 -47.58 -29.35
CA PHE A 914 28.92 -47.42 -29.02
C PHE A 914 28.57 -48.18 -27.72
N PRO A 915 27.76 -47.58 -26.83
CA PRO A 915 27.39 -48.22 -25.57
C PRO A 915 26.52 -49.45 -25.83
N LYS A 916 27.06 -50.64 -25.52
CA LYS A 916 26.34 -51.92 -25.64
C LYS A 916 24.99 -51.84 -24.92
N PRO A 917 23.88 -52.31 -25.53
CA PRO A 917 22.57 -52.25 -24.90
C PRO A 917 22.59 -53.04 -23.58
N THR A 918 22.11 -52.42 -22.50
CA THR A 918 22.07 -53.02 -21.17
C THR A 918 20.91 -54.01 -21.04
N SER A 919 21.05 -55.15 -21.72
CA SER A 919 20.15 -56.30 -21.68
C SER A 919 20.14 -56.98 -20.30
N SER A 920 19.42 -56.35 -19.38
CA SER A 920 18.78 -57.07 -18.29
C SER A 920 17.89 -58.16 -18.90
N VAL A 921 18.14 -59.42 -18.52
CA VAL A 921 17.49 -60.64 -19.06
C VAL A 921 15.96 -60.63 -18.90
N TRP A 922 15.40 -59.67 -18.16
CA TRP A 922 13.97 -59.51 -17.86
C TRP A 922 13.38 -58.18 -18.36
N SER A 923 14.11 -57.37 -19.13
CA SER A 923 13.62 -56.06 -19.57
C SER A 923 14.27 -55.51 -20.84
N ASP A 924 13.70 -55.84 -22.01
CA ASP A 924 13.98 -55.13 -23.26
C ASP A 924 13.46 -53.68 -23.17
N VAL A 925 14.37 -52.73 -22.98
CA VAL A 925 14.08 -51.29 -22.94
C VAL A 925 15.12 -50.59 -23.81
N PHE A 926 14.81 -50.48 -25.09
CA PHE A 926 15.62 -49.79 -26.09
C PHE A 926 15.66 -48.29 -25.79
N VAL A 927 16.80 -47.66 -26.12
CA VAL A 927 17.05 -46.23 -25.85
C VAL A 927 17.52 -45.56 -27.13
N CYS A 928 16.73 -44.62 -27.65
CA CYS A 928 17.04 -43.95 -28.91
C CYS A 928 18.33 -43.16 -28.77
N ILE A 929 19.36 -43.52 -29.54
CA ILE A 929 20.67 -42.87 -29.45
C ILE A 929 20.55 -41.36 -29.75
N TYR A 930 19.65 -40.97 -30.67
CA TYR A 930 19.51 -39.59 -31.13
C TYR A 930 18.76 -38.66 -30.16
N CYS A 931 17.66 -39.13 -29.52
CA CYS A 931 16.84 -38.29 -28.62
C CYS A 931 16.85 -38.71 -27.13
N GLY A 932 17.39 -39.87 -26.77
CA GLY A 932 17.41 -40.40 -25.39
C GLY A 932 16.09 -41.00 -24.90
N GLU A 933 15.11 -41.15 -25.78
CA GLU A 933 13.77 -41.70 -25.50
C GLU A 933 13.85 -43.21 -25.24
N LYS A 934 13.21 -43.68 -24.16
CA LYS A 934 13.19 -45.10 -23.74
C LYS A 934 11.85 -45.74 -24.08
N GLY A 935 11.86 -46.93 -24.68
CA GLY A 935 10.62 -47.64 -25.02
C GLY A 935 10.83 -49.14 -25.20
N LYS A 936 9.73 -49.89 -25.33
CA LYS A 936 9.73 -51.34 -25.57
C LYS A 936 9.53 -51.74 -27.04
N TYR A 937 8.94 -50.86 -27.84
CA TYR A 937 8.52 -51.09 -29.23
C TYR A 937 8.74 -49.81 -30.07
N ASP A 938 8.65 -49.90 -31.39
CA ASP A 938 8.88 -48.82 -32.38
C ASP A 938 10.31 -48.24 -32.43
N PHE A 939 11.30 -49.12 -32.56
CA PHE A 939 12.69 -48.76 -32.85
C PHE A 939 13.16 -49.30 -34.22
N SER A 940 13.99 -48.50 -34.89
CA SER A 940 14.57 -48.76 -36.20
C SER A 940 16.10 -48.72 -36.14
N THR A 941 16.75 -49.61 -36.89
CA THR A 941 18.19 -49.79 -36.93
C THR A 941 18.69 -49.80 -38.38
N CYS A 942 20.00 -49.97 -38.56
CA CYS A 942 20.65 -50.13 -39.88
C CYS A 942 21.53 -51.36 -39.84
N ASP A 943 21.58 -52.14 -40.91
CA ASP A 943 22.31 -53.41 -41.03
C ASP A 943 23.75 -53.34 -40.49
N LYS A 944 24.45 -52.21 -40.73
CA LYS A 944 25.83 -51.99 -40.28
C LYS A 944 26.01 -51.76 -38.78
N HIS A 945 24.96 -51.35 -38.06
CA HIS A 945 25.02 -50.93 -36.66
C HIS A 945 23.93 -51.58 -35.78
N ASN A 946 23.29 -52.64 -36.28
CA ASN A 946 22.09 -53.28 -35.74
C ASN A 946 22.24 -53.87 -34.31
N GLN A 947 23.46 -53.94 -33.77
CA GLN A 947 23.74 -54.48 -32.43
C GLN A 947 23.91 -53.41 -31.34
N ASN A 948 24.13 -52.13 -31.72
CA ASN A 948 24.51 -51.07 -30.76
C ASN A 948 23.80 -49.71 -30.96
N VAL A 949 23.00 -49.50 -32.02
CA VAL A 949 22.56 -48.15 -32.44
C VAL A 949 21.07 -48.09 -32.82
N ASP A 950 20.22 -47.96 -31.79
CA ASP A 950 18.77 -47.87 -31.92
C ASP A 950 18.26 -46.43 -32.16
N HIS A 951 17.22 -46.29 -32.98
CA HIS A 951 16.52 -45.02 -33.21
C HIS A 951 15.02 -45.21 -32.97
N CYS A 952 14.36 -44.39 -32.16
CA CYS A 952 12.90 -44.42 -32.10
C CYS A 952 12.32 -43.98 -33.46
N LYS A 953 11.23 -44.61 -33.89
CA LYS A 953 10.60 -44.43 -35.21
C LYS A 953 10.49 -42.96 -35.67
N HIS A 954 9.96 -42.09 -34.82
CA HIS A 954 9.83 -40.66 -35.15
C HIS A 954 11.17 -39.97 -35.46
N CYS A 955 12.28 -40.34 -34.82
CA CYS A 955 13.58 -39.76 -35.16
C CYS A 955 14.18 -40.34 -36.44
N TRP A 956 13.90 -41.61 -36.75
CA TRP A 956 14.28 -42.27 -38.01
C TRP A 956 13.58 -41.60 -39.22
N GLU A 957 12.29 -41.34 -39.08
CA GLU A 957 11.44 -40.72 -40.10
C GLU A 957 11.65 -39.19 -40.19
N GLU A 958 11.41 -38.44 -39.10
CA GLU A 958 11.31 -36.96 -39.13
C GLU A 958 12.65 -36.22 -39.30
N GLU A 959 13.72 -36.69 -38.63
CA GLU A 959 14.98 -35.93 -38.50
C GLU A 959 16.17 -36.57 -39.25
N LEU A 960 16.06 -37.84 -39.65
CA LEU A 960 17.14 -38.58 -40.32
C LEU A 960 16.82 -38.95 -41.78
N ALA A 961 15.54 -39.03 -42.14
CA ALA A 961 15.05 -39.56 -43.41
C ALA A 961 15.66 -40.94 -43.70
N GLU A 962 15.27 -41.91 -42.85
CA GLU A 962 15.50 -43.36 -42.99
C GLU A 962 16.99 -43.78 -43.06
N ARG A 963 17.88 -43.03 -42.42
CA ARG A 963 19.34 -43.26 -42.44
C ARG A 963 19.94 -43.23 -41.04
N CYS A 964 20.82 -44.17 -40.74
CA CYS A 964 21.52 -44.22 -39.45
C CYS A 964 22.38 -42.96 -39.22
N ILE A 965 22.26 -42.36 -38.03
CA ILE A 965 22.99 -41.14 -37.68
C ILE A 965 24.52 -41.35 -37.67
N ALA A 966 25.01 -42.53 -37.29
CA ALA A 966 26.44 -42.85 -37.33
C ALA A 966 26.98 -42.82 -38.77
N CYS A 967 26.27 -43.46 -39.71
CA CYS A 967 26.62 -43.46 -41.13
C CYS A 967 26.53 -42.06 -41.79
N LEU A 968 25.67 -41.18 -41.28
CA LEU A 968 25.59 -39.78 -41.70
C LEU A 968 26.79 -38.96 -41.16
N LEU A 969 27.10 -39.08 -39.88
CA LEU A 969 28.16 -38.31 -39.23
C LEU A 969 29.57 -38.71 -39.71
N GLN A 970 29.81 -39.97 -40.06
CA GLN A 970 31.02 -40.42 -40.76
C GLN A 970 31.26 -39.74 -42.12
N ARG A 971 30.26 -39.04 -42.69
CA ARG A 971 30.39 -38.19 -43.89
C ARG A 971 30.43 -36.69 -43.56
N GLU A 972 29.72 -36.25 -42.52
CA GLU A 972 29.73 -34.86 -42.01
C GLU A 972 30.95 -34.59 -41.11
N ASN A 973 32.15 -34.42 -41.68
CA ASN A 973 33.37 -34.06 -40.93
C ASN A 973 33.26 -32.69 -40.23
N ILE A 974 32.75 -32.69 -38.99
CA ILE A 974 32.61 -31.52 -38.08
C ILE A 974 33.96 -31.17 -37.40
N LEU A 975 34.84 -32.16 -37.25
CA LEU A 975 36.20 -32.02 -36.72
C LEU A 975 37.20 -31.93 -37.89
N GLY A 976 38.31 -31.24 -37.66
CA GLY A 976 39.48 -31.25 -38.53
C GLY A 976 40.34 -32.50 -38.34
N LYS A 977 41.32 -32.71 -39.23
CA LYS A 977 42.29 -33.84 -39.15
C LYS A 977 43.18 -33.79 -37.90
N ASP A 978 43.17 -32.66 -37.19
CA ASP A 978 43.86 -32.37 -35.93
C ASP A 978 43.01 -32.68 -34.68
N GLY A 979 41.82 -33.29 -34.84
CA GLY A 979 40.91 -33.62 -33.75
C GLY A 979 40.22 -32.41 -33.12
N ARG A 980 40.32 -31.21 -33.73
CA ARG A 980 39.71 -29.97 -33.23
C ARG A 980 38.46 -29.63 -34.02
N ILE A 981 37.47 -29.02 -33.37
CA ILE A 981 36.24 -28.56 -34.04
C ILE A 981 36.61 -27.45 -35.03
N LYS A 982 36.16 -27.55 -36.28
CA LYS A 982 36.45 -26.58 -37.34
C LYS A 982 35.97 -25.16 -36.96
N GLU A 983 36.68 -24.16 -37.50
CA GLU A 983 36.44 -22.72 -37.25
C GLU A 983 34.95 -22.33 -37.39
N GLU A 984 34.30 -22.79 -38.46
CA GLU A 984 32.88 -22.57 -38.80
C GLU A 984 31.90 -23.02 -37.70
N TYR A 985 32.29 -23.95 -36.83
CA TYR A 985 31.49 -24.43 -35.69
C TYR A 985 31.98 -23.87 -34.33
N ARG A 986 33.15 -23.22 -34.25
CA ARG A 986 33.63 -22.60 -33.00
C ARG A 986 32.77 -21.41 -32.56
N ALA A 987 32.25 -20.63 -33.50
CA ALA A 987 31.38 -19.48 -33.22
C ALA A 987 30.07 -19.82 -32.48
N LEU A 988 29.72 -21.11 -32.37
CA LEU A 988 28.53 -21.59 -31.65
C LEU A 988 28.79 -21.95 -30.18
N MET A 989 30.04 -21.89 -29.69
CA MET A 989 30.44 -22.18 -28.31
C MET A 989 30.37 -20.94 -27.39
N ILE A 990 29.37 -20.08 -27.58
CA ILE A 990 29.14 -18.90 -26.73
C ILE A 990 28.80 -19.37 -25.30
N GLY A 991 29.34 -18.65 -24.31
CA GLY A 991 29.42 -19.08 -22.92
C GLY A 991 28.10 -19.44 -22.22
N LYS A 992 28.22 -20.18 -21.10
CA LYS A 992 27.10 -20.54 -20.22
C LYS A 992 26.28 -19.30 -19.83
N PRO A 993 24.95 -19.40 -19.68
CA PRO A 993 24.17 -18.32 -19.07
C PRO A 993 24.74 -18.02 -17.70
N SER A 994 25.08 -16.75 -17.45
CA SER A 994 25.68 -16.32 -16.20
C SER A 994 24.72 -16.54 -15.02
N SER A 995 25.27 -16.92 -13.87
CA SER A 995 24.47 -17.00 -12.64
C SER A 995 23.91 -15.61 -12.30
N PHE A 996 22.77 -15.55 -11.61
CA PHE A 996 22.12 -14.28 -11.24
C PHE A 996 23.09 -13.30 -10.57
N LEU A 997 23.97 -13.79 -9.69
CA LEU A 997 25.03 -13.03 -9.04
C LEU A 997 26.00 -12.38 -10.05
N MET A 998 26.44 -13.11 -11.07
CA MET A 998 27.36 -12.61 -12.10
C MET A 998 26.67 -11.60 -13.03
N LYS A 999 25.36 -11.74 -13.28
CA LYS A 999 24.58 -10.72 -13.98
C LYS A 999 24.48 -9.41 -13.18
N CYS A 1000 24.16 -9.49 -11.89
CA CYS A 1000 24.15 -8.30 -11.04
C CYS A 1000 25.53 -7.65 -10.91
N LEU A 1001 26.61 -8.44 -10.90
CA LEU A 1001 27.98 -7.92 -10.91
C LEU A 1001 28.34 -7.24 -12.24
N SER A 1002 27.87 -7.77 -13.39
CA SER A 1002 27.98 -7.11 -14.71
C SER A 1002 27.25 -5.76 -14.74
N GLU A 1003 26.03 -5.70 -14.21
CA GLU A 1003 25.22 -4.48 -14.15
C GLU A 1003 25.88 -3.40 -13.26
N GLU A 1004 26.42 -3.78 -12.09
CA GLU A 1004 27.15 -2.88 -11.18
C GLU A 1004 28.56 -2.49 -11.69
N LEU A 1005 29.20 -3.28 -12.56
CA LEU A 1005 30.44 -2.88 -13.25
C LEU A 1005 30.15 -1.88 -14.38
N GLN A 1006 29.06 -2.05 -15.12
CA GLN A 1006 28.69 -1.15 -16.23
C GLN A 1006 28.19 0.22 -15.73
N CYS A 1007 27.49 0.26 -14.58
CA CYS A 1007 26.89 1.48 -14.07
C CYS A 1007 26.75 1.42 -12.52
N PRO A 1008 27.85 1.61 -11.76
CA PRO A 1008 27.87 1.40 -10.32
C PRO A 1008 26.79 2.19 -9.57
N THR A 1009 26.08 1.55 -8.65
CA THR A 1009 25.02 2.13 -7.83
C THR A 1009 25.45 2.31 -6.36
N SER A 1010 24.58 2.91 -5.55
CA SER A 1010 24.76 3.04 -4.10
C SER A 1010 24.50 1.74 -3.32
N SER A 1011 24.25 0.61 -3.99
CA SER A 1011 24.05 -0.70 -3.35
C SER A 1011 25.31 -1.16 -2.59
N MET A 1012 25.20 -2.25 -1.81
CA MET A 1012 26.37 -2.87 -1.21
C MET A 1012 27.28 -3.54 -2.26
N LEU A 1013 26.71 -4.07 -3.35
CA LEU A 1013 27.47 -4.73 -4.41
C LEU A 1013 28.23 -3.67 -5.25
N GLY A 1014 27.59 -2.56 -5.60
CA GLY A 1014 28.22 -1.42 -6.28
C GLY A 1014 29.32 -0.75 -5.44
N ARG A 1015 29.09 -0.62 -4.12
CA ARG A 1015 30.14 -0.17 -3.19
C ARG A 1015 31.32 -1.14 -3.09
N LEU A 1016 31.08 -2.47 -3.09
CA LEU A 1016 32.16 -3.45 -3.06
C LEU A 1016 32.94 -3.46 -4.38
N ALA A 1017 32.25 -3.50 -5.52
CA ALA A 1017 32.84 -3.51 -6.86
C ALA A 1017 33.67 -2.24 -7.12
N SER A 1018 33.14 -1.06 -6.75
CA SER A 1018 33.86 0.22 -6.88
C SER A 1018 35.13 0.30 -6.02
N VAL A 1019 35.23 -0.43 -4.90
CA VAL A 1019 36.46 -0.47 -4.08
C VAL A 1019 37.45 -1.56 -4.54
N MET A 1020 36.96 -2.74 -4.95
CA MET A 1020 37.83 -3.84 -5.38
C MET A 1020 38.48 -3.61 -6.75
N TYR A 1021 37.69 -3.28 -7.77
CA TYR A 1021 38.18 -3.28 -9.15
C TYR A 1021 38.86 -1.97 -9.54
N PHE A 1022 38.29 -0.83 -9.16
CA PHE A 1022 38.74 0.46 -9.70
C PHE A 1022 40.09 0.95 -9.14
N ARG A 1023 40.60 0.34 -8.06
CA ARG A 1023 41.97 0.58 -7.59
C ARG A 1023 43.02 0.23 -8.66
N LYS A 1024 42.78 -0.79 -9.50
CA LYS A 1024 43.68 -1.19 -10.59
C LYS A 1024 43.67 -0.27 -11.83
N PHE A 1025 42.82 0.77 -11.85
CA PHE A 1025 42.87 1.78 -12.91
C PHE A 1025 43.83 2.94 -12.60
N LYS A 1026 44.27 3.12 -11.33
CA LYS A 1026 45.08 4.28 -10.94
C LYS A 1026 46.39 4.40 -11.73
N GLU A 1027 47.16 3.30 -11.84
CA GLU A 1027 48.41 3.26 -12.61
C GLU A 1027 48.16 3.55 -14.10
N ILE A 1028 47.14 2.91 -14.68
CA ILE A 1028 46.75 3.09 -16.10
C ILE A 1028 46.36 4.56 -16.37
N SER A 1029 45.55 5.18 -15.51
CA SER A 1029 45.15 6.59 -15.66
C SER A 1029 46.34 7.55 -15.64
N SER A 1030 47.32 7.32 -14.76
CA SER A 1030 48.55 8.12 -14.70
C SER A 1030 49.37 8.00 -15.99
N ASN A 1031 49.59 6.77 -16.46
CA ASN A 1031 50.35 6.50 -17.69
C ASN A 1031 49.64 7.09 -18.92
N VAL A 1032 48.31 6.98 -19.00
CA VAL A 1032 47.50 7.56 -20.07
C VAL A 1032 47.61 9.07 -20.15
N ILE A 1033 47.58 9.78 -19.01
CA ILE A 1033 47.77 11.24 -18.97
C ILE A 1033 49.19 11.63 -19.41
N ASN A 1034 50.20 10.81 -19.12
CA ASN A 1034 51.57 11.05 -19.59
C ASN A 1034 51.75 10.76 -21.10
N ILE A 1035 51.08 9.74 -21.66
CA ILE A 1035 51.09 9.46 -23.11
C ILE A 1035 50.28 10.52 -23.88
N LEU A 1036 49.15 10.97 -23.35
CA LEU A 1036 48.34 12.05 -23.92
C LEU A 1036 49.11 13.38 -23.95
N ASN A 1037 49.99 13.61 -22.97
CA ASN A 1037 50.80 14.81 -22.79
C ASN A 1037 50.05 16.14 -23.08
N PRO A 1038 49.03 16.48 -22.26
CA PRO A 1038 48.27 17.73 -22.39
C PRO A 1038 49.08 18.95 -21.93
N SER A 1039 48.80 20.11 -22.54
CA SER A 1039 49.34 21.40 -22.08
C SER A 1039 48.65 21.88 -20.80
N ALA A 1040 49.30 22.76 -20.04
CA ALA A 1040 48.70 23.37 -18.86
C ALA A 1040 47.51 24.31 -19.17
N ASP A 1041 47.39 24.74 -20.43
CA ASP A 1041 46.27 25.54 -20.96
C ASP A 1041 45.19 24.71 -21.69
N ASP A 1042 45.38 23.40 -21.88
CA ASP A 1042 44.44 22.54 -22.61
C ASP A 1042 43.10 22.39 -21.87
N ARG A 1043 42.00 22.32 -22.63
CA ARG A 1043 40.73 21.77 -22.13
C ARG A 1043 40.71 20.27 -22.32
N ILE A 1044 40.69 19.53 -21.21
CA ILE A 1044 40.83 18.06 -21.18
C ILE A 1044 39.49 17.43 -20.79
N LEU A 1045 38.99 16.44 -21.52
CA LEU A 1045 37.74 15.72 -21.19
C LEU A 1045 38.00 14.22 -20.93
N GLU A 1046 37.67 13.73 -19.73
CA GLU A 1046 37.57 12.29 -19.43
C GLU A 1046 36.12 11.79 -19.60
N VAL A 1047 35.94 10.67 -20.30
CA VAL A 1047 34.62 10.03 -20.51
C VAL A 1047 34.56 8.66 -19.83
N GLY A 1048 33.68 8.53 -18.83
CA GLY A 1048 33.59 7.36 -17.95
C GLY A 1048 34.65 7.37 -16.84
N PHE A 1049 34.84 8.51 -16.17
CA PHE A 1049 35.91 8.71 -15.18
C PHE A 1049 35.83 7.79 -13.94
N GLY A 1050 34.69 7.15 -13.67
CA GLY A 1050 34.55 6.21 -12.56
C GLY A 1050 34.89 6.83 -11.20
N LEU A 1051 36.01 6.41 -10.58
CA LEU A 1051 36.48 6.99 -9.31
C LEU A 1051 37.18 8.35 -9.45
N GLY A 1052 37.50 8.79 -10.68
CA GLY A 1052 38.16 10.07 -10.96
C GLY A 1052 39.70 10.05 -10.85
N TYR A 1053 40.35 8.89 -10.96
CA TYR A 1053 41.82 8.85 -10.98
C TYR A 1053 42.41 9.55 -12.22
N GLY A 1054 41.75 9.48 -13.38
CA GLY A 1054 42.13 10.27 -14.56
C GLY A 1054 41.96 11.76 -14.33
N LEU A 1055 40.78 12.20 -13.85
CA LEU A 1055 40.53 13.59 -13.44
C LEU A 1055 41.61 14.14 -12.51
N LEU A 1056 42.03 13.40 -11.47
CA LEU A 1056 43.07 13.83 -10.53
C LEU A 1056 44.41 14.12 -11.23
N GLU A 1057 44.87 13.20 -12.08
CA GLU A 1057 46.15 13.38 -12.79
C GLU A 1057 46.05 14.45 -13.90
N ALA A 1058 44.87 14.62 -14.52
CA ALA A 1058 44.60 15.71 -15.45
C ALA A 1058 44.61 17.09 -14.74
N CYS A 1059 44.00 17.21 -13.56
CA CYS A 1059 43.96 18.45 -12.79
C CYS A 1059 45.37 18.95 -12.43
N LYS A 1060 46.30 18.05 -12.05
CA LYS A 1060 47.71 18.40 -11.82
C LYS A 1060 48.42 18.97 -13.06
N LYS A 1061 48.10 18.49 -14.26
CA LYS A 1061 48.71 18.99 -15.51
C LYS A 1061 48.26 20.43 -15.81
N VAL A 1062 47.01 20.78 -15.52
CA VAL A 1062 46.45 22.13 -15.75
C VAL A 1062 46.51 23.05 -14.53
N GLU A 1063 47.06 22.61 -13.40
CA GLU A 1063 47.10 23.34 -12.13
C GLU A 1063 47.69 24.75 -12.30
N ASN A 1064 48.86 24.84 -12.93
CA ASN A 1064 49.62 26.09 -13.13
C ASN A 1064 49.23 26.90 -14.37
N GLY A 1065 48.24 26.46 -15.17
CA GLY A 1065 47.80 27.16 -16.40
C GLY A 1065 46.33 27.59 -16.38
N LYS A 1066 45.79 27.92 -17.56
CA LYS A 1066 44.38 28.29 -17.77
C LYS A 1066 43.50 27.11 -18.19
N GLY A 1067 44.06 25.90 -18.25
CA GLY A 1067 43.35 24.68 -18.63
C GLY A 1067 42.27 24.30 -17.62
N ILE A 1068 41.26 23.59 -18.11
CA ILE A 1068 40.09 23.14 -17.36
C ILE A 1068 39.85 21.68 -17.69
N VAL A 1069 39.64 20.86 -16.66
CA VAL A 1069 39.28 19.45 -16.81
C VAL A 1069 37.75 19.31 -16.82
N PHE A 1070 37.25 18.46 -17.71
CA PHE A 1070 35.85 18.11 -17.84
C PHE A 1070 35.71 16.60 -17.62
N GLY A 1071 34.64 16.18 -16.94
CA GLY A 1071 34.35 14.77 -16.71
C GLY A 1071 32.91 14.43 -17.07
N SER A 1072 32.71 13.49 -17.99
CA SER A 1072 31.39 12.98 -18.40
C SER A 1072 31.21 11.55 -17.90
N GLU A 1073 30.21 11.29 -17.06
CA GLU A 1073 29.96 9.97 -16.47
C GLU A 1073 28.46 9.63 -16.49
N ARG A 1074 28.13 8.35 -16.73
CA ARG A 1074 26.76 7.84 -16.82
C ARG A 1074 26.16 7.47 -15.47
N SER A 1075 26.99 7.11 -14.48
CA SER A 1075 26.53 6.80 -13.12
C SER A 1075 26.34 8.06 -12.29
N GLN A 1076 25.08 8.35 -11.94
CA GLN A 1076 24.75 9.41 -10.97
C GLN A 1076 25.40 9.17 -9.59
N TYR A 1077 25.68 7.92 -9.19
CA TYR A 1077 26.39 7.62 -7.95
C TYR A 1077 27.87 8.05 -8.04
N MET A 1078 28.54 7.76 -9.16
CA MET A 1078 29.94 8.15 -9.36
C MET A 1078 30.08 9.67 -9.52
N VAL A 1079 29.17 10.35 -10.24
CA VAL A 1079 29.13 11.84 -10.30
C VAL A 1079 28.93 12.44 -8.91
N LYS A 1080 27.99 11.92 -8.11
CA LYS A 1080 27.76 12.36 -6.70
C LYS A 1080 28.96 12.10 -5.79
N ARG A 1081 29.83 11.13 -6.13
CA ARG A 1081 31.08 10.84 -5.42
C ARG A 1081 32.19 11.80 -5.84
N ALA A 1082 32.42 11.97 -7.14
CA ALA A 1082 33.42 12.90 -7.68
C ALA A 1082 33.18 14.34 -7.20
N ARG A 1083 31.93 14.83 -7.21
CA ARG A 1083 31.56 16.15 -6.67
C ARG A 1083 31.82 16.34 -5.18
N LYS A 1084 32.09 15.27 -4.41
CA LYS A 1084 32.53 15.34 -3.01
C LYS A 1084 34.04 15.19 -2.83
N VAL A 1085 34.71 14.46 -3.72
CA VAL A 1085 36.16 14.25 -3.69
C VAL A 1085 36.87 15.50 -4.19
N PHE A 1086 36.44 16.04 -5.34
CA PHE A 1086 37.06 17.18 -6.02
C PHE A 1086 36.34 18.50 -5.74
N ALA A 1087 35.87 18.69 -4.50
CA ALA A 1087 35.03 19.83 -4.16
C ALA A 1087 35.78 21.17 -4.28
N LEU A 1088 37.10 21.17 -4.10
CA LEU A 1088 37.95 22.35 -4.20
C LEU A 1088 38.21 22.71 -5.68
N GLU A 1089 38.57 21.72 -6.49
CA GLU A 1089 38.87 21.86 -7.91
C GLU A 1089 37.63 22.31 -8.70
N ILE A 1090 36.44 21.87 -8.29
CA ILE A 1090 35.17 22.36 -8.82
C ILE A 1090 34.88 23.79 -8.33
N HIS A 1091 35.14 24.11 -7.06
CA HIS A 1091 34.93 25.47 -6.52
C HIS A 1091 35.84 26.52 -7.18
N TYR A 1092 37.09 26.17 -7.46
CA TYR A 1092 38.05 27.00 -8.19
C TYR A 1092 37.90 26.94 -9.72
N GLY A 1093 36.87 26.27 -10.27
CA GLY A 1093 36.59 26.23 -11.70
C GLY A 1093 37.61 25.45 -12.55
N LYS A 1094 38.48 24.64 -11.93
CA LYS A 1094 39.48 23.79 -12.61
C LYS A 1094 38.91 22.45 -13.07
N LEU A 1095 37.79 22.01 -12.50
CA LEU A 1095 37.11 20.76 -12.85
C LEU A 1095 35.59 20.95 -12.99
N GLU A 1096 35.00 20.42 -14.07
CA GLU A 1096 33.55 20.34 -14.25
C GLU A 1096 33.10 18.89 -14.50
N VAL A 1097 32.28 18.31 -13.60
CA VAL A 1097 31.82 16.91 -13.69
C VAL A 1097 30.31 16.79 -13.89
N ASN A 1098 29.90 16.21 -15.03
CA ASN A 1098 28.53 16.13 -15.52
C ASN A 1098 28.00 14.70 -15.64
N LEU A 1099 26.67 14.58 -15.54
CA LEU A 1099 25.91 13.35 -15.73
C LEU A 1099 25.47 13.28 -17.20
N SER A 1100 26.20 12.53 -18.02
CA SER A 1100 25.96 12.47 -19.47
C SER A 1100 26.35 11.11 -20.06
N LEU A 1101 25.78 10.81 -21.23
CA LEU A 1101 26.16 9.64 -22.02
C LEU A 1101 27.25 10.04 -23.01
N ALA A 1102 28.17 9.13 -23.32
CA ALA A 1102 29.21 9.36 -24.34
C ALA A 1102 28.61 9.72 -25.73
N SER A 1103 27.36 9.33 -26.00
CA SER A 1103 26.61 9.65 -27.22
C SER A 1103 25.70 10.89 -27.13
N HIS A 1104 25.78 11.68 -26.05
CA HIS A 1104 25.10 12.98 -25.89
C HIS A 1104 25.89 13.83 -24.87
N LEU A 1105 26.89 14.58 -25.35
CA LEU A 1105 27.81 15.34 -24.50
C LEU A 1105 27.36 16.81 -24.33
N PRO A 1106 27.33 17.36 -23.11
CA PRO A 1106 26.79 18.70 -22.82
C PRO A 1106 27.73 19.86 -23.23
N TYR A 1107 28.78 19.57 -24.01
CA TYR A 1107 29.79 20.54 -24.41
C TYR A 1107 29.51 21.08 -25.82
N LEU A 1108 29.97 22.31 -26.09
CA LEU A 1108 29.79 22.98 -27.38
C LEU A 1108 30.61 22.32 -28.50
N ASN A 1109 30.31 22.68 -29.74
CA ASN A 1109 31.10 22.23 -30.89
C ASN A 1109 32.51 22.85 -30.80
N ASN A 1110 33.56 22.08 -31.13
CA ASN A 1110 34.95 22.54 -31.13
C ASN A 1110 35.42 23.20 -29.80
N SER A 1111 34.95 22.73 -28.64
CA SER A 1111 35.24 23.37 -27.34
C SER A 1111 36.34 22.71 -26.50
N ILE A 1112 36.80 21.51 -26.86
CA ILE A 1112 37.76 20.67 -26.11
C ILE A 1112 39.05 20.48 -26.92
N ASP A 1113 40.22 20.47 -26.27
CA ASP A 1113 41.54 20.31 -26.90
C ASP A 1113 42.00 18.84 -26.90
N CYS A 1114 41.81 18.16 -25.77
CA CYS A 1114 42.23 16.77 -25.55
C CYS A 1114 41.08 15.94 -24.95
N ILE A 1115 40.87 14.72 -25.44
CA ILE A 1115 39.86 13.76 -24.94
C ILE A 1115 40.53 12.45 -24.55
N PHE A 1116 40.11 11.84 -23.44
CA PHE A 1116 40.50 10.46 -23.12
C PHE A 1116 39.41 9.62 -22.43
N HIS A 1117 39.55 8.29 -22.51
CA HIS A 1117 38.75 7.33 -21.74
C HIS A 1117 39.49 6.00 -21.52
N ASN A 1118 39.22 5.35 -20.38
CA ASN A 1118 39.99 4.22 -19.87
C ASN A 1118 39.08 3.00 -19.64
N ASP A 1119 39.34 1.86 -20.31
CA ASP A 1119 38.59 0.59 -20.17
C ASP A 1119 37.04 0.79 -20.27
N CYS A 1120 36.60 1.69 -21.17
CA CYS A 1120 35.28 2.33 -21.14
C CYS A 1120 34.36 2.03 -22.34
N PHE A 1121 34.87 2.05 -23.58
CA PHE A 1121 34.04 2.04 -24.79
C PHE A 1121 33.16 0.79 -24.97
N TYR A 1122 33.62 -0.37 -24.47
CA TYR A 1122 32.87 -1.62 -24.50
C TYR A 1122 31.67 -1.67 -23.53
N TYR A 1123 31.32 -0.55 -22.90
CA TYR A 1123 30.07 -0.35 -22.15
C TYR A 1123 29.07 0.60 -22.85
N TRP A 1124 29.41 1.17 -24.00
CA TRP A 1124 28.60 2.19 -24.69
C TRP A 1124 27.49 1.57 -25.56
N PRO A 1125 26.21 2.02 -25.46
CA PRO A 1125 25.11 1.51 -26.27
C PRO A 1125 25.26 1.64 -27.80
N SER A 1126 26.05 2.61 -28.26
CA SER A 1126 26.49 2.73 -29.66
C SER A 1126 27.84 3.43 -29.69
N VAL A 1127 28.90 2.70 -30.07
CA VAL A 1127 30.25 3.28 -30.23
C VAL A 1127 30.25 4.34 -31.31
N LYS A 1128 29.61 4.08 -32.47
CA LYS A 1128 29.52 5.04 -33.58
C LYS A 1128 28.95 6.39 -33.16
N ASN A 1129 27.86 6.40 -32.40
CA ASN A 1129 27.23 7.66 -31.96
C ASN A 1129 28.09 8.40 -30.93
N ALA A 1130 28.80 7.67 -30.06
CA ALA A 1130 29.75 8.27 -29.13
C ALA A 1130 30.94 8.90 -29.85
N LEU A 1131 31.55 8.22 -30.83
CA LEU A 1131 32.67 8.77 -31.60
C LEU A 1131 32.29 10.03 -32.39
N LEU A 1132 31.07 10.10 -32.92
CA LEU A 1132 30.55 11.32 -33.58
C LEU A 1132 30.42 12.49 -32.59
N GLU A 1133 29.94 12.26 -31.37
CA GLU A 1133 29.89 13.29 -30.31
C GLU A 1133 31.28 13.73 -29.85
N LEU A 1134 32.21 12.79 -29.66
CA LEU A 1134 33.61 13.12 -29.33
C LEU A 1134 34.24 13.96 -30.45
N LYS A 1135 34.01 13.62 -31.71
CA LYS A 1135 34.44 14.44 -32.87
C LYS A 1135 33.72 15.79 -32.94
N ARG A 1136 32.48 15.92 -32.46
CA ARG A 1136 31.76 17.21 -32.40
C ARG A 1136 32.41 18.17 -31.40
N VAL A 1137 32.70 17.69 -30.18
CA VAL A 1137 33.21 18.55 -29.09
C VAL A 1137 34.72 18.82 -29.17
N LEU A 1138 35.50 17.93 -29.76
CA LEU A 1138 36.93 18.11 -30.01
C LEU A 1138 37.17 19.24 -31.02
N LYS A 1139 38.19 20.07 -30.82
CA LYS A 1139 38.63 21.10 -31.79
C LYS A 1139 39.23 20.47 -33.05
N PRO A 1140 39.20 21.16 -34.22
CA PRO A 1140 40.04 20.80 -35.35
C PRO A 1140 41.51 20.72 -34.93
N GLY A 1141 42.23 19.66 -35.31
CA GLY A 1141 43.58 19.37 -34.82
C GLY A 1141 43.67 18.78 -33.39
N GLY A 1142 42.56 18.70 -32.65
CA GLY A 1142 42.51 18.17 -31.29
C GLY A 1142 42.80 16.67 -31.20
N ARG A 1143 43.23 16.23 -30.01
CA ARG A 1143 43.76 14.88 -29.74
C ARG A 1143 42.77 14.00 -28.96
N MET A 1144 42.68 12.72 -29.30
CA MET A 1144 41.93 11.71 -28.56
C MET A 1144 42.81 10.49 -28.22
N LEU A 1145 42.67 9.93 -27.01
CA LEU A 1145 43.36 8.71 -26.57
C LEU A 1145 42.40 7.77 -25.83
N THR A 1146 42.36 6.48 -26.15
CA THR A 1146 41.71 5.46 -25.31
C THR A 1146 42.70 4.41 -24.82
N SER A 1147 42.51 3.91 -23.60
CA SER A 1147 43.26 2.78 -23.07
C SER A 1147 42.37 1.57 -22.80
N MET A 1148 42.94 0.37 -22.92
CA MET A 1148 42.28 -0.89 -22.61
C MET A 1148 43.26 -1.96 -22.14
N SER A 1149 42.78 -3.00 -21.46
CA SER A 1149 43.59 -4.19 -21.12
C SER A 1149 43.01 -5.46 -21.75
N ILE A 1150 43.58 -5.92 -22.87
CA ILE A 1150 43.05 -7.04 -23.67
C ILE A 1150 42.88 -8.33 -22.84
N GLU A 1151 43.81 -8.64 -21.94
CA GLU A 1151 43.71 -9.82 -21.07
C GLU A 1151 42.51 -9.74 -20.11
N ARG A 1152 42.24 -8.54 -19.58
CA ARG A 1152 41.12 -8.24 -18.68
C ARG A 1152 39.78 -8.34 -19.40
N VAL A 1153 39.68 -7.82 -20.62
CA VAL A 1153 38.50 -7.97 -21.49
C VAL A 1153 38.24 -9.44 -21.79
N LYS A 1154 39.28 -10.23 -22.11
CA LYS A 1154 39.18 -11.69 -22.30
C LYS A 1154 38.73 -12.42 -21.02
N GLU A 1155 39.31 -12.09 -19.85
CA GLU A 1155 38.92 -12.66 -18.56
C GLU A 1155 37.44 -12.37 -18.25
N TRP A 1156 37.01 -11.11 -18.35
CA TRP A 1156 35.66 -10.69 -17.99
C TRP A 1156 34.61 -11.22 -18.96
N ASN A 1157 34.93 -11.32 -20.25
CA ASN A 1157 34.10 -12.03 -21.24
C ASN A 1157 33.98 -13.52 -20.88
N SER A 1158 35.08 -14.21 -20.56
CA SER A 1158 35.07 -15.64 -20.18
C SER A 1158 34.21 -15.94 -18.93
N ARG A 1159 34.09 -14.96 -18.03
CA ARG A 1159 33.28 -15.02 -16.80
C ARG A 1159 31.82 -14.56 -17.00
N GLY A 1160 31.43 -14.11 -18.19
CA GLY A 1160 30.09 -13.60 -18.47
C GLY A 1160 29.78 -12.25 -17.79
N LEU A 1161 30.79 -11.43 -17.54
CA LEU A 1161 30.66 -10.08 -16.97
C LEU A 1161 30.49 -8.98 -18.04
N LEU A 1162 30.81 -9.28 -19.30
CA LEU A 1162 30.58 -8.40 -20.45
C LEU A 1162 29.39 -8.91 -21.28
N GLN A 1163 28.60 -7.99 -21.84
CA GLN A 1163 27.44 -8.36 -22.67
C GLN A 1163 27.86 -8.59 -24.13
N SER A 1164 27.28 -9.62 -24.76
CA SER A 1164 27.66 -10.09 -26.11
C SER A 1164 27.19 -9.20 -27.27
N SER A 1165 26.98 -7.90 -27.03
CA SER A 1165 26.46 -6.92 -27.99
C SER A 1165 27.28 -5.63 -28.05
N TYR A 1166 28.45 -5.63 -27.42
CA TYR A 1166 29.37 -4.48 -27.40
C TYR A 1166 30.63 -4.75 -28.23
N CYS A 1167 31.33 -3.67 -28.58
CA CYS A 1167 32.61 -3.66 -29.29
C CYS A 1167 33.70 -4.26 -28.39
N LEU A 1168 33.90 -5.57 -28.43
CA LEU A 1168 34.86 -6.30 -27.58
C LEU A 1168 36.24 -6.46 -28.23
N ASP A 1169 36.34 -6.30 -29.55
CA ASP A 1169 37.62 -6.34 -30.26
C ASP A 1169 38.21 -4.91 -30.39
N PRO A 1170 39.51 -4.71 -30.12
CA PRO A 1170 40.17 -3.43 -30.40
C PRO A 1170 40.13 -3.01 -31.88
N LEU A 1171 40.11 -3.97 -32.80
CA LEU A 1171 40.07 -3.72 -34.25
C LEU A 1171 38.73 -3.11 -34.68
N ASP A 1172 37.61 -3.58 -34.12
CA ASP A 1172 36.29 -2.98 -34.35
C ASP A 1172 36.28 -1.50 -33.95
N TYR A 1173 36.93 -1.14 -32.83
CA TYR A 1173 37.00 0.23 -32.35
C TYR A 1173 37.83 1.15 -33.27
N ILE A 1174 38.93 0.63 -33.84
CA ILE A 1174 39.73 1.35 -34.86
C ILE A 1174 38.89 1.60 -36.11
N LEU A 1175 38.21 0.57 -36.63
CA LEU A 1175 37.32 0.70 -37.80
C LEU A 1175 36.19 1.71 -37.55
N TYR A 1176 35.67 1.77 -36.31
CA TYR A 1176 34.69 2.80 -35.95
C TYR A 1176 35.27 4.23 -35.94
N LEU A 1177 36.52 4.43 -35.51
CA LEU A 1177 37.22 5.73 -35.58
C LEU A 1177 37.45 6.20 -37.03
N GLU A 1178 37.92 5.31 -37.89
CA GLU A 1178 38.05 5.56 -39.32
C GLU A 1178 36.70 5.93 -39.94
N SER A 1179 35.63 5.18 -39.61
CA SER A 1179 34.27 5.44 -40.10
C SER A 1179 33.64 6.75 -39.60
N ALA A 1180 34.15 7.30 -38.50
CA ALA A 1180 33.80 8.62 -37.98
C ALA A 1180 34.66 9.74 -38.60
N GLY A 1181 35.71 9.40 -39.35
CA GLY A 1181 36.65 10.32 -39.97
C GLY A 1181 37.59 10.99 -38.97
N PHE A 1182 38.13 10.24 -38.02
CA PHE A 1182 39.39 10.61 -37.35
C PHE A 1182 40.57 10.26 -38.27
N VAL A 1183 41.72 10.89 -38.02
CA VAL A 1183 42.97 10.70 -38.80
C VAL A 1183 44.15 10.42 -37.87
N ASP A 1184 45.28 9.97 -38.42
CA ASP A 1184 46.51 9.64 -37.67
C ASP A 1184 46.27 8.66 -36.50
N ILE A 1185 45.54 7.58 -36.78
CA ILE A 1185 45.18 6.57 -35.77
C ILE A 1185 46.36 5.63 -35.52
N LYS A 1186 46.81 5.51 -34.27
CA LYS A 1186 47.93 4.64 -33.87
C LYS A 1186 47.51 3.70 -32.75
N PHE A 1187 47.99 2.46 -32.80
CA PHE A 1187 47.73 1.41 -31.81
C PHE A 1187 49.05 0.96 -31.16
N GLU A 1188 49.16 1.09 -29.84
CA GLU A 1188 50.41 0.89 -29.10
C GLU A 1188 50.23 -0.04 -27.90
N TYR A 1189 51.29 -0.79 -27.58
CA TYR A 1189 51.35 -1.74 -26.47
C TYR A 1189 52.26 -1.20 -25.36
N HIS A 1190 51.76 -1.17 -24.13
CA HIS A 1190 52.47 -0.63 -22.96
C HIS A 1190 52.51 -1.66 -21.83
N SER A 1191 53.61 -1.66 -21.08
CA SER A 1191 53.82 -2.52 -19.92
C SER A 1191 54.60 -1.76 -18.86
N THR A 1192 53.97 -1.49 -17.71
CA THR A 1192 54.55 -0.70 -16.61
C THR A 1192 54.15 -1.34 -15.30
N ASP A 1193 55.09 -1.50 -14.36
CA ASP A 1193 54.87 -2.06 -13.02
C ASP A 1193 54.10 -3.40 -12.98
N GLY A 1194 54.29 -4.23 -14.03
CA GLY A 1194 53.62 -5.54 -14.19
C GLY A 1194 52.21 -5.48 -14.76
N VAL A 1195 51.68 -4.28 -15.10
CA VAL A 1195 50.38 -4.09 -15.73
C VAL A 1195 50.54 -3.90 -17.24
N GLN A 1196 50.01 -4.84 -18.04
CA GLN A 1196 49.92 -4.69 -19.49
C GLN A 1196 48.61 -4.00 -19.91
N PHE A 1197 48.74 -3.00 -20.77
CA PHE A 1197 47.62 -2.27 -21.38
C PHE A 1197 47.99 -1.82 -22.80
N GLN A 1198 46.97 -1.46 -23.57
CA GLN A 1198 47.07 -1.01 -24.96
C GLN A 1198 46.43 0.37 -25.06
N THR A 1199 46.93 1.23 -25.95
CA THR A 1199 46.33 2.53 -26.23
C THR A 1199 46.03 2.71 -27.71
N VAL A 1200 44.97 3.46 -28.01
CA VAL A 1200 44.67 3.96 -29.35
C VAL A 1200 44.61 5.47 -29.32
N THR A 1201 45.48 6.14 -30.09
CA THR A 1201 45.46 7.60 -30.27
C THR A 1201 44.86 7.96 -31.64
N ALA A 1202 44.25 9.14 -31.75
CA ALA A 1202 43.67 9.64 -33.00
C ALA A 1202 43.51 11.18 -32.97
N LEU A 1203 43.44 11.81 -34.15
CA LEU A 1203 43.26 13.26 -34.34
C LEU A 1203 41.96 13.60 -35.07
N LYS A 1204 41.41 14.80 -34.81
CA LYS A 1204 40.38 15.41 -35.66
C LYS A 1204 41.03 16.26 -36.76
N PRO A 1205 40.61 16.17 -38.04
CA PRO A 1205 41.19 16.98 -39.10
C PRO A 1205 40.97 18.51 -38.90
N PRO A 1206 41.88 19.36 -39.44
CA PRO A 1206 41.68 20.81 -39.56
C PRO A 1206 40.56 21.15 -40.56
N VAL A 1207 40.17 22.43 -40.62
CA VAL A 1207 39.04 22.94 -41.44
C VAL A 1207 39.45 24.26 -42.10
N GLU A 1208 39.07 24.46 -43.37
CA GLU A 1208 39.27 25.70 -44.14
C GLU A 1208 38.09 26.68 -43.97
N GLU A 1209 38.30 27.96 -44.27
CA GLU A 1209 37.30 29.03 -44.02
C GLU A 1209 36.14 29.04 -45.03
N ASP A 1210 34.94 29.39 -44.55
CA ASP A 1210 33.75 29.67 -45.37
C ASP A 1210 33.19 31.07 -45.06
N ARG A 1211 32.48 31.68 -46.02
CA ARG A 1211 32.11 33.11 -46.01
C ARG A 1211 30.61 33.33 -45.78
N GLY A 1212 30.28 34.25 -44.86
CA GLY A 1212 28.89 34.63 -44.58
C GLY A 1212 28.17 35.28 -45.77
N VAL A 1213 26.88 34.98 -45.90
CA VAL A 1213 25.99 35.40 -47.00
C VAL A 1213 25.06 36.55 -46.55
N ASN A 1214 24.65 37.41 -47.49
CA ASN A 1214 23.78 38.56 -47.25
C ASN A 1214 22.38 38.34 -47.87
N LEU A 1215 21.33 38.46 -47.05
CA LEU A 1215 19.97 37.96 -47.35
C LEU A 1215 19.24 38.73 -48.46
N ASP A 1216 19.53 40.02 -48.67
CA ASP A 1216 18.85 40.86 -49.68
C ASP A 1216 19.10 40.41 -51.14
N VAL A 1217 20.10 39.56 -51.37
CA VAL A 1217 20.46 39.03 -52.68
C VAL A 1217 19.68 37.75 -53.00
N GLU A 1218 19.42 36.90 -52.00
CA GLU A 1218 18.76 35.61 -52.22
C GLU A 1218 17.27 35.76 -52.57
N GLU A 1219 16.54 36.72 -51.99
CA GLU A 1219 15.10 36.87 -52.29
C GLU A 1219 14.84 37.28 -53.75
N LYS A 1220 15.75 38.03 -54.39
CA LYS A 1220 15.70 38.32 -55.83
C LYS A 1220 16.06 37.11 -56.69
N ASN A 1221 17.10 36.37 -56.33
CA ASN A 1221 17.47 35.14 -57.05
C ASN A 1221 16.34 34.11 -56.98
N PHE A 1222 15.64 34.01 -55.84
CA PHE A 1222 14.55 33.06 -55.64
C PHE A 1222 13.33 33.34 -56.54
N GLU A 1223 12.91 34.61 -56.72
CA GLU A 1223 11.86 34.94 -57.70
C GLU A 1223 12.29 34.63 -59.14
N GLN A 1224 13.57 34.87 -59.47
CA GLN A 1224 14.11 34.65 -60.81
C GLN A 1224 14.26 33.14 -61.13
N GLU A 1225 14.64 32.32 -60.16
CA GLU A 1225 14.67 30.85 -60.28
C GLU A 1225 13.27 30.23 -60.40
N ILE A 1226 12.25 30.76 -59.72
CA ILE A 1226 10.86 30.27 -59.87
C ILE A 1226 10.39 30.50 -61.32
N LEU A 1227 10.77 31.61 -61.94
CA LEU A 1227 10.45 31.92 -63.33
C LEU A 1227 11.19 30.99 -64.32
N GLU A 1228 12.45 30.63 -64.03
CA GLU A 1228 13.18 29.58 -64.78
C GLU A 1228 12.55 28.19 -64.58
N PHE A 1229 12.15 27.83 -63.35
CA PHE A 1229 11.51 26.55 -63.04
C PHE A 1229 10.18 26.37 -63.78
N GLU A 1230 9.38 27.43 -63.93
CA GLU A 1230 8.18 27.40 -64.78
C GLU A 1230 8.50 27.18 -66.27
N LYS A 1231 9.60 27.74 -66.80
CA LYS A 1231 10.06 27.45 -68.17
C LYS A 1231 10.49 25.99 -68.29
N LEU A 1232 11.23 25.48 -67.31
CA LEU A 1232 11.72 24.10 -67.26
C LEU A 1232 10.56 23.09 -67.21
N GLN A 1233 9.53 23.33 -66.39
CA GLN A 1233 8.31 22.52 -66.35
C GLN A 1233 7.56 22.50 -67.69
N ARG A 1234 7.52 23.63 -68.42
CA ARG A 1234 6.93 23.70 -69.77
C ARG A 1234 7.77 22.94 -70.80
N ALA A 1235 9.10 22.93 -70.66
CA ALA A 1235 10.01 22.13 -71.50
C ALA A 1235 9.88 20.62 -71.22
N ILE A 1236 9.87 20.20 -69.95
CA ILE A 1236 9.72 18.80 -69.53
C ILE A 1236 8.36 18.22 -69.96
N ARG A 1237 7.29 19.03 -69.93
CA ARG A 1237 5.98 18.61 -70.50
C ARG A 1237 6.03 18.38 -72.03
N LYS A 1238 6.85 19.13 -72.77
CA LYS A 1238 7.06 18.92 -74.22
C LYS A 1238 7.94 17.70 -74.52
N SER A 1239 8.95 17.40 -73.70
CA SER A 1239 9.78 16.20 -73.91
C SER A 1239 9.06 14.91 -73.51
N HIS A 1240 8.22 14.93 -72.46
CA HIS A 1240 7.46 13.74 -72.09
C HIS A 1240 6.37 13.34 -73.10
N THR A 1241 5.77 14.27 -73.85
CA THR A 1241 4.81 13.92 -74.91
C THR A 1241 5.49 13.28 -76.12
N SER A 1242 6.63 13.80 -76.58
CA SER A 1242 7.39 13.18 -77.68
C SER A 1242 7.93 11.80 -77.30
N HIS A 1243 8.43 11.63 -76.06
CA HIS A 1243 8.99 10.35 -75.62
C HIS A 1243 7.93 9.26 -75.36
N LYS A 1244 6.66 9.64 -75.13
CA LYS A 1244 5.54 8.68 -75.00
C LYS A 1244 5.07 8.18 -76.37
N LEU A 1245 5.05 9.05 -77.38
CA LEU A 1245 4.73 8.68 -78.76
C LEU A 1245 5.74 7.68 -79.34
N SER A 1246 7.05 7.89 -79.12
CA SER A 1246 8.07 6.97 -79.65
C SER A 1246 8.02 5.56 -79.04
N LYS A 1247 7.68 5.43 -77.75
CA LYS A 1247 7.54 4.10 -77.10
C LYS A 1247 6.27 3.33 -77.51
N ILE A 1248 5.18 4.02 -77.89
CA ILE A 1248 3.98 3.35 -78.40
C ILE A 1248 4.26 2.68 -79.76
N GLY A 1249 5.08 3.31 -80.61
CA GLY A 1249 5.44 2.77 -81.93
C GLY A 1249 6.31 1.51 -81.93
N GLN A 1250 7.00 1.17 -80.84
CA GLN A 1250 7.94 0.05 -80.81
C GLN A 1250 7.37 -1.26 -80.25
N ASN A 1251 6.35 -1.21 -79.39
CA ASN A 1251 5.77 -2.44 -78.80
C ASN A 1251 4.82 -3.20 -79.76
N GLY A 1252 4.43 -2.61 -80.90
CA GLY A 1252 3.50 -3.23 -81.87
C GLY A 1252 4.10 -4.32 -82.77
N LYS A 1253 5.37 -4.69 -82.63
CA LYS A 1253 6.09 -5.62 -83.54
C LYS A 1253 6.66 -6.89 -82.87
N ARG A 1254 6.10 -7.34 -81.75
CA ARG A 1254 6.57 -8.56 -81.04
C ARG A 1254 5.46 -9.54 -80.59
N GLN A 1255 4.33 -9.57 -81.29
CA GLN A 1255 3.33 -10.64 -81.19
C GLN A 1255 2.85 -11.08 -82.59
N GLN A 1256 3.78 -11.63 -83.38
CA GLN A 1256 3.49 -12.45 -84.56
C GLN A 1256 4.74 -13.27 -84.94
N ILE A 1257 4.92 -14.38 -84.20
CA ILE A 1257 5.66 -15.64 -84.47
C ILE A 1257 5.24 -16.57 -83.32
#